data_AF-A0A936DA51-F1
#
_entry.id   AF-A0A936DA51-F1
#
_cell.length_a   1.000
_cell.length_b   1.000
_cell.length_c   1.000
_cell.angle_alpha   90.00
_cell.angle_beta   90.00
_cell.angle_gamma   90.00
#
_symmetry.space_group_name_H-M   'P 1'
#
loop_
_entity.id
_entity.type
_entity.pdbx_description
1 polymer ?
#
loop_
_entity_poly.entity_id
_entity_poly.type
_entity_poly.pdbx_seq_one_letter_code
_entity_poly.pdbx_strand_id
1 'polypeptide(L)'
;MAHASSFSFTLNGKPVTVSSEATHTTLLQYVRASGKTGTKEGCAEGDCGACTVAIVERRADGTPTYRAINACITLLPMVAGREVVTVEGIGTPEAMHPVQAAMVEAYGSQCGYCTPGFVCSMFEAYYRDDIRGDADLVDQLNGNLCRCTGYRPIREAAAKAREQKARAPEGDLFALRLKKPAPELGPVDYEAMGRRFVRPTTLAELLELRAKHPEAELVAGATEIGVYVNKHDRRYALLVSTEGVAELTRVERTADAFVVGGAATLTALEDAIGEELPQLKKMLLVFASRQVRNRATLAGNLVTASPIGDMAPVLLSLSADVVASSVRGERTIPLHAFFAGYRKTVLERDEIVSKIVIPRGPSGAARRIAASYKVSKRREMDISIVASSFAVDLDSNDVVVAAKLAYGGVAATPALATKAEAALVGKPWNAATVREVSAVLAGEFTPLDDVRSGKDFRSELVVGLFEKLFAGDESEAQEGLPWFERGATFTCKAPSFDLPHESAKGHVTGTALYVDDEAQSKRALEVWPVMSPHAHARLVSVDDAEARAMPGVVCVLTARDVPGTNDVGAVRHDEPLFAHDTVRFVGHIVAVVVAETREAAKWAAKKVKVVYEPLPAVLGLREAIRQGSYHTEPHVIRRGDAASALERAPHRLSGELEIGGQEHFYLESHAAHAEWGDDGDVRVTSSTQHPSEVQAVVSHVMNVPRNRVVVRAPRMGGGFGGKETQGNTFAAIVALASSVAKRPVRLQLDRDVDMELTGKRHPFFASFDVGFDGEGRIVGAAIDLVSDGGWALDLSESICDRAVFHLDNAYYLPAVRFSGRVAKTNVVSHTAFRGFGGPQGMVVIEEIVDRIARTLGKKPEDVRALNLYRGTGETATTHYGQALEHNRIERIFPELRASARLDERRAEIAAFNAKSARVKRGIAMTPVKFGISFTATFLNQAGALVLAYRDGTVQVSHGGTEMGQGLYTKIRGVVMRELGVTADAVRMMKTRTDKVPNTSATAASSGADLNGAAAKAACDILRERLRPVAAQLVEKKVGRMVAPAAMVFADGKVYAEDIPEHAVTFAEVCERAYFAQVNLSAQGFYRTPGIGYDRTKGMGKPFYYFAYGAAVVEVEVCGYTGMKSLRRVDILHDVGDSLNPAIDRGQVEGAFVQGVGWLTGEELKWNAEGRLLSHSASTYQIPSIGDTPPIFNVTLLPDAAQPGTIHGSKAVGEPPLMLAIAAREALRDAVAAFGDGSPDQGPVLLASPATHEAIFAAIRRRTRGDLATSG
;
A
#
# COMPACT_ATOMS: atom_id res chain seq x y z
N MET A 1 23.44 3.92 -44.64
CA MET A 1 22.35 2.92 -44.73
C MET A 1 21.07 3.60 -44.29
N ALA A 2 19.93 3.34 -44.95
CA ALA A 2 18.65 3.92 -44.53
C ALA A 2 18.27 3.34 -43.15
N HIS A 3 17.94 4.21 -42.19
CA HIS A 3 17.49 3.80 -40.85
C HIS A 3 16.19 2.99 -40.94
N ALA A 4 16.02 1.95 -40.11
CA ALA A 4 14.78 1.20 -40.09
C ALA A 4 13.71 2.01 -39.36
N SER A 5 12.62 2.32 -40.06
CA SER A 5 11.49 3.06 -39.49
C SER A 5 10.55 2.20 -38.65
N SER A 6 10.91 0.94 -38.36
CA SER A 6 10.07 0.02 -37.58
C SER A 6 10.83 -1.17 -37.01
N PHE A 7 10.29 -1.77 -35.94
CA PHE A 7 10.71 -3.06 -35.41
C PHE A 7 9.49 -3.91 -35.04
N SER A 8 9.68 -5.22 -34.83
CA SER A 8 8.60 -6.14 -34.46
C SER A 8 8.91 -6.91 -33.18
N PHE A 9 7.87 -7.31 -32.47
CA PHE A 9 7.91 -8.21 -31.31
C PHE A 9 6.62 -9.02 -31.24
N THR A 10 6.53 -9.98 -30.33
CA THR A 10 5.32 -10.78 -30.13
C THR A 10 4.62 -10.37 -28.84
N LEU A 11 3.32 -10.09 -28.90
CA LEU A 11 2.47 -9.76 -27.76
C LEU A 11 1.33 -10.78 -27.64
N ASN A 12 1.29 -11.53 -26.54
CA ASN A 12 0.31 -12.59 -26.29
C ASN A 12 0.20 -13.58 -27.46
N GLY A 13 1.35 -14.02 -27.99
CA GLY A 13 1.43 -14.94 -29.12
C GLY A 13 1.15 -14.33 -30.50
N LYS A 14 0.84 -13.03 -30.59
CA LYS A 14 0.58 -12.34 -31.87
C LYS A 14 1.74 -11.41 -32.25
N PRO A 15 2.21 -11.42 -33.51
CA PRO A 15 3.22 -10.47 -33.96
C PRO A 15 2.67 -9.05 -33.98
N VAL A 16 3.49 -8.09 -33.56
CA VAL A 16 3.20 -6.66 -33.51
C VAL A 16 4.36 -5.91 -34.16
N THR A 17 4.06 -4.93 -35.01
CA THR A 17 5.05 -4.05 -35.64
C THR A 17 4.84 -2.62 -35.16
N VAL A 18 5.91 -1.99 -34.70
CA VAL A 18 5.95 -0.62 -34.18
C VAL A 18 6.71 0.24 -35.17
N SER A 19 6.13 1.35 -35.62
CA SER A 19 6.74 2.24 -36.62
C SER A 19 6.90 3.70 -36.20
N SER A 20 6.01 4.23 -35.36
CA SER A 20 5.94 5.69 -35.10
C SER A 20 6.01 6.07 -33.61
N GLU A 21 6.27 5.11 -32.73
CA GLU A 21 6.35 5.36 -31.29
C GLU A 21 7.68 5.99 -30.90
N ALA A 22 7.65 6.94 -29.97
CA ALA A 22 8.90 7.53 -29.49
C ALA A 22 9.78 6.48 -28.80
N THR A 23 11.11 6.61 -28.91
CA THR A 23 12.06 5.67 -28.30
C THR A 23 11.98 5.59 -26.77
N HIS A 24 11.36 6.58 -26.14
CA HIS A 24 11.14 6.64 -24.70
C HIS A 24 9.74 6.18 -24.27
N THR A 25 8.84 5.84 -25.21
CA THR A 25 7.56 5.21 -24.90
C THR A 25 7.83 3.92 -24.13
N THR A 26 7.17 3.73 -23.00
CA THR A 26 7.33 2.52 -22.18
C THR A 26 6.46 1.39 -22.71
N LEU A 27 6.85 0.14 -22.43
CA LEU A 27 6.05 -1.03 -22.77
C LEU A 27 4.65 -0.94 -22.16
N LEU A 28 4.52 -0.41 -20.93
CA LEU A 28 3.23 -0.20 -20.28
C LEU A 28 2.31 0.73 -21.08
N GLN A 29 2.83 1.90 -21.48
CA GLN A 29 2.08 2.88 -22.25
C GLN A 29 1.56 2.27 -23.55
N TYR A 30 2.43 1.55 -24.27
CA TYR A 30 2.06 0.92 -25.54
C TYR A 30 1.02 -0.21 -25.36
N VAL A 31 1.21 -1.09 -24.37
CA VAL A 31 0.29 -2.21 -24.09
C VAL A 31 -1.10 -1.67 -23.77
N ARG A 32 -1.21 -0.66 -22.90
CA ARG A 32 -2.48 -0.03 -22.52
C ARG A 32 -3.13 0.68 -23.70
N ALA A 33 -2.37 1.48 -24.46
CA ALA A 33 -2.85 2.15 -25.67
C ALA A 33 -3.34 1.17 -26.76
N SER A 34 -2.84 -0.07 -26.78
CA SER A 34 -3.32 -1.14 -27.67
C SER A 34 -4.65 -1.79 -27.24
N GLY A 35 -5.30 -1.26 -26.20
CA GLY A 35 -6.56 -1.78 -25.65
C GLY A 35 -6.40 -2.94 -24.66
N LYS A 36 -5.16 -3.29 -24.27
CA LYS A 36 -4.88 -4.31 -23.24
C LYS A 36 -4.60 -3.62 -21.91
N THR A 37 -5.66 -3.20 -21.25
CA THR A 37 -5.59 -2.37 -20.05
C THR A 37 -5.41 -3.19 -18.78
N GLY A 38 -5.29 -4.51 -18.84
CA GLY A 38 -5.10 -5.40 -17.69
C GLY A 38 -3.83 -5.10 -16.91
N THR A 39 -2.72 -4.82 -17.60
CA THR A 39 -1.50 -4.30 -16.99
C THR A 39 -1.71 -2.85 -16.52
N LYS A 40 -1.41 -2.54 -15.25
CA LYS A 40 -1.81 -1.27 -14.61
C LYS A 40 -0.62 -0.35 -14.30
N GLU A 41 -0.89 0.95 -14.23
CA GLU A 41 0.06 1.97 -13.76
C GLU A 41 -0.20 2.29 -12.29
N GLY A 42 0.69 1.90 -11.38
CA GLY A 42 0.56 2.21 -9.94
C GLY A 42 1.59 3.19 -9.38
N CYS A 43 2.82 3.20 -9.93
CA CYS A 43 3.93 4.05 -9.47
C CYS A 43 4.85 4.58 -10.58
N ALA A 44 4.94 3.93 -11.74
CA ALA A 44 5.85 4.28 -12.85
C ALA A 44 7.36 4.30 -12.53
N GLU A 45 7.80 3.60 -11.47
CA GLU A 45 9.22 3.51 -11.07
C GLU A 45 9.71 2.07 -10.78
N GLY A 46 8.88 1.05 -10.98
CA GLY A 46 9.26 -0.36 -10.79
C GLY A 46 8.95 -0.96 -9.41
N ASP A 47 8.56 -0.15 -8.42
CA ASP A 47 8.43 -0.62 -7.04
C ASP A 47 7.11 -1.32 -6.70
N CYS A 48 5.99 -0.94 -7.34
CA CYS A 48 4.68 -1.50 -6.96
C CYS A 48 4.32 -2.84 -7.62
N GLY A 49 4.97 -3.20 -8.73
CA GLY A 49 4.66 -4.40 -9.51
C GLY A 49 3.27 -4.47 -10.19
N ALA A 50 2.42 -3.45 -10.12
CA ALA A 50 1.11 -3.46 -10.78
C ALA A 50 1.20 -3.55 -12.33
N CYS A 51 2.36 -3.15 -12.87
CA CYS A 51 2.68 -3.18 -14.30
C CYS A 51 3.41 -4.46 -14.76
N THR A 52 3.48 -5.48 -13.91
CA THR A 52 4.27 -6.68 -14.22
C THR A 52 3.69 -7.43 -15.43
N VAL A 53 4.56 -7.82 -16.34
CA VAL A 53 4.31 -8.70 -17.50
C VAL A 53 5.40 -9.78 -17.52
N ALA A 54 5.20 -10.87 -18.26
CA ALA A 54 6.24 -11.88 -18.46
C ALA A 54 6.87 -11.75 -19.86
N ILE A 55 8.15 -12.08 -19.97
CA ILE A 55 8.86 -12.24 -21.25
C ILE A 55 9.51 -13.62 -21.33
N VAL A 56 9.71 -14.12 -22.55
CA VAL A 56 10.53 -15.33 -22.77
C VAL A 56 12.00 -14.94 -22.82
N GLU A 57 12.79 -15.56 -21.95
CA GLU A 57 14.22 -15.30 -21.75
C GLU A 57 15.00 -16.61 -21.53
N ARG A 58 16.29 -16.51 -21.20
CA ARG A 58 17.13 -17.66 -20.85
C ARG A 58 17.65 -17.56 -19.42
N ARG A 59 17.85 -18.71 -18.77
CA ARG A 59 18.64 -18.82 -17.55
C ARG A 59 20.14 -18.70 -17.88
N ALA A 60 20.98 -18.59 -16.86
CA ALA A 60 22.44 -18.52 -17.03
C ALA A 60 23.03 -19.75 -17.76
N ASP A 61 22.38 -20.91 -17.68
CA ASP A 61 22.76 -22.14 -18.39
C ASP A 61 22.22 -22.22 -19.84
N GLY A 62 21.51 -21.20 -20.32
CA GLY A 62 20.92 -21.13 -21.65
C GLY A 62 19.49 -21.69 -21.76
N THR A 63 18.95 -22.31 -20.70
CA THR A 63 17.60 -22.91 -20.71
C THR A 63 16.52 -21.84 -20.87
N PRO A 64 15.57 -21.99 -21.81
CA PRO A 64 14.44 -21.07 -21.96
C PRO A 64 13.57 -21.00 -20.70
N THR A 65 13.15 -19.80 -20.32
CA THR A 65 12.29 -19.58 -19.15
C THR A 65 11.41 -18.34 -19.34
N TYR A 66 10.38 -18.20 -18.51
CA TYR A 66 9.66 -16.95 -18.38
C TYR A 66 10.33 -16.06 -17.34
N ARG A 67 10.39 -14.75 -17.58
CA ARG A 67 10.84 -13.75 -16.60
C ARG A 67 9.79 -12.67 -16.46
N ALA A 68 9.31 -12.43 -15.24
CA ALA A 68 8.45 -11.31 -14.92
C ALA A 68 9.28 -10.02 -14.91
N ILE A 69 8.79 -8.95 -15.52
CA ILE A 69 9.47 -7.65 -15.64
C ILE A 69 8.47 -6.51 -15.40
N ASN A 70 8.96 -5.34 -15.00
CA ASN A 70 8.13 -4.16 -14.86
C ASN A 70 7.98 -3.43 -16.21
N ALA A 71 6.77 -3.46 -16.80
CA ALA A 71 6.52 -2.81 -18.08
C ALA A 71 6.66 -1.27 -18.03
N CYS A 72 6.48 -0.65 -16.86
CA CYS A 72 6.54 0.82 -16.73
C CYS A 72 7.94 1.41 -16.91
N ILE A 73 9.01 0.65 -16.65
CA ILE A 73 10.40 1.11 -16.79
C ILE A 73 11.14 0.43 -17.95
N THR A 74 10.44 -0.42 -18.72
CA THR A 74 10.97 -1.04 -19.93
C THR A 74 10.64 -0.15 -21.12
N LEU A 75 11.64 0.34 -21.85
CA LEU A 75 11.40 1.14 -23.06
C LEU A 75 10.97 0.23 -24.22
N LEU A 76 10.02 0.68 -25.01
CA LEU A 76 9.36 -0.13 -26.04
C LEU A 76 10.35 -0.74 -27.07
N PRO A 77 11.37 -0.02 -27.59
CA PRO A 77 12.34 -0.64 -28.51
C PRO A 77 13.12 -1.82 -27.92
N MET A 78 13.23 -1.92 -26.59
CA MET A 78 13.95 -3.01 -25.92
C MET A 78 13.22 -4.36 -26.04
N VAL A 79 11.93 -4.36 -26.38
CA VAL A 79 11.18 -5.59 -26.67
C VAL A 79 11.28 -6.05 -28.13
N ALA A 80 12.00 -5.34 -28.99
CA ALA A 80 12.23 -5.77 -30.38
C ALA A 80 12.81 -7.19 -30.44
N GLY A 81 12.10 -8.09 -31.14
CA GLY A 81 12.43 -9.51 -31.26
C GLY A 81 12.04 -10.38 -30.06
N ARG A 82 11.43 -9.81 -29.01
CA ARG A 82 11.03 -10.55 -27.80
C ARG A 82 9.58 -11.02 -27.85
N GLU A 83 9.25 -11.97 -26.99
CA GLU A 83 7.88 -12.41 -26.73
C GLU A 83 7.42 -11.92 -25.37
N VAL A 84 6.32 -11.17 -25.35
CA VAL A 84 5.70 -10.56 -24.17
C VAL A 84 4.35 -11.23 -23.90
N VAL A 85 4.12 -11.62 -22.65
CA VAL A 85 2.86 -12.19 -22.15
C VAL A 85 2.31 -11.29 -21.06
N THR A 86 1.14 -10.73 -21.30
CA THR A 86 0.37 -9.90 -20.35
C THR A 86 -0.66 -10.77 -19.60
N VAL A 87 -1.36 -10.20 -18.62
CA VAL A 87 -2.40 -10.92 -17.87
C VAL A 87 -3.50 -11.47 -18.79
N GLU A 88 -3.88 -10.72 -19.82
CA GLU A 88 -4.85 -11.13 -20.83
C GLU A 88 -4.32 -12.25 -21.75
N GLY A 89 -2.99 -12.37 -21.85
CA GLY A 89 -2.32 -13.43 -22.60
C GLY A 89 -2.23 -14.75 -21.83
N ILE A 90 -2.35 -14.71 -20.50
CA ILE A 90 -2.27 -15.89 -19.62
C ILE A 90 -3.57 -16.71 -19.67
N GLY A 91 -4.73 -16.05 -19.71
CA GLY A 91 -6.02 -16.71 -19.75
C GLY A 91 -7.20 -15.73 -19.76
N THR A 92 -8.41 -16.25 -20.02
CA THR A 92 -9.66 -15.48 -20.09
C THR A 92 -10.59 -15.83 -18.92
N PRO A 93 -11.68 -15.07 -18.68
CA PRO A 93 -12.65 -15.41 -17.64
C PRO A 93 -13.29 -16.80 -17.79
N GLU A 94 -13.35 -17.30 -19.02
CA GLU A 94 -13.91 -18.62 -19.39
C GLU A 94 -12.86 -19.72 -19.35
N ALA A 95 -11.59 -19.39 -19.62
CA ALA A 95 -10.46 -20.32 -19.65
C ALA A 95 -9.28 -19.74 -18.86
N MET A 96 -9.39 -19.80 -17.53
CA MET A 96 -8.39 -19.28 -16.60
C MET A 96 -7.20 -20.23 -16.49
N HIS A 97 -5.99 -19.67 -16.45
CA HIS A 97 -4.80 -20.40 -16.03
C HIS A 97 -4.90 -20.82 -14.55
N PRO A 98 -4.27 -21.93 -14.10
CA PRO A 98 -4.29 -22.36 -12.70
C PRO A 98 -3.95 -21.25 -11.68
N VAL A 99 -2.98 -20.39 -11.98
CA VAL A 99 -2.63 -19.25 -11.12
C VAL A 99 -3.76 -18.22 -10.99
N GLN A 100 -4.54 -18.00 -12.06
CA GLN A 100 -5.70 -17.10 -12.06
C GLN A 100 -6.85 -17.72 -11.26
N ALA A 101 -7.12 -19.01 -11.47
CA ALA A 101 -8.14 -19.75 -10.74
C ALA A 101 -7.84 -19.79 -9.23
N ALA A 102 -6.60 -20.12 -8.85
CA ALA A 102 -6.17 -20.15 -7.45
C ALA A 102 -6.35 -18.79 -6.75
N MET A 103 -6.10 -17.69 -7.44
CA MET A 103 -6.33 -16.33 -6.91
C MET A 103 -7.81 -16.03 -6.64
N VAL A 104 -8.73 -16.55 -7.48
CA VAL A 104 -10.18 -16.42 -7.25
C VAL A 104 -10.61 -17.29 -6.07
N GLU A 105 -10.20 -18.55 -6.06
CA GLU A 105 -10.59 -19.55 -5.06
C GLU A 105 -10.08 -19.23 -3.64
N ALA A 106 -8.88 -18.66 -3.55
CA ALA A 106 -8.28 -18.28 -2.27
C ALA A 106 -8.66 -16.86 -1.81
N TYR A 107 -9.56 -16.17 -2.53
CA TYR A 107 -9.93 -14.77 -2.25
C TYR A 107 -8.70 -13.83 -2.25
N GLY A 108 -7.71 -14.12 -3.10
CA GLY A 108 -6.46 -13.37 -3.25
C GLY A 108 -6.59 -11.99 -3.89
N SER A 109 -7.82 -11.56 -4.21
CA SER A 109 -8.10 -10.26 -4.83
C SER A 109 -9.25 -9.54 -4.12
N GLN A 110 -8.96 -8.31 -3.67
CA GLN A 110 -9.95 -7.33 -3.21
C GLN A 110 -10.17 -6.28 -4.30
N CYS A 111 -9.58 -5.09 -4.19
CA CYS A 111 -9.80 -4.00 -5.15
C CYS A 111 -9.42 -4.34 -6.59
N GLY A 112 -8.50 -5.30 -6.77
CA GLY A 112 -8.14 -5.88 -8.06
C GLY A 112 -7.02 -5.19 -8.82
N TYR A 113 -6.53 -4.03 -8.38
CA TYR A 113 -5.62 -3.22 -9.19
C TYR A 113 -4.20 -3.81 -9.25
N CYS A 114 -3.71 -4.40 -8.15
CA CYS A 114 -2.42 -5.10 -8.12
C CYS A 114 -2.49 -6.54 -8.66
N THR A 115 -3.70 -7.10 -8.79
CA THR A 115 -3.93 -8.52 -9.08
C THR A 115 -3.28 -8.98 -10.40
N PRO A 116 -3.37 -8.24 -11.53
CA PRO A 116 -2.65 -8.57 -12.76
C PRO A 116 -1.14 -8.76 -12.57
N GLY A 117 -0.53 -7.88 -11.77
CA GLY A 117 0.90 -7.94 -11.48
C GLY A 117 1.29 -9.20 -10.70
N PHE A 118 0.51 -9.56 -9.67
CA PHE A 118 0.70 -10.81 -8.93
C PHE A 118 0.50 -12.03 -9.82
N VAL A 119 -0.53 -12.03 -10.68
CA VAL A 119 -0.79 -13.13 -11.63
C VAL A 119 0.40 -13.36 -12.55
N CYS A 120 1.01 -12.32 -13.11
CA CYS A 120 2.19 -12.45 -13.95
C CYS A 120 3.43 -12.95 -13.19
N SER A 121 3.64 -12.52 -11.94
CA SER A 121 4.72 -13.04 -11.09
C SER A 121 4.50 -14.51 -10.70
N MET A 122 3.26 -14.89 -10.36
CA MET A 122 2.87 -16.27 -10.09
C MET A 122 2.99 -17.15 -11.33
N PHE A 123 2.73 -16.59 -12.52
CA PHE A 123 2.92 -17.29 -13.78
C PHE A 123 4.40 -17.64 -14.03
N GLU A 124 5.34 -16.72 -13.81
CA GLU A 124 6.77 -17.07 -13.81
C GLU A 124 7.06 -18.17 -12.78
N ALA A 125 6.58 -18.01 -11.54
CA ALA A 125 6.78 -18.99 -10.46
C ALA A 125 6.32 -20.41 -10.85
N TYR A 126 5.16 -20.51 -11.50
CA TYR A 126 4.54 -21.77 -11.88
C TYR A 126 5.40 -22.57 -12.86
N TYR A 127 6.12 -21.91 -13.76
CA TYR A 127 6.98 -22.57 -14.75
C TYR A 127 8.44 -22.70 -14.33
N ARG A 128 8.78 -22.30 -13.11
CA ARG A 128 10.13 -22.46 -12.54
C ARG A 128 10.22 -23.74 -11.71
N ASP A 129 11.29 -24.50 -11.92
CA ASP A 129 11.56 -25.75 -11.18
C ASP A 129 12.47 -25.53 -9.96
N ASP A 130 13.05 -24.33 -9.84
CA ASP A 130 13.88 -23.90 -8.72
C ASP A 130 13.09 -23.25 -7.57
N ILE A 131 11.76 -23.21 -7.66
CA ILE A 131 10.89 -22.85 -6.53
C ILE A 131 10.74 -24.08 -5.62
N ARG A 132 11.53 -24.15 -4.54
CA ARG A 132 11.61 -25.31 -3.64
C ARG A 132 10.72 -25.17 -2.41
N GLY A 133 10.47 -23.95 -1.96
CA GLY A 133 9.70 -23.69 -0.75
C GLY A 133 9.02 -22.33 -0.71
N ASP A 134 8.57 -21.95 0.48
CA ASP A 134 7.84 -20.71 0.71
C ASP A 134 8.75 -19.49 0.59
N ALA A 135 10.02 -19.60 0.98
CA ALA A 135 11.01 -18.53 0.82
C ALA A 135 11.15 -18.10 -0.65
N ASP A 136 11.28 -19.07 -1.56
CA ASP A 136 11.42 -18.80 -3.00
C ASP A 136 10.14 -18.19 -3.58
N LEU A 137 8.97 -18.64 -3.11
CA LEU A 137 7.68 -18.06 -3.49
C LEU A 137 7.56 -16.62 -3.00
N VAL A 138 7.92 -16.33 -1.75
CA VAL A 138 7.86 -14.98 -1.19
C VAL A 138 8.84 -14.06 -1.93
N ASP A 139 10.06 -14.51 -2.25
CA ASP A 139 11.01 -13.76 -3.08
C ASP A 139 10.44 -13.47 -4.48
N GLN A 140 9.81 -14.45 -5.12
CA GLN A 140 9.20 -14.26 -6.45
C GLN A 140 8.05 -13.25 -6.45
N LEU A 141 7.33 -13.14 -5.33
CA LEU A 141 6.15 -12.28 -5.20
C LEU A 141 6.46 -10.96 -4.50
N ASN A 142 7.65 -10.78 -3.93
CA ASN A 142 7.98 -9.60 -3.15
C ASN A 142 7.78 -8.32 -3.96
N GLY A 143 8.12 -8.34 -5.24
CA GLY A 143 7.99 -7.27 -6.22
C GLY A 143 6.60 -6.71 -6.51
N ASN A 144 5.57 -7.17 -5.82
CA ASN A 144 4.20 -6.74 -6.00
C ASN A 144 3.64 -6.23 -4.67
N LEU A 145 3.14 -4.99 -4.67
CA LEU A 145 2.51 -4.38 -3.51
C LEU A 145 1.00 -4.54 -3.54
N CYS A 146 0.41 -4.85 -2.39
CA CYS A 146 -1.03 -4.89 -2.18
C CYS A 146 -1.42 -4.10 -0.93
N ARG A 147 -2.36 -3.16 -1.08
CA ARG A 147 -2.87 -2.36 0.05
C ARG A 147 -4.11 -2.95 0.72
N CYS A 148 -4.67 -4.03 0.18
CA CYS A 148 -6.01 -4.51 0.55
C CYS A 148 -6.02 -5.85 1.27
N THR A 149 -5.24 -6.84 0.82
CA THR A 149 -5.47 -8.26 1.18
C THR A 149 -4.77 -8.71 2.45
N GLY A 150 -3.79 -7.96 2.95
CA GLY A 150 -2.87 -8.44 3.98
C GLY A 150 -1.98 -9.60 3.52
N TYR A 151 -1.87 -9.83 2.21
CA TYR A 151 -1.02 -10.80 1.50
C TYR A 151 -1.21 -12.29 1.80
N ARG A 152 -1.74 -12.68 2.96
CA ARG A 152 -2.00 -14.06 3.33
C ARG A 152 -2.77 -14.85 2.25
N PRO A 153 -3.92 -14.38 1.71
CA PRO A 153 -4.65 -15.15 0.70
C PRO A 153 -3.90 -15.25 -0.64
N ILE A 154 -2.98 -14.31 -0.93
CA ILE A 154 -2.12 -14.36 -2.12
C ILE A 154 -1.02 -15.43 -1.97
N ARG A 155 -0.38 -15.49 -0.79
CA ARG A 155 0.58 -16.54 -0.44
C ARG A 155 -0.04 -17.93 -0.58
N GLU A 156 -1.26 -18.10 -0.07
CA GLU A 156 -2.02 -19.35 -0.20
C GLU A 156 -2.38 -19.68 -1.65
N ALA A 157 -2.83 -18.70 -2.44
CA ALA A 157 -3.10 -18.88 -3.87
C ALA A 157 -1.86 -19.36 -4.63
N ALA A 158 -0.69 -18.77 -4.37
CA ALA A 158 0.56 -19.15 -5.02
C ALA A 158 1.01 -20.55 -4.64
N ALA A 159 0.93 -20.91 -3.35
CA ALA A 159 1.24 -22.26 -2.90
C ALA A 159 0.27 -23.30 -3.49
N LYS A 160 -1.02 -22.99 -3.56
CA LYS A 160 -2.05 -23.85 -4.18
C LYS A 160 -1.78 -24.06 -5.67
N ALA A 161 -1.49 -22.99 -6.41
CA ALA A 161 -1.16 -23.10 -7.84
C ALA A 161 0.08 -23.99 -8.06
N ARG A 162 1.13 -23.84 -7.23
CA ARG A 162 2.32 -24.70 -7.28
C ARG A 162 1.97 -26.17 -7.09
N GLU A 163 1.12 -26.50 -6.13
CA GLU A 163 0.68 -27.88 -5.88
C GLU A 163 -0.13 -28.47 -7.04
N GLN A 164 -0.94 -27.64 -7.71
CA GLN A 164 -1.71 -28.06 -8.88
C GLN A 164 -0.83 -28.37 -10.10
N LYS A 165 0.37 -27.80 -10.21
CA LYS A 165 1.32 -28.06 -11.31
C LYS A 165 1.61 -29.56 -11.48
N ALA A 166 1.76 -30.30 -10.38
CA ALA A 166 2.02 -31.75 -10.42
C ALA A 166 0.88 -32.56 -11.08
N ARG A 167 -0.30 -31.96 -11.26
CA ARG A 167 -1.50 -32.55 -11.85
C ARG A 167 -1.91 -31.86 -13.15
N ALA A 168 -1.04 -31.02 -13.73
CA ALA A 168 -1.35 -30.29 -14.94
C ALA A 168 -1.61 -31.25 -16.12
N PRO A 169 -2.63 -30.99 -16.96
CA PRO A 169 -2.97 -31.86 -18.08
C PRO A 169 -1.86 -31.92 -19.14
N GLU A 170 -1.79 -33.04 -19.86
CA GLU A 170 -0.98 -33.12 -21.08
C GLU A 170 -1.46 -32.06 -22.09
N GLY A 171 -0.55 -31.21 -22.59
CA GLY A 171 -0.86 -30.18 -23.59
C GLY A 171 -0.81 -28.73 -23.11
N ASP A 172 -0.25 -28.43 -21.94
CA ASP A 172 0.03 -27.04 -21.50
C ASP A 172 0.87 -26.27 -22.55
N LEU A 173 0.24 -25.31 -23.23
CA LEU A 173 0.83 -24.53 -24.31
C LEU A 173 2.02 -23.68 -23.86
N PHE A 174 2.03 -23.20 -22.61
CA PHE A 174 3.14 -22.40 -22.08
C PHE A 174 4.34 -23.28 -21.72
N ALA A 175 4.11 -24.48 -21.19
CA ALA A 175 5.17 -25.48 -21.00
C ALA A 175 5.75 -25.94 -22.35
N LEU A 176 4.89 -26.18 -23.34
CA LEU A 176 5.30 -26.52 -24.71
C LEU A 176 6.08 -25.39 -25.37
N ARG A 177 5.75 -24.12 -25.10
CA ARG A 177 6.52 -22.98 -25.59
C ARG A 177 7.95 -23.00 -25.05
N LEU A 178 8.19 -23.32 -23.77
CA LEU A 178 9.54 -23.37 -23.20
C LEU A 178 10.42 -24.51 -23.76
N LYS A 179 9.84 -25.49 -24.47
CA LYS A 179 10.62 -26.50 -25.21
C LYS A 179 11.28 -25.94 -26.47
N LYS A 180 10.86 -24.77 -26.96
CA LYS A 180 11.49 -24.07 -28.08
C LYS A 180 12.55 -23.10 -27.55
N PRO A 181 13.64 -22.86 -28.29
CA PRO A 181 14.63 -21.85 -27.92
C PRO A 181 13.97 -20.49 -27.59
N ALA A 182 14.54 -19.78 -26.63
CA ALA A 182 14.19 -18.37 -26.46
C ALA A 182 14.57 -17.58 -27.72
N PRO A 183 13.93 -16.45 -28.01
CA PRO A 183 14.31 -15.61 -29.15
C PRO A 183 15.78 -15.16 -29.05
N GLU A 184 16.47 -15.08 -30.18
CA GLU A 184 17.78 -14.40 -30.28
C GLU A 184 17.56 -12.93 -30.58
N LEU A 185 18.35 -12.06 -29.94
CA LEU A 185 18.22 -10.61 -30.10
C LEU A 185 19.06 -10.15 -31.29
N GLY A 186 18.42 -9.99 -32.46
CA GLY A 186 19.06 -9.43 -33.65
C GLY A 186 19.35 -7.93 -33.54
N PRO A 187 20.06 -7.34 -34.52
CA PRO A 187 20.37 -5.92 -34.52
C PRO A 187 19.10 -5.07 -34.65
N VAL A 188 19.11 -3.87 -34.07
CA VAL A 188 18.02 -2.88 -34.20
C VAL A 188 18.65 -1.52 -34.49
N ASP A 189 18.07 -0.79 -35.44
CA ASP A 189 18.38 0.61 -35.71
C ASP A 189 17.07 1.36 -35.95
N TYR A 190 16.42 1.77 -34.86
CA TYR A 190 15.10 2.38 -34.86
C TYR A 190 15.19 3.89 -34.63
N GLU A 191 14.58 4.68 -35.50
CA GLU A 191 14.48 6.13 -35.35
C GLU A 191 13.04 6.59 -35.45
N ALA A 192 12.60 7.39 -34.48
CA ALA A 192 11.29 8.02 -34.47
C ALA A 192 11.32 9.33 -33.69
N MET A 193 10.58 10.34 -34.18
CA MET A 193 10.46 11.65 -33.55
C MET A 193 11.82 12.29 -33.20
N GLY A 194 12.80 12.17 -34.11
CA GLY A 194 14.15 12.73 -33.96
C GLY A 194 15.00 12.08 -32.87
N ARG A 195 14.65 10.87 -32.42
CA ARG A 195 15.40 10.08 -31.43
C ARG A 195 15.64 8.68 -31.96
N ARG A 196 16.79 8.11 -31.60
CA ARG A 196 17.27 6.85 -32.15
C ARG A 196 17.60 5.84 -31.06
N PHE A 197 17.29 4.58 -31.31
CA PHE A 197 17.64 3.42 -30.50
C PHE A 197 18.41 2.42 -31.36
N VAL A 198 19.60 2.04 -30.93
CA VAL A 198 20.45 1.09 -31.65
C VAL A 198 20.78 -0.09 -30.73
N ARG A 199 20.68 -1.31 -31.26
CA ARG A 199 21.14 -2.54 -30.60
C ARG A 199 22.22 -3.20 -31.46
N PRO A 200 23.51 -3.00 -31.19
CA PRO A 200 24.58 -3.81 -31.78
C PRO A 200 24.51 -5.27 -31.30
N THR A 201 25.09 -6.17 -32.08
CA THR A 201 25.14 -7.61 -31.77
C THR A 201 26.54 -8.14 -31.50
N THR A 202 27.56 -7.32 -31.72
CA THR A 202 28.95 -7.66 -31.42
C THR A 202 29.61 -6.60 -30.54
N LEU A 203 30.61 -7.00 -29.76
CA LEU A 203 31.36 -6.07 -28.93
C LEU A 203 32.09 -5.02 -29.79
N ALA A 204 32.66 -5.41 -30.93
CA ALA A 204 33.34 -4.49 -31.84
C ALA A 204 32.41 -3.36 -32.34
N GLU A 205 31.20 -3.70 -32.80
CA GLU A 205 30.20 -2.71 -33.22
C GLU A 205 29.81 -1.78 -32.07
N LEU A 206 29.62 -2.31 -30.86
CA LEU A 206 29.29 -1.51 -29.68
C LEU A 206 30.40 -0.51 -29.35
N LEU A 207 31.67 -0.94 -29.35
CA LEU A 207 32.80 -0.07 -29.06
C LEU A 207 32.97 1.00 -30.14
N GLU A 208 32.79 0.66 -31.42
CA GLU A 208 32.80 1.64 -32.50
C GLU A 208 31.66 2.67 -32.38
N LEU A 209 30.44 2.21 -32.08
CA LEU A 209 29.30 3.10 -31.86
C LEU A 209 29.56 4.02 -30.67
N ARG A 210 30.12 3.49 -29.58
CA ARG A 210 30.44 4.26 -28.39
C ARG A 210 31.52 5.31 -28.65
N ALA A 211 32.53 4.99 -29.46
CA ALA A 211 33.58 5.92 -29.88
C ALA A 211 33.05 7.02 -30.81
N LYS A 212 32.13 6.67 -31.72
CA LYS A 212 31.48 7.63 -32.63
C LYS A 212 30.48 8.53 -31.91
N HIS A 213 29.80 8.00 -30.89
CA HIS A 213 28.75 8.68 -30.12
C HIS A 213 29.02 8.61 -28.61
N PRO A 214 30.07 9.29 -28.11
CA PRO A 214 30.38 9.32 -26.68
C PRO A 214 29.27 9.99 -25.83
N GLU A 215 28.38 10.74 -26.46
CA GLU A 215 27.18 11.34 -25.86
C GLU A 215 26.00 10.38 -25.73
N ALA A 216 26.03 9.23 -26.41
CA ALA A 216 24.94 8.25 -26.33
C ALA A 216 24.78 7.71 -24.91
N GLU A 217 23.55 7.39 -24.52
CA GLU A 217 23.31 6.73 -23.24
C GLU A 217 23.22 5.21 -23.47
N LEU A 218 23.93 4.45 -22.65
CA LEU A 218 23.89 2.98 -22.71
C LEU A 218 22.67 2.47 -21.95
N VAL A 219 22.01 1.46 -22.50
CA VAL A 219 20.82 0.86 -21.86
C VAL A 219 20.87 -0.66 -21.90
N ALA A 220 20.55 -1.30 -20.76
CA ALA A 220 20.37 -2.75 -20.67
C ALA A 220 19.07 -3.07 -19.95
N GLY A 221 19.07 -3.03 -18.61
CA GLY A 221 17.84 -3.26 -17.83
C GLY A 221 16.83 -2.13 -17.86
N ALA A 222 17.28 -0.91 -18.20
CA ALA A 222 16.53 0.36 -18.07
C ALA A 222 15.98 0.65 -16.66
N THR A 223 16.45 -0.02 -15.62
CA THR A 223 15.91 0.13 -14.26
C THR A 223 16.24 1.48 -13.61
N GLU A 224 17.26 2.19 -14.09
CA GLU A 224 17.53 3.60 -13.75
C GLU A 224 17.03 4.54 -14.87
N ILE A 225 17.34 4.21 -16.14
CA ILE A 225 16.97 5.02 -17.30
C ILE A 225 15.46 5.21 -17.44
N GLY A 226 14.67 4.15 -17.25
CA GLY A 226 13.20 4.20 -17.28
C GLY A 226 12.63 5.08 -16.18
N VAL A 227 13.22 5.04 -14.98
CA VAL A 227 12.86 5.96 -13.89
C VAL A 227 13.18 7.41 -14.28
N TYR A 228 14.33 7.67 -14.91
CA TYR A 228 14.66 9.01 -15.40
C TYR A 228 13.72 9.51 -16.49
N VAL A 229 13.27 8.63 -17.38
CA VAL A 229 12.29 8.96 -18.41
C VAL A 229 10.94 9.33 -17.78
N ASN A 230 10.47 8.55 -16.82
CA ASN A 230 9.14 8.72 -16.22
C ASN A 230 9.09 9.82 -15.16
N LYS A 231 10.05 9.82 -14.23
CA LYS A 231 10.06 10.66 -13.02
C LYS A 231 10.82 11.97 -13.20
N HIS A 232 11.84 11.99 -14.05
CA HIS A 232 12.70 13.15 -14.25
C HIS A 232 12.57 13.78 -15.64
N ASP A 233 11.63 13.30 -16.46
CA ASP A 233 11.39 13.73 -17.84
C ASP A 233 12.64 13.76 -18.72
N ARG A 234 13.65 12.91 -18.44
CA ARG A 234 14.83 12.82 -19.30
C ARG A 234 14.44 12.21 -20.64
N ARG A 235 15.02 12.75 -21.70
CA ARG A 235 14.84 12.27 -23.08
C ARG A 235 16.20 12.15 -23.73
N TYR A 236 16.49 11.00 -24.31
CA TYR A 236 17.79 10.68 -24.88
C TYR A 236 17.71 10.77 -26.41
N ALA A 237 18.68 11.46 -27.02
CA ALA A 237 18.76 11.57 -28.47
C ALA A 237 19.15 10.22 -29.11
N LEU A 238 20.10 9.52 -28.49
CA LEU A 238 20.57 8.20 -28.90
C LEU A 238 20.70 7.29 -27.68
N LEU A 239 19.99 6.16 -27.74
CA LEU A 239 20.14 5.04 -26.81
C LEU A 239 20.86 3.89 -27.51
N VAL A 240 21.89 3.33 -26.87
CA VAL A 240 22.61 2.16 -27.37
C VAL A 240 22.41 0.99 -26.40
N SER A 241 21.73 -0.05 -26.87
CA SER A 241 21.45 -1.24 -26.08
C SER A 241 22.63 -2.20 -26.05
N THR A 242 23.00 -2.69 -24.87
CA THR A 242 24.10 -3.65 -24.69
C THR A 242 23.62 -5.10 -24.66
N GLU A 243 22.31 -5.36 -24.69
CA GLU A 243 21.71 -6.68 -24.49
C GLU A 243 21.93 -7.66 -25.65
N GLY A 244 22.21 -7.14 -26.85
CA GLY A 244 22.46 -7.95 -28.04
C GLY A 244 23.88 -8.53 -28.10
N VAL A 245 24.80 -8.07 -27.23
CA VAL A 245 26.21 -8.48 -27.26
C VAL A 245 26.43 -9.67 -26.33
N ALA A 246 26.62 -10.85 -26.91
CA ALA A 246 26.67 -12.11 -26.17
C ALA A 246 27.80 -12.18 -25.13
N GLU A 247 28.95 -11.55 -25.38
CA GLU A 247 30.07 -11.49 -24.45
C GLU A 247 29.72 -10.72 -23.17
N LEU A 248 28.82 -9.74 -23.26
CA LEU A 248 28.43 -8.91 -22.13
C LEU A 248 27.38 -9.59 -21.25
N THR A 249 26.69 -10.63 -21.69
CA THR A 249 25.59 -11.25 -20.93
C THR A 249 26.02 -12.51 -20.16
N ARG A 250 27.25 -12.97 -20.34
CA ARG A 250 27.74 -14.24 -19.78
C ARG A 250 28.28 -14.09 -18.37
N VAL A 251 28.21 -15.19 -17.62
CA VAL A 251 28.91 -15.37 -16.34
C VAL A 251 29.76 -16.61 -16.45
N GLU A 252 31.08 -16.43 -16.45
CA GLU A 252 32.07 -17.49 -16.67
C GLU A 252 32.84 -17.81 -15.38
N ARG A 253 33.24 -19.06 -15.25
CA ARG A 253 34.06 -19.56 -14.13
C ARG A 253 35.45 -19.86 -14.65
N THR A 254 36.46 -19.29 -14.01
CA THR A 254 37.86 -19.68 -14.20
C THR A 254 38.39 -20.33 -12.91
N ALA A 255 39.62 -20.85 -12.97
CA ALA A 255 40.28 -21.41 -11.80
C ALA A 255 40.45 -20.36 -10.68
N ASP A 256 40.68 -19.10 -11.05
CA ASP A 256 41.07 -18.04 -10.11
C ASP A 256 39.96 -17.01 -9.84
N ALA A 257 38.95 -16.91 -10.72
CA ALA A 257 37.93 -15.86 -10.65
C ALA A 257 36.58 -16.27 -11.25
N PHE A 258 35.57 -15.44 -10.97
CA PHE A 258 34.32 -15.37 -11.71
C PHE A 258 34.37 -14.15 -12.62
N VAL A 259 34.07 -14.32 -13.91
CA VAL A 259 34.07 -13.23 -14.89
C VAL A 259 32.64 -12.95 -15.30
N VAL A 260 32.14 -11.78 -14.95
CA VAL A 260 30.76 -11.35 -15.18
C VAL A 260 30.74 -10.31 -16.28
N GLY A 261 30.07 -10.58 -17.40
CA GLY A 261 29.91 -9.60 -18.48
C GLY A 261 29.10 -8.38 -18.04
N GLY A 262 29.36 -7.22 -18.63
CA GLY A 262 28.77 -5.95 -18.21
C GLY A 262 27.22 -5.87 -18.30
N ALA A 263 26.62 -6.65 -19.20
CA ALA A 263 25.18 -6.73 -19.39
C ALA A 263 24.54 -7.96 -18.71
N ALA A 264 25.29 -8.75 -17.93
CA ALA A 264 24.74 -9.86 -17.17
C ALA A 264 23.76 -9.33 -16.12
N THR A 265 22.55 -9.90 -16.09
CA THR A 265 21.51 -9.50 -15.14
C THR A 265 21.83 -10.00 -13.74
N LEU A 266 21.27 -9.35 -12.71
CA LEU A 266 21.43 -9.78 -11.33
C LEU A 266 20.85 -11.17 -11.10
N THR A 267 19.77 -11.56 -11.80
CA THR A 267 19.26 -12.93 -11.77
C THR A 267 20.15 -13.93 -12.49
N ALA A 268 20.83 -13.55 -13.59
CA ALA A 268 21.82 -14.43 -14.22
C ALA A 268 23.03 -14.66 -13.29
N LEU A 269 23.43 -13.61 -12.57
CA LEU A 269 24.46 -13.70 -11.53
C LEU A 269 24.04 -14.61 -10.38
N GLU A 270 22.80 -14.49 -9.91
CA GLU A 270 22.17 -15.36 -8.90
C GLU A 270 22.20 -16.84 -9.34
N ASP A 271 21.65 -17.12 -10.54
CA ASP A 271 21.57 -18.46 -11.14
C ASP A 271 22.96 -19.09 -11.33
N ALA A 272 23.97 -18.29 -11.69
CA ALA A 272 25.30 -18.80 -11.99
C ALA A 272 26.13 -19.04 -10.72
N ILE A 273 26.33 -18.02 -9.88
CA ILE A 273 27.38 -18.05 -8.83
C ILE A 273 26.86 -17.73 -7.43
N GLY A 274 25.55 -17.54 -7.25
CA GLY A 274 24.96 -17.19 -5.96
C GLY A 274 25.29 -18.20 -4.85
N GLU A 275 25.22 -19.50 -5.14
CA GLU A 275 25.51 -20.55 -4.15
C GLU A 275 27.00 -20.63 -3.73
N GLU A 276 27.91 -20.16 -4.58
CA GLU A 276 29.37 -20.16 -4.29
C GLU A 276 29.78 -18.94 -3.44
N LEU A 277 28.95 -17.88 -3.41
CA LEU A 277 29.25 -16.60 -2.75
C LEU A 277 28.12 -16.23 -1.77
N PRO A 278 28.20 -16.63 -0.49
CA PRO A 278 27.14 -16.41 0.49
C PRO A 278 26.71 -14.94 0.65
N GLN A 279 27.67 -14.00 0.60
CA GLN A 279 27.42 -12.56 0.71
C GLN A 279 26.59 -12.03 -0.47
N LEU A 280 26.84 -12.57 -1.67
CA LEU A 280 26.13 -12.23 -2.90
C LEU A 280 24.70 -12.75 -2.83
N LYS A 281 24.51 -14.04 -2.53
CA LYS A 281 23.18 -14.64 -2.40
C LYS A 281 22.32 -13.92 -1.37
N LYS A 282 22.88 -13.65 -0.18
CA LYS A 282 22.17 -12.94 0.89
C LYS A 282 21.76 -11.53 0.45
N MET A 283 22.67 -10.76 -0.17
CA MET A 283 22.33 -9.40 -0.61
C MET A 283 21.29 -9.40 -1.73
N LEU A 284 21.37 -10.33 -2.69
CA LEU A 284 20.42 -10.41 -3.79
C LEU A 284 18.99 -10.66 -3.29
N LEU A 285 18.79 -11.50 -2.27
CA LEU A 285 17.46 -11.76 -1.68
C LEU A 285 16.77 -10.50 -1.14
N VAL A 286 17.54 -9.48 -0.73
CA VAL A 286 17.03 -8.19 -0.24
C VAL A 286 17.31 -7.03 -1.22
N PHE A 287 17.81 -7.34 -2.42
CA PHE A 287 18.04 -6.38 -3.49
C PHE A 287 16.76 -6.20 -4.33
N ALA A 288 16.20 -4.99 -4.28
CA ALA A 288 15.04 -4.58 -5.08
C ALA A 288 13.94 -5.66 -5.15
N SER A 289 13.18 -5.69 -6.24
CA SER A 289 12.25 -6.76 -6.57
C SER A 289 12.85 -7.74 -7.56
N ARG A 290 12.32 -8.96 -7.62
CA ARG A 290 12.75 -9.94 -8.61
C ARG A 290 12.56 -9.46 -10.05
N GLN A 291 11.51 -8.72 -10.35
CA GLN A 291 11.24 -8.13 -11.66
C GLN A 291 12.31 -7.11 -12.05
N VAL A 292 12.83 -6.35 -11.09
CA VAL A 292 14.00 -5.50 -11.27
C VAL A 292 15.24 -6.36 -11.49
N ARG A 293 15.51 -7.39 -10.65
CA ARG A 293 16.69 -8.27 -10.80
C ARG A 293 16.75 -9.02 -12.14
N ASN A 294 15.58 -9.36 -12.70
CA ASN A 294 15.45 -10.01 -14.01
C ASN A 294 15.96 -9.13 -15.17
N ARG A 295 16.12 -7.82 -14.96
CA ARG A 295 16.53 -6.85 -15.99
C ARG A 295 17.77 -6.04 -15.60
N ALA A 296 17.88 -5.64 -14.34
CA ALA A 296 19.00 -4.89 -13.80
C ALA A 296 20.30 -5.66 -14.03
N THR A 297 21.32 -4.97 -14.54
CA THR A 297 22.63 -5.53 -14.84
C THR A 297 23.65 -5.13 -13.80
N LEU A 298 24.64 -5.98 -13.53
CA LEU A 298 25.67 -5.67 -12.53
C LEU A 298 26.45 -4.40 -12.87
N ALA A 299 26.89 -4.22 -14.13
CA ALA A 299 27.60 -3.00 -14.50
C ALA A 299 26.71 -1.76 -14.45
N GLY A 300 25.44 -1.86 -14.87
CA GLY A 300 24.47 -0.77 -14.73
C GLY A 300 24.33 -0.29 -13.28
N ASN A 301 24.32 -1.20 -12.31
CA ASN A 301 24.33 -0.84 -10.88
C ASN A 301 25.60 -0.07 -10.47
N LEU A 302 26.78 -0.49 -10.95
CA LEU A 302 28.05 0.16 -10.62
C LEU A 302 28.23 1.51 -11.33
N VAL A 303 27.91 1.60 -12.62
CA VAL A 303 28.05 2.83 -13.42
C VAL A 303 27.12 3.93 -12.93
N THR A 304 25.96 3.57 -12.38
CA THR A 304 25.08 4.53 -11.69
C THR A 304 25.79 5.21 -10.51
N ALA A 305 26.79 4.56 -9.92
CA ALA A 305 27.61 5.07 -8.82
C ALA A 305 26.79 5.65 -7.67
N SER A 306 25.67 4.98 -7.38
CA SER A 306 24.81 5.36 -6.27
C SER A 306 25.53 5.08 -4.95
N PRO A 307 25.59 6.04 -3.99
CA PRO A 307 26.20 5.80 -2.68
C PRO A 307 25.54 4.67 -1.89
N ILE A 308 24.33 4.30 -2.29
CA ILE A 308 23.48 3.28 -1.68
C ILE A 308 23.32 2.03 -2.57
N GLY A 309 24.18 1.87 -3.57
CA GLY A 309 24.14 0.70 -4.45
C GLY A 309 24.54 -0.56 -3.68
N ASP A 310 23.59 -1.47 -3.45
CA ASP A 310 23.76 -2.67 -2.61
C ASP A 310 24.85 -3.64 -3.09
N MET A 311 25.07 -3.73 -4.42
CA MET A 311 26.10 -4.63 -4.97
C MET A 311 27.52 -4.09 -4.82
N ALA A 312 27.70 -2.78 -4.69
CA ALA A 312 29.03 -2.19 -4.59
C ALA A 312 29.76 -2.62 -3.30
N PRO A 313 29.15 -2.58 -2.09
CA PRO A 313 29.77 -3.14 -0.90
C PRO A 313 30.13 -4.63 -1.03
N VAL A 314 29.25 -5.45 -1.64
CA VAL A 314 29.51 -6.88 -1.86
C VAL A 314 30.78 -7.07 -2.69
N LEU A 315 30.86 -6.41 -3.84
CA LEU A 315 32.00 -6.54 -4.74
C LEU A 315 33.28 -5.92 -4.17
N LEU A 316 33.19 -4.84 -3.39
CA LEU A 316 34.33 -4.27 -2.66
C LEU A 316 34.87 -5.27 -1.64
N SER A 317 34.00 -5.96 -0.91
CA SER A 317 34.40 -7.00 0.06
C SER A 317 35.06 -8.21 -0.60
N LEU A 318 34.73 -8.46 -1.86
CA LEU A 318 35.31 -9.53 -2.68
C LEU A 318 36.54 -9.06 -3.48
N SER A 319 36.99 -7.81 -3.31
CA SER A 319 38.12 -7.23 -4.06
C SER A 319 37.97 -7.35 -5.58
N ALA A 320 36.75 -7.10 -6.09
CA ALA A 320 36.48 -7.19 -7.52
C ALA A 320 37.18 -6.07 -8.33
N ASP A 321 37.45 -6.38 -9.60
CA ASP A 321 37.95 -5.44 -10.60
C ASP A 321 36.89 -5.16 -11.68
N VAL A 322 36.91 -3.94 -12.21
CA VAL A 322 36.11 -3.51 -13.36
C VAL A 322 37.02 -3.40 -14.56
N VAL A 323 36.68 -4.04 -15.68
CA VAL A 323 37.40 -3.88 -16.94
C VAL A 323 36.63 -2.93 -17.84
N ALA A 324 37.25 -1.78 -18.10
CA ALA A 324 36.78 -0.81 -19.05
C ALA A 324 37.34 -1.13 -20.44
N SER A 325 36.50 -1.11 -21.47
CA SER A 325 36.91 -1.36 -22.86
C SER A 325 36.48 -0.19 -23.75
N SER A 326 37.33 0.16 -24.71
CA SER A 326 37.06 1.11 -25.80
C SER A 326 37.72 0.58 -27.09
N VAL A 327 37.59 1.32 -28.19
CA VAL A 327 38.36 1.04 -29.42
C VAL A 327 39.88 1.16 -29.23
N ARG A 328 40.35 1.79 -28.13
CA ARG A 328 41.78 1.87 -27.79
C ARG A 328 42.31 0.61 -27.09
N GLY A 329 41.44 -0.29 -26.64
CA GLY A 329 41.80 -1.49 -25.87
C GLY A 329 41.07 -1.58 -24.53
N GLU A 330 41.58 -2.45 -23.66
CA GLU A 330 41.02 -2.69 -22.32
C GLU A 330 41.95 -2.15 -21.22
N ARG A 331 41.36 -1.70 -20.12
CA ARG A 331 42.08 -1.44 -18.86
C ARG A 331 41.32 -1.98 -17.66
N THR A 332 42.05 -2.55 -16.71
CA THR A 332 41.49 -3.09 -15.46
C THR A 332 41.62 -2.06 -14.34
N ILE A 333 40.53 -1.84 -13.62
CA ILE A 333 40.39 -0.83 -12.57
C ILE A 333 39.91 -1.53 -11.30
N PRO A 334 40.67 -1.50 -10.19
CA PRO A 334 40.19 -1.97 -8.91
C PRO A 334 38.91 -1.24 -8.50
N LEU A 335 37.88 -1.95 -8.03
CA LEU A 335 36.57 -1.35 -7.79
C LEU A 335 36.61 -0.19 -6.78
N HIS A 336 37.50 -0.24 -5.79
CA HIS A 336 37.67 0.85 -4.82
C HIS A 336 38.16 2.17 -5.46
N ALA A 337 38.82 2.10 -6.62
CA ALA A 337 39.27 3.24 -7.41
C ALA A 337 38.30 3.62 -8.54
N PHE A 338 37.23 2.84 -8.75
CA PHE A 338 36.28 3.06 -9.84
C PHE A 338 35.34 4.25 -9.59
N PHE A 339 34.96 4.49 -8.33
CA PHE A 339 34.06 5.56 -7.95
C PHE A 339 34.85 6.86 -7.74
N ALA A 340 34.62 7.86 -8.60
CA ALA A 340 35.32 9.15 -8.56
C ALA A 340 34.61 10.19 -7.66
N GLY A 341 33.38 9.91 -7.24
CA GLY A 341 32.57 10.78 -6.40
C GLY A 341 31.09 10.45 -6.49
N TYR A 342 30.24 11.28 -5.90
CA TYR A 342 28.78 11.08 -5.89
C TYR A 342 28.23 10.93 -7.32
N ARG A 343 27.68 9.74 -7.64
CA ARG A 343 27.16 9.39 -8.97
C ARG A 343 28.17 9.64 -10.12
N LYS A 344 29.47 9.43 -9.85
CA LYS A 344 30.55 9.60 -10.83
C LYS A 344 31.51 8.41 -10.79
N THR A 345 31.96 7.99 -11.98
CA THR A 345 32.97 6.94 -12.16
C THR A 345 34.20 7.50 -12.89
N VAL A 346 35.27 6.72 -12.93
CA VAL A 346 36.51 7.04 -13.69
C VAL A 346 36.45 6.66 -15.18
N LEU A 347 35.29 6.18 -15.66
CA LEU A 347 35.12 5.81 -17.07
C LEU A 347 35.26 7.04 -17.97
N GLU A 348 36.01 6.88 -19.04
CA GLU A 348 36.04 7.85 -20.13
C GLU A 348 34.75 7.78 -20.95
N ARG A 349 34.40 8.85 -21.64
CA ARG A 349 33.10 8.95 -22.33
C ARG A 349 32.92 7.92 -23.44
N ASP A 350 33.98 7.38 -24.00
CA ASP A 350 33.91 6.35 -25.04
C ASP A 350 34.18 4.93 -24.51
N GLU A 351 34.32 4.77 -23.20
CA GLU A 351 34.47 3.47 -22.56
C GLU A 351 33.11 2.86 -22.20
N ILE A 352 33.11 1.53 -22.10
CA ILE A 352 32.06 0.72 -21.47
C ILE A 352 32.67 -0.19 -20.42
N VAL A 353 31.86 -0.66 -19.47
CA VAL A 353 32.24 -1.81 -18.62
C VAL A 353 31.97 -3.09 -19.41
N SER A 354 33.02 -3.78 -19.84
CA SER A 354 32.89 -5.02 -20.61
C SER A 354 32.75 -6.25 -19.69
N LYS A 355 33.51 -6.28 -18.60
CA LYS A 355 33.53 -7.39 -17.63
C LYS A 355 33.87 -6.90 -16.23
N ILE A 356 33.40 -7.65 -15.24
CA ILE A 356 33.68 -7.49 -13.81
C ILE A 356 34.30 -8.80 -13.35
N VAL A 357 35.50 -8.72 -12.78
CA VAL A 357 36.27 -9.89 -12.36
C VAL A 357 36.20 -9.99 -10.84
N ILE A 358 35.62 -11.08 -10.34
CA ILE A 358 35.47 -11.36 -8.92
C ILE A 358 36.45 -12.47 -8.55
N PRO A 359 37.57 -12.19 -7.84
CA PRO A 359 38.53 -13.23 -7.49
C PRO A 359 37.91 -14.22 -6.49
N ARG A 360 38.33 -15.49 -6.55
CA ARG A 360 37.87 -16.54 -5.59
C ARG A 360 38.42 -16.35 -4.17
N GLY A 361 39.36 -15.41 -3.97
CA GLY A 361 40.02 -15.12 -2.69
C GLY A 361 41.47 -15.64 -2.65
N PRO A 362 42.24 -15.27 -1.61
CA PRO A 362 43.64 -15.69 -1.48
C PRO A 362 43.73 -17.20 -1.20
N SER A 363 44.54 -17.90 -2.00
CA SER A 363 44.91 -19.30 -1.78
C SER A 363 45.86 -19.41 -0.57
N GLY A 364 45.31 -19.50 0.65
CA GLY A 364 46.14 -19.63 1.86
C GLY A 364 45.45 -19.35 3.20
N ALA A 365 44.22 -18.83 3.22
CA ALA A 365 43.47 -18.68 4.47
C ALA A 365 43.03 -20.05 5.01
N ALA A 366 43.20 -20.29 6.31
CA ALA A 366 42.69 -21.49 6.96
C ALA A 366 41.16 -21.43 7.12
N ARG A 367 40.62 -20.23 7.33
CA ARG A 367 39.19 -19.97 7.50
C ARG A 367 38.83 -18.58 7.00
N ARG A 368 37.70 -18.46 6.29
CA ARG A 368 37.11 -17.17 5.90
C ARG A 368 35.80 -16.95 6.63
N ILE A 369 35.62 -15.78 7.21
CA ILE A 369 34.36 -15.28 7.76
C ILE A 369 33.81 -14.26 6.76
N ALA A 370 32.63 -14.54 6.19
CA ALA A 370 32.03 -13.71 5.16
C ALA A 370 30.54 -13.52 5.38
N ALA A 371 30.07 -12.27 5.44
CA ALA A 371 28.64 -11.95 5.50
C ALA A 371 28.34 -10.61 4.84
N SER A 372 27.07 -10.40 4.50
CA SER A 372 26.53 -9.11 4.08
C SER A 372 25.29 -8.76 4.90
N TYR A 373 25.02 -7.48 5.08
CA TYR A 373 23.89 -6.98 5.83
C TYR A 373 23.28 -5.77 5.12
N LYS A 374 21.96 -5.66 5.20
CA LYS A 374 21.21 -4.51 4.70
C LYS A 374 20.27 -4.03 5.80
N VAL A 375 20.32 -2.75 6.09
CA VAL A 375 19.37 -2.05 6.94
C VAL A 375 18.63 -1.05 6.08
N SER A 376 17.30 -1.10 6.12
CA SER A 376 16.38 -0.27 5.35
C SER A 376 15.07 -0.11 6.15
N LYS A 377 14.08 0.66 5.67
CA LYS A 377 12.78 0.82 6.36
C LYS A 377 11.93 -0.45 6.26
N ARG A 378 12.05 -1.16 5.13
CA ARG A 378 11.49 -2.50 4.89
C ARG A 378 12.61 -3.48 4.54
N ARG A 379 12.46 -4.77 4.86
CA ARG A 379 13.49 -5.78 4.60
C ARG A 379 13.80 -5.96 3.11
N GLU A 380 12.79 -6.25 2.30
CA GLU A 380 12.91 -6.36 0.84
C GLU A 380 12.42 -5.08 0.13
N MET A 381 12.81 -4.90 -1.13
CA MET A 381 12.34 -3.81 -2.01
C MET A 381 12.46 -2.39 -1.42
N ASP A 382 13.58 -2.07 -0.79
CA ASP A 382 13.79 -0.73 -0.26
C ASP A 382 15.22 -0.26 -0.51
N ILE A 383 15.41 1.06 -0.52
CA ILE A 383 16.73 1.67 -0.59
C ILE A 383 17.45 1.51 0.74
N SER A 384 18.73 1.16 0.69
CA SER A 384 19.52 0.95 1.91
C SER A 384 19.70 2.24 2.70
N ILE A 385 19.44 2.16 4.01
CA ILE A 385 19.95 3.11 5.01
C ILE A 385 21.46 2.90 5.11
N VAL A 386 21.88 1.67 5.42
CA VAL A 386 23.27 1.19 5.38
C VAL A 386 23.27 -0.22 4.80
N ALA A 387 24.15 -0.45 3.83
CA ALA A 387 24.48 -1.79 3.35
C ALA A 387 25.94 -2.08 3.70
N SER A 388 26.25 -3.28 4.16
CA SER A 388 27.62 -3.69 4.45
C SER A 388 27.92 -5.10 3.92
N SER A 389 29.19 -5.35 3.64
CA SER A 389 29.70 -6.67 3.28
C SER A 389 31.12 -6.83 3.80
N PHE A 390 31.39 -7.96 4.45
CA PHE A 390 32.63 -8.20 5.18
C PHE A 390 33.26 -9.52 4.77
N ALA A 391 34.55 -9.52 4.45
CA ALA A 391 35.35 -10.72 4.30
C ALA A 391 36.57 -10.64 5.22
N VAL A 392 36.72 -11.58 6.16
CA VAL A 392 37.85 -11.66 7.10
C VAL A 392 38.48 -13.04 6.97
N ASP A 393 39.74 -13.06 6.56
CA ASP A 393 40.53 -14.27 6.39
C ASP A 393 41.43 -14.49 7.60
N LEU A 394 41.38 -15.69 8.15
CA LEU A 394 42.12 -16.12 9.33
C LEU A 394 43.15 -17.19 8.96
N ASP A 395 44.31 -17.14 9.61
CA ASP A 395 45.25 -18.24 9.63
C ASP A 395 44.81 -19.36 10.59
N SER A 396 45.64 -20.39 10.75
CA SER A 396 45.36 -21.52 11.65
C SER A 396 45.36 -21.16 13.14
N ASN A 397 45.81 -19.96 13.52
CA ASN A 397 45.85 -19.45 14.89
C ASN A 397 44.76 -18.40 15.16
N ASP A 398 43.75 -18.31 14.28
CA ASP A 398 42.70 -17.29 14.30
C ASP A 398 43.25 -15.84 14.25
N VAL A 399 44.42 -15.63 13.65
CA VAL A 399 44.97 -14.30 13.37
C VAL A 399 44.49 -13.82 12.02
N VAL A 400 44.04 -12.56 11.96
CA VAL A 400 43.53 -11.97 10.72
C VAL A 400 44.66 -11.71 9.75
N VAL A 401 44.67 -12.41 8.61
CA VAL A 401 45.66 -12.24 7.53
C VAL A 401 45.19 -11.31 6.42
N ALA A 402 43.89 -11.19 6.22
CA ALA A 402 43.29 -10.20 5.33
C ALA A 402 41.89 -9.81 5.82
N ALA A 403 41.51 -8.56 5.59
CA ALA A 403 40.18 -8.07 5.89
C ALA A 403 39.71 -7.10 4.81
N LYS A 404 38.43 -7.20 4.46
CA LYS A 404 37.71 -6.23 3.63
C LYS A 404 36.40 -5.88 4.30
N LEU A 405 36.29 -4.62 4.72
CA LEU A 405 35.15 -4.09 5.45
C LEU A 405 34.44 -3.02 4.63
N ALA A 406 33.46 -3.41 3.81
CA ALA A 406 32.82 -2.53 2.84
C ALA A 406 31.46 -2.02 3.31
N TYR A 407 31.17 -0.75 3.02
CA TYR A 407 29.91 -0.08 3.38
C TYR A 407 29.35 0.78 2.23
N GLY A 408 28.02 0.91 2.21
CA GLY A 408 27.25 1.84 1.40
C GLY A 408 26.27 2.64 2.27
N GLY A 409 25.88 3.84 1.83
CA GLY A 409 24.96 4.74 2.52
C GLY A 409 25.57 5.60 3.63
N VAL A 410 26.89 5.49 3.85
CA VAL A 410 27.65 6.14 4.95
C VAL A 410 28.65 7.19 4.47
N ALA A 411 28.81 7.34 3.15
CA ALA A 411 29.68 8.32 2.50
C ALA A 411 29.11 8.72 1.12
N ALA A 412 29.79 9.63 0.42
CA ALA A 412 29.40 10.06 -0.93
C ALA A 412 29.56 8.96 -2.00
N THR A 413 30.31 7.89 -1.71
CA THR A 413 30.49 6.70 -2.53
C THR A 413 30.49 5.46 -1.63
N PRO A 414 30.20 4.27 -2.17
CA PRO A 414 30.53 3.02 -1.47
C PRO A 414 32.04 2.97 -1.17
N ALA A 415 32.42 2.49 0.01
CA ALA A 415 33.80 2.60 0.48
C ALA A 415 34.22 1.42 1.38
N LEU A 416 35.54 1.19 1.45
CA LEU A 416 36.19 0.31 2.41
C LEU A 416 36.57 1.09 3.67
N ALA A 417 36.40 0.47 4.84
CA ALA A 417 36.86 0.99 6.12
C ALA A 417 38.36 0.68 6.30
N THR A 418 39.21 1.37 5.54
CA THR A 418 40.65 1.06 5.43
C THR A 418 41.42 1.24 6.73
N LYS A 419 41.01 2.16 7.61
CA LYS A 419 41.63 2.34 8.93
C LYS A 419 41.28 1.16 9.84
N ALA A 420 40.01 0.75 9.87
CA ALA A 420 39.57 -0.44 10.60
C ALA A 420 40.21 -1.74 10.05
N GLU A 421 40.32 -1.88 8.73
CA GLU A 421 41.04 -3.01 8.09
C GLU A 421 42.51 -3.08 8.58
N ALA A 422 43.23 -1.95 8.55
CA ALA A 422 44.61 -1.88 8.99
C ALA A 422 44.78 -2.17 10.50
N ALA A 423 43.81 -1.76 11.32
CA ALA A 423 43.80 -2.06 12.75
C ALA A 423 43.50 -3.53 13.06
N LEU A 424 42.86 -4.26 12.13
CA LEU A 424 42.44 -5.64 12.30
C LEU A 424 43.49 -6.64 11.83
N VAL A 425 44.18 -6.38 10.72
CA VAL A 425 45.19 -7.29 10.15
C VAL A 425 46.37 -7.48 11.11
N GLY A 426 46.80 -8.73 11.28
CA GLY A 426 47.87 -9.13 12.19
C GLY A 426 47.43 -9.30 13.65
N LYS A 427 46.16 -9.06 13.98
CA LYS A 427 45.59 -9.24 15.33
C LYS A 427 44.77 -10.54 15.41
N PRO A 428 44.65 -11.15 16.60
CA PRO A 428 43.74 -12.27 16.83
C PRO A 428 42.27 -11.84 16.70
N TRP A 429 41.43 -12.68 16.09
CA TRP A 429 39.98 -12.48 15.95
C TRP A 429 39.26 -12.76 17.29
N ASN A 430 39.31 -11.80 18.21
CA ASN A 430 38.71 -11.91 19.53
C ASN A 430 38.03 -10.61 19.98
N ALA A 431 37.32 -10.68 21.12
CA ALA A 431 36.51 -9.57 21.62
C ALA A 431 37.32 -8.31 21.98
N ALA A 432 38.59 -8.45 22.38
CA ALA A 432 39.43 -7.29 22.69
C ALA A 432 39.81 -6.54 21.40
N THR A 433 40.26 -7.26 20.39
CA THR A 433 40.55 -6.70 19.05
C THR A 433 39.31 -6.04 18.46
N VAL A 434 38.15 -6.69 18.53
CA VAL A 434 36.90 -6.15 17.96
C VAL A 434 36.48 -4.85 18.64
N ARG A 435 36.66 -4.72 19.96
CA ARG A 435 36.41 -3.44 20.66
C ARG A 435 37.38 -2.34 20.21
N GLU A 436 38.66 -2.65 20.08
CA GLU A 436 39.69 -1.72 19.57
C GLU A 436 39.32 -1.24 18.16
N VAL A 437 39.01 -2.16 17.25
CA VAL A 437 38.63 -1.86 15.86
C VAL A 437 37.30 -1.12 15.78
N SER A 438 36.33 -1.44 16.63
CA SER A 438 35.04 -0.74 16.69
C SER A 438 35.20 0.75 17.04
N ALA A 439 36.14 1.09 17.93
CA ALA A 439 36.45 2.48 18.26
C ALA A 439 37.07 3.24 17.07
N VAL A 440 37.91 2.57 16.27
CA VAL A 440 38.45 3.15 15.01
C VAL A 440 37.33 3.36 14.00
N LEU A 441 36.49 2.33 13.82
CA LEU A 441 35.40 2.30 12.86
C LEU A 441 34.35 3.39 13.12
N ALA A 442 34.10 3.75 14.37
CA ALA A 442 33.18 4.83 14.76
C ALA A 442 33.55 6.21 14.18
N GLY A 443 34.84 6.45 13.90
CA GLY A 443 35.34 7.70 13.29
C GLY A 443 35.74 7.57 11.81
N GLU A 444 35.43 6.44 11.17
CA GLU A 444 35.87 6.14 9.80
C GLU A 444 35.06 6.92 8.75
N PHE A 445 33.75 7.05 8.96
CA PHE A 445 32.81 7.64 8.00
C PHE A 445 32.09 8.85 8.57
N THR A 446 31.45 9.64 7.70
CA THR A 446 30.66 10.81 8.10
C THR A 446 29.32 10.81 7.34
N PRO A 447 28.33 10.03 7.81
CA PRO A 447 27.01 9.99 7.19
C PRO A 447 26.30 11.36 7.24
N LEU A 448 25.37 11.59 6.32
CA LEU A 448 24.51 12.79 6.26
C LEU A 448 23.13 12.49 6.84
N ASP A 449 22.24 13.48 6.91
CA ASP A 449 20.80 13.29 7.15
C ASP A 449 20.05 13.29 5.81
N ASP A 450 19.08 12.39 5.62
CA ASP A 450 18.19 12.39 4.45
C ASP A 450 16.88 11.62 4.72
N VAL A 451 16.03 11.47 3.69
CA VAL A 451 14.72 10.83 3.78
C VAL A 451 14.75 9.40 4.35
N ARG A 452 15.88 8.69 4.21
CA ARG A 452 16.05 7.30 4.65
C ARG A 452 16.17 7.20 6.17
N SER A 453 17.00 8.04 6.80
CA SER A 453 17.34 7.97 8.23
C SER A 453 18.24 9.13 8.68
N GLY A 454 18.37 9.36 9.98
CA GLY A 454 19.35 10.28 10.54
C GLY A 454 20.81 9.81 10.41
N LYS A 455 21.76 10.73 10.51
CA LYS A 455 23.21 10.48 10.46
C LYS A 455 23.72 9.70 11.67
N ASP A 456 23.15 9.94 12.84
CA ASP A 456 23.60 9.33 14.10
C ASP A 456 23.26 7.84 14.12
N PHE A 457 22.03 7.48 13.71
CA PHE A 457 21.63 6.09 13.54
C PHE A 457 22.53 5.38 12.53
N ARG A 458 22.81 6.01 11.38
CA ARG A 458 23.72 5.44 10.37
C ARG A 458 25.13 5.21 10.90
N SER A 459 25.66 6.14 11.69
CA SER A 459 27.00 6.02 12.27
C SER A 459 27.07 4.84 13.25
N GLU A 460 26.04 4.68 14.09
CA GLU A 460 25.92 3.55 15.01
C GLU A 460 25.75 2.20 14.27
N LEU A 461 25.06 2.17 13.13
CA LEU A 461 24.92 0.96 12.31
C LEU A 461 26.26 0.46 11.75
N VAL A 462 27.19 1.35 11.42
CA VAL A 462 28.54 0.95 10.93
C VAL A 462 29.19 0.04 11.96
N VAL A 463 29.22 0.47 13.22
CA VAL A 463 29.82 -0.31 14.31
C VAL A 463 28.98 -1.54 14.63
N GLY A 464 27.66 -1.37 14.78
CA GLY A 464 26.77 -2.46 15.18
C GLY A 464 26.76 -3.65 14.22
N LEU A 465 26.89 -3.42 12.92
CA LEU A 465 26.96 -4.50 11.93
C LEU A 465 28.28 -5.27 11.99
N PHE A 466 29.40 -4.59 12.27
CA PHE A 466 30.69 -5.26 12.50
C PHE A 466 30.69 -6.07 13.80
N GLU A 467 30.13 -5.52 14.89
CA GLU A 467 29.94 -6.25 16.15
C GLU A 467 29.07 -7.49 15.96
N LYS A 468 27.99 -7.38 15.18
CA LYS A 468 27.10 -8.51 14.84
C LYS A 468 27.85 -9.61 14.07
N LEU A 469 28.71 -9.25 13.11
CA LEU A 469 29.56 -10.22 12.40
C LEU A 469 30.41 -11.03 13.38
N PHE A 470 31.05 -10.36 14.34
CA PHE A 470 31.89 -11.02 15.33
C PHE A 470 31.07 -11.90 16.29
N ALA A 471 29.93 -11.40 16.77
CA ALA A 471 29.08 -12.13 17.70
C ALA A 471 28.45 -13.37 17.07
N GLY A 472 28.17 -13.35 15.76
CA GLY A 472 27.48 -14.44 15.06
C GLY A 472 26.00 -14.53 15.41
N ASP A 473 25.42 -13.51 16.03
CA ASP A 473 24.00 -13.46 16.39
C ASP A 473 23.11 -13.40 15.15
N GLU A 474 22.21 -14.36 14.99
CA GLU A 474 21.19 -14.36 13.94
C GLU A 474 19.88 -13.71 14.43
N SER A 475 19.27 -12.90 13.57
CA SER A 475 17.92 -12.39 13.79
C SER A 475 17.05 -12.65 12.59
N GLU A 476 15.81 -13.06 12.81
CA GLU A 476 14.86 -13.31 11.74
C GLU A 476 14.54 -12.05 10.92
N ALA A 477 14.63 -10.87 11.54
CA ALA A 477 14.43 -9.59 10.88
C ALA A 477 15.48 -9.27 9.81
N GLN A 478 16.64 -9.94 9.84
CA GLN A 478 17.75 -9.72 8.91
C GLN A 478 18.07 -10.97 8.10
N GLU A 479 18.35 -12.08 8.79
CA GLU A 479 18.79 -13.34 8.21
C GLU A 479 17.63 -14.30 7.88
N GLY A 480 16.47 -14.18 8.53
CA GLY A 480 15.42 -15.19 8.49
C GLY A 480 14.83 -15.42 7.09
N LEU A 481 14.81 -16.66 6.60
CA LEU A 481 14.12 -16.97 5.35
C LEU A 481 12.60 -16.95 5.55
N PRO A 482 11.81 -16.33 4.65
CA PRO A 482 10.36 -16.30 4.79
C PRO A 482 9.73 -17.70 4.73
N TRP A 483 8.71 -17.92 5.53
CA TRP A 483 7.83 -19.10 5.50
C TRP A 483 6.44 -18.67 5.92
N PHE A 484 5.41 -19.52 5.75
CA PHE A 484 4.08 -19.22 6.29
C PHE A 484 3.23 -20.48 6.50
N GLU A 485 2.31 -20.42 7.46
CA GLU A 485 1.27 -21.42 7.64
C GLU A 485 0.01 -21.07 6.83
N ARG A 486 -0.66 -22.10 6.32
CA ARG A 486 -1.98 -21.93 5.71
C ARG A 486 -3.00 -21.73 6.82
N GLY A 487 -3.80 -20.68 6.70
CA GLY A 487 -4.90 -20.41 7.62
C GLY A 487 -6.07 -21.37 7.43
N ALA A 488 -6.91 -21.47 8.44
CA ALA A 488 -8.12 -22.30 8.40
C ALA A 488 -9.05 -21.94 7.23
N THR A 489 -9.65 -22.94 6.60
CA THR A 489 -10.75 -22.75 5.63
C THR A 489 -12.07 -22.61 6.36
N PHE A 490 -12.96 -21.74 5.88
CA PHE A 490 -14.32 -21.65 6.39
C PHE A 490 -15.25 -22.54 5.57
N THR A 491 -16.22 -23.14 6.25
CA THR A 491 -17.36 -23.78 5.59
C THR A 491 -18.54 -22.81 5.65
N CYS A 492 -18.99 -22.34 4.49
CA CYS A 492 -20.13 -21.45 4.39
C CYS A 492 -21.46 -22.23 4.47
N LYS A 493 -22.48 -21.63 5.10
CA LYS A 493 -23.78 -22.28 5.34
C LYS A 493 -24.67 -22.37 4.08
N ALA A 494 -24.50 -21.45 3.13
CA ALA A 494 -25.26 -21.43 1.86
C ALA A 494 -24.50 -20.64 0.77
N PRO A 495 -24.80 -20.85 -0.54
CA PRO A 495 -24.10 -20.20 -1.65
C PRO A 495 -24.09 -18.66 -1.61
N SER A 496 -25.11 -18.03 -1.03
CA SER A 496 -25.17 -16.56 -0.89
C SER A 496 -24.14 -15.98 0.08
N PHE A 497 -23.51 -16.81 0.92
CA PHE A 497 -22.43 -16.43 1.84
C PHE A 497 -21.03 -16.74 1.29
N ASP A 498 -20.93 -17.56 0.25
CA ASP A 498 -19.67 -18.07 -0.33
C ASP A 498 -19.40 -17.53 -1.73
N LEU A 499 -19.91 -16.33 -2.02
CA LEU A 499 -19.66 -15.71 -3.31
C LEU A 499 -18.21 -15.22 -3.36
N PRO A 500 -17.44 -15.54 -4.41
CA PRO A 500 -16.21 -14.80 -4.69
C PRO A 500 -16.57 -13.34 -4.95
N HIS A 501 -15.59 -12.45 -4.78
CA HIS A 501 -15.75 -11.06 -5.19
C HIS A 501 -16.26 -11.02 -6.64
N GLU A 502 -17.33 -10.28 -6.91
CA GLU A 502 -18.06 -10.28 -8.17
C GLU A 502 -17.19 -9.90 -9.39
N SER A 503 -16.10 -9.18 -9.15
CA SER A 503 -15.11 -8.79 -10.15
C SER A 503 -13.85 -9.67 -10.13
N ALA A 504 -13.75 -10.70 -9.28
CA ALA A 504 -12.53 -11.50 -9.07
C ALA A 504 -11.99 -12.11 -10.38
N LYS A 505 -12.86 -12.73 -11.19
CA LYS A 505 -12.47 -13.25 -12.51
C LYS A 505 -11.93 -12.14 -13.42
N GLY A 506 -12.54 -10.95 -13.37
CA GLY A 506 -12.07 -9.79 -14.11
C GLY A 506 -10.74 -9.23 -13.59
N HIS A 507 -10.50 -9.29 -12.28
CA HIS A 507 -9.24 -8.87 -11.66
C HIS A 507 -8.07 -9.75 -12.10
N VAL A 508 -8.25 -11.08 -12.10
CA VAL A 508 -7.17 -12.03 -12.42
C VAL A 508 -6.91 -12.16 -13.93
N THR A 509 -7.84 -11.72 -14.78
CA THR A 509 -7.73 -11.76 -16.25
C THR A 509 -7.48 -10.39 -16.88
N GLY A 510 -7.48 -9.31 -16.09
CA GLY A 510 -7.32 -7.94 -16.58
C GLY A 510 -8.56 -7.32 -17.23
N THR A 511 -9.70 -8.03 -17.27
CA THR A 511 -10.96 -7.54 -17.89
C THR A 511 -11.80 -6.66 -16.98
N ALA A 512 -11.45 -6.54 -15.69
CA ALA A 512 -12.04 -5.54 -14.80
C ALA A 512 -11.51 -4.13 -15.12
N LEU A 513 -12.41 -3.27 -15.57
CA LEU A 513 -12.10 -1.89 -15.96
C LEU A 513 -12.18 -0.92 -14.79
N TYR A 514 -11.20 -0.01 -14.72
CA TYR A 514 -11.14 1.14 -13.82
C TYR A 514 -11.35 2.45 -14.60
N VAL A 515 -11.25 3.61 -13.94
CA VAL A 515 -11.60 4.89 -14.57
C VAL A 515 -10.71 5.19 -15.78
N ASP A 516 -9.39 5.10 -15.63
CA ASP A 516 -8.48 5.38 -16.74
C ASP A 516 -8.64 4.36 -17.87
N ASP A 517 -8.84 3.08 -17.54
CA ASP A 517 -9.04 2.03 -18.55
C ASP A 517 -10.25 2.32 -19.45
N GLU A 518 -11.37 2.79 -18.87
CA GLU A 518 -12.54 3.21 -19.64
C GLU A 518 -12.25 4.48 -20.46
N ALA A 519 -11.51 5.43 -19.90
CA ALA A 519 -11.16 6.67 -20.57
C ALA A 519 -10.22 6.47 -21.77
N GLN A 520 -9.33 5.46 -21.73
CA GLN A 520 -8.39 5.15 -22.82
C GLN A 520 -9.08 4.76 -24.14
N SER A 521 -10.31 4.25 -24.07
CA SER A 521 -11.09 3.93 -25.27
C SER A 521 -11.56 5.16 -26.05
N LYS A 522 -11.34 6.36 -25.50
CA LYS A 522 -11.80 7.64 -26.04
C LYS A 522 -10.64 8.49 -26.51
N ARG A 523 -10.88 9.31 -27.53
CA ARG A 523 -9.95 10.38 -27.92
C ARG A 523 -10.07 11.58 -26.96
N ALA A 524 -9.64 11.37 -25.72
CA ALA A 524 -9.70 12.36 -24.65
C ALA A 524 -8.44 13.23 -24.61
N LEU A 525 -8.60 14.48 -24.17
CA LEU A 525 -7.48 15.36 -23.80
C LEU A 525 -6.95 15.00 -22.42
N GLU A 526 -5.71 15.39 -22.15
CA GLU A 526 -4.98 15.14 -20.91
C GLU A 526 -4.79 16.44 -20.13
N VAL A 527 -4.68 16.33 -18.80
CA VAL A 527 -4.53 17.47 -17.90
C VAL A 527 -3.26 17.35 -17.07
N TRP A 528 -2.55 18.48 -16.89
CA TRP A 528 -1.40 18.57 -15.97
C TRP A 528 -1.47 19.83 -15.09
N PRO A 529 -1.27 19.73 -13.76
CA PRO A 529 -1.34 20.87 -12.85
C PRO A 529 -0.09 21.74 -12.87
N VAL A 530 -0.28 23.04 -12.64
CA VAL A 530 0.75 24.03 -12.28
C VAL A 530 0.66 24.24 -10.76
N MET A 531 1.70 23.80 -10.05
CA MET A 531 1.70 23.70 -8.59
C MET A 531 2.58 24.78 -7.95
N SER A 532 2.17 25.28 -6.79
CA SER A 532 2.98 26.18 -5.96
C SER A 532 4.26 25.51 -5.44
N PRO A 533 5.44 26.15 -5.55
CA PRO A 533 6.65 25.68 -4.87
C PRO A 533 6.75 26.16 -3.41
N HIS A 534 5.79 26.95 -2.91
CA HIS A 534 5.82 27.57 -1.59
C HIS A 534 4.72 27.03 -0.66
N ALA A 535 5.07 26.75 0.59
CA ALA A 535 4.11 26.40 1.64
C ALA A 535 3.15 27.55 1.97
N HIS A 536 3.60 28.80 1.85
CA HIS A 536 2.75 29.96 2.04
C HIS A 536 3.29 31.14 1.24
N ALA A 537 2.50 31.71 0.34
CA ALA A 537 2.89 32.90 -0.42
C ALA A 537 1.67 33.65 -0.94
N ARG A 538 1.81 34.95 -1.17
CA ARG A 538 0.87 35.74 -1.97
C ARG A 538 1.10 35.45 -3.45
N LEU A 539 0.01 35.21 -4.18
CA LEU A 539 0.04 35.02 -5.63
C LEU A 539 -0.03 36.39 -6.31
N VAL A 540 1.06 36.82 -6.94
CA VAL A 540 1.18 38.18 -7.52
C VAL A 540 0.64 38.22 -8.94
N SER A 541 1.06 37.27 -9.78
CA SER A 541 0.62 37.19 -11.18
C SER A 541 0.84 35.79 -11.75
N VAL A 542 0.01 35.42 -12.72
CA VAL A 542 0.11 34.19 -13.53
C VAL A 542 0.14 34.61 -15.01
N ASP A 543 1.20 34.22 -15.72
CA ASP A 543 1.36 34.40 -17.17
C ASP A 543 1.49 33.03 -17.85
N ASP A 544 0.55 32.71 -18.73
CA ASP A 544 0.43 31.45 -19.43
C ASP A 544 0.58 31.57 -20.96
N ALA A 545 0.98 32.74 -21.47
CA ALA A 545 1.04 33.01 -22.91
C ALA A 545 1.99 32.05 -23.65
N GLU A 546 3.17 31.79 -23.07
CA GLU A 546 4.15 30.85 -23.63
C GLU A 546 3.59 29.42 -23.67
N ALA A 547 2.90 28.99 -22.62
CA ALA A 547 2.29 27.67 -22.53
C ALA A 547 1.18 27.48 -23.58
N ARG A 548 0.30 28.48 -23.75
CA ARG A 548 -0.79 28.45 -24.74
C ARG A 548 -0.30 28.36 -26.19
N ALA A 549 0.89 28.89 -26.48
CA ALA A 549 1.47 28.85 -27.81
C ALA A 549 2.16 27.51 -28.14
N MET A 550 2.32 26.60 -27.17
CA MET A 550 3.01 25.34 -27.38
C MET A 550 2.17 24.35 -28.22
N PRO A 551 2.79 23.57 -29.13
CA PRO A 551 2.08 22.57 -29.91
C PRO A 551 1.33 21.55 -29.04
N GLY A 552 0.10 21.24 -29.44
CA GLY A 552 -0.75 20.26 -28.75
C GLY A 552 -1.47 20.79 -27.51
N VAL A 553 -1.18 22.01 -27.04
CA VAL A 553 -1.95 22.65 -25.96
C VAL A 553 -3.28 23.14 -26.51
N VAL A 554 -4.37 22.81 -25.81
CA VAL A 554 -5.74 23.22 -26.16
C VAL A 554 -6.15 24.45 -25.35
N CYS A 555 -5.95 24.40 -24.03
CA CYS A 555 -6.20 25.54 -23.16
C CYS A 555 -5.38 25.46 -21.87
N VAL A 556 -5.26 26.59 -21.20
CA VAL A 556 -4.79 26.70 -19.82
C VAL A 556 -5.94 27.27 -19.00
N LEU A 557 -6.24 26.69 -17.85
CA LEU A 557 -7.35 27.07 -16.98
C LEU A 557 -6.82 27.56 -15.64
N THR A 558 -7.44 28.61 -15.14
CA THR A 558 -7.13 29.30 -13.89
C THR A 558 -8.42 29.58 -13.11
N ALA A 559 -8.32 30.21 -11.94
CA ALA A 559 -9.49 30.66 -11.18
C ALA A 559 -10.46 31.54 -12.00
N ARG A 560 -9.97 32.25 -13.04
CA ARG A 560 -10.79 33.13 -13.89
C ARG A 560 -11.71 32.37 -14.85
N ASP A 561 -11.39 31.11 -15.12
CA ASP A 561 -12.12 30.28 -16.06
C ASP A 561 -13.28 29.52 -15.38
N VAL A 562 -13.38 29.59 -14.05
CA VAL A 562 -14.46 28.95 -13.28
C VAL A 562 -15.76 29.74 -13.47
N PRO A 563 -16.80 29.17 -14.09
CA PRO A 563 -18.05 29.89 -14.38
C PRO A 563 -18.97 30.07 -13.15
N GLY A 564 -18.76 29.28 -12.10
CA GLY A 564 -19.49 29.37 -10.83
C GLY A 564 -18.59 29.68 -9.64
N THR A 565 -18.67 28.87 -8.60
CA THR A 565 -17.86 29.07 -7.38
C THR A 565 -16.54 28.32 -7.46
N ASN A 566 -15.42 29.03 -7.31
CA ASN A 566 -14.07 28.47 -7.22
C ASN A 566 -13.82 27.86 -5.83
N ASP A 567 -14.49 26.74 -5.54
CA ASP A 567 -14.37 25.98 -4.30
C ASP A 567 -14.60 24.48 -4.59
N VAL A 568 -14.04 23.60 -3.77
CA VAL A 568 -14.23 22.13 -3.82
C VAL A 568 -14.35 21.50 -2.43
N GLY A 569 -14.38 22.33 -1.38
CA GLY A 569 -14.43 21.89 0.00
C GLY A 569 -15.82 21.38 0.36
N ALA A 570 -15.93 20.16 0.86
CA ALA A 570 -17.21 19.49 1.07
C ALA A 570 -18.03 20.04 2.26
N VAL A 571 -17.37 20.61 3.28
CA VAL A 571 -18.00 20.98 4.55
C VAL A 571 -18.01 22.48 4.80
N ARG A 572 -16.84 23.13 4.86
CA ARG A 572 -16.70 24.56 5.19
C ARG A 572 -16.65 25.47 3.96
N HIS A 573 -16.49 24.90 2.76
CA HIS A 573 -16.27 25.65 1.51
C HIS A 573 -15.09 26.63 1.61
N ASP A 574 -13.94 26.10 2.03
CA ASP A 574 -12.70 26.83 2.25
C ASP A 574 -11.52 26.28 1.43
N GLU A 575 -11.81 25.53 0.37
CA GLU A 575 -10.82 24.88 -0.50
C GLU A 575 -11.04 25.32 -1.95
N PRO A 576 -10.41 26.41 -2.42
CA PRO A 576 -10.40 26.77 -3.83
C PRO A 576 -9.96 25.65 -4.78
N LEU A 577 -10.65 25.52 -5.92
CA LEU A 577 -10.21 24.67 -7.04
C LEU A 577 -8.86 25.13 -7.60
N PHE A 578 -8.71 26.45 -7.78
CA PHE A 578 -7.47 27.11 -8.14
C PHE A 578 -7.14 28.23 -7.16
N ALA A 579 -5.90 28.28 -6.67
CA ALA A 579 -5.41 29.40 -5.88
C ALA A 579 -5.53 30.72 -6.67
N HIS A 580 -6.05 31.77 -6.04
CA HIS A 580 -6.28 33.08 -6.67
C HIS A 580 -5.52 34.22 -5.98
N ASP A 581 -5.56 34.31 -4.64
CA ASP A 581 -4.86 35.35 -3.88
C ASP A 581 -3.58 34.86 -3.22
N THR A 582 -3.61 33.63 -2.73
CA THR A 582 -2.55 33.05 -1.90
C THR A 582 -2.48 31.55 -2.10
N VAL A 583 -1.25 31.04 -2.09
CA VAL A 583 -0.96 29.60 -1.98
C VAL A 583 -0.72 29.26 -0.52
N ARG A 584 -1.09 28.04 -0.10
CA ARG A 584 -1.25 27.67 1.32
C ARG A 584 -0.57 26.36 1.71
N PHE A 585 0.02 25.66 0.74
CA PHE A 585 0.90 24.52 0.90
C PHE A 585 1.74 24.34 -0.37
N VAL A 586 2.87 23.63 -0.29
CA VAL A 586 3.66 23.23 -1.46
C VAL A 586 2.85 22.23 -2.26
N GLY A 587 2.52 22.56 -3.51
CA GLY A 587 1.60 21.77 -4.33
C GLY A 587 0.31 22.50 -4.72
N HIS A 588 -0.11 23.54 -3.97
CA HIS A 588 -1.40 24.20 -4.19
C HIS A 588 -1.56 24.60 -5.67
N ILE A 589 -2.61 24.07 -6.31
CA ILE A 589 -2.85 24.20 -7.75
C ILE A 589 -3.20 25.65 -8.07
N VAL A 590 -2.43 26.26 -8.96
CA VAL A 590 -2.64 27.65 -9.43
C VAL A 590 -3.35 27.67 -10.79
N ALA A 591 -3.00 26.71 -11.64
CA ALA A 591 -3.57 26.55 -12.97
C ALA A 591 -3.49 25.08 -13.40
N VAL A 592 -4.18 24.72 -14.47
CA VAL A 592 -4.00 23.43 -15.16
C VAL A 592 -3.84 23.65 -16.65
N VAL A 593 -2.99 22.84 -17.28
CA VAL A 593 -2.82 22.81 -18.73
C VAL A 593 -3.54 21.60 -19.31
N VAL A 594 -4.31 21.82 -20.37
CA VAL A 594 -5.06 20.80 -21.11
C VAL A 594 -4.45 20.65 -22.49
N ALA A 595 -4.06 19.42 -22.88
CA ALA A 595 -3.37 19.17 -24.15
C ALA A 595 -3.77 17.82 -24.80
N GLU A 596 -3.36 17.62 -26.06
CA GLU A 596 -3.59 16.38 -26.82
C GLU A 596 -2.88 15.17 -26.20
N THR A 597 -1.76 15.40 -25.51
CA THR A 597 -1.01 14.35 -24.80
C THR A 597 -0.59 14.84 -23.43
N ARG A 598 -0.45 13.89 -22.50
CA ARG A 598 0.04 14.15 -21.14
C ARG A 598 1.41 14.80 -21.14
N GLU A 599 2.29 14.36 -22.06
CA GLU A 599 3.62 14.94 -22.22
C GLU A 599 3.54 16.42 -22.64
N ALA A 600 2.69 16.76 -23.61
CA ALA A 600 2.49 18.16 -24.03
C ALA A 600 1.96 19.02 -22.88
N ALA A 601 0.98 18.52 -22.12
CA ALA A 601 0.44 19.22 -20.94
C ALA A 601 1.54 19.46 -19.88
N LYS A 602 2.35 18.44 -19.58
CA LYS A 602 3.43 18.51 -18.60
C LYS A 602 4.53 19.51 -18.99
N TRP A 603 4.94 19.53 -20.26
CA TRP A 603 5.95 20.49 -20.73
C TRP A 603 5.43 21.92 -20.76
N ALA A 604 4.19 22.12 -21.18
CA ALA A 604 3.57 23.44 -21.18
C ALA A 604 3.29 23.97 -19.77
N ALA A 605 2.96 23.11 -18.80
CA ALA A 605 2.81 23.52 -17.40
C ALA A 605 4.10 24.15 -16.84
N LYS A 606 5.29 23.65 -17.24
CA LYS A 606 6.59 24.24 -16.85
C LYS A 606 6.84 25.64 -17.44
N LYS A 607 6.04 26.05 -18.44
CA LYS A 607 6.14 27.36 -19.11
C LYS A 607 5.17 28.40 -18.57
N VAL A 608 4.26 28.02 -17.68
CA VAL A 608 3.41 28.98 -16.96
C VAL A 608 4.28 29.68 -15.92
N LYS A 609 4.43 31.00 -16.06
CA LYS A 609 5.24 31.85 -15.17
C LYS A 609 4.35 32.37 -14.06
N VAL A 610 4.68 32.00 -12.82
CA VAL A 610 3.95 32.44 -11.64
C VAL A 610 4.89 33.23 -10.73
N VAL A 611 4.46 34.44 -10.34
CA VAL A 611 5.20 35.31 -9.42
C VAL A 611 4.59 35.19 -8.04
N TYR A 612 5.43 34.86 -7.06
CA TYR A 612 5.05 34.68 -5.67
C TYR A 612 5.78 35.67 -4.76
N GLU A 613 5.14 36.07 -3.67
CA GLU A 613 5.78 36.72 -2.53
C GLU A 613 5.64 35.78 -1.31
N PRO A 614 6.71 35.08 -0.90
CA PRO A 614 6.67 34.14 0.23
C PRO A 614 6.20 34.80 1.52
N LEU A 615 5.40 34.07 2.30
CA LEU A 615 4.88 34.46 3.60
C LEU A 615 5.34 33.46 4.68
N PRO A 616 5.37 33.85 5.97
CA PRO A 616 5.68 32.90 7.05
C PRO A 616 4.72 31.72 7.06
N ALA A 617 5.25 30.49 7.04
CA ALA A 617 4.47 29.26 7.07
C ALA A 617 4.44 28.64 8.47
N VAL A 618 3.31 28.10 8.88
CA VAL A 618 3.14 27.31 10.12
C VAL A 618 3.26 25.83 9.76
N LEU A 619 4.37 25.20 10.14
CA LEU A 619 4.64 23.80 9.80
C LEU A 619 4.72 22.95 11.07
N GLY A 620 3.90 21.88 11.10
CA GLY A 620 3.85 20.93 12.20
C GLY A 620 3.02 21.38 13.41
N LEU A 621 2.60 20.39 14.21
CA LEU A 621 1.69 20.58 15.33
C LEU A 621 2.25 21.45 16.45
N ARG A 622 3.52 21.26 16.83
CA ARG A 622 4.12 22.05 17.92
C ARG A 622 4.19 23.53 17.60
N GLU A 623 4.47 23.89 16.34
CA GLU A 623 4.44 25.30 15.90
C GLU A 623 3.01 25.84 15.89
N ALA A 624 2.05 25.10 15.35
CA ALA A 624 0.65 25.53 15.33
C ALA A 624 0.09 25.77 16.74
N ILE A 625 0.41 24.88 17.70
CA ILE A 625 0.02 25.04 19.11
C ILE A 625 0.66 26.28 19.72
N ARG A 626 1.98 26.48 19.52
CA ARG A 626 2.71 27.64 20.03
C ARG A 626 2.15 28.97 19.51
N GLN A 627 1.72 29.02 18.25
CA GLN A 627 1.17 30.23 17.63
C GLN A 627 -0.35 30.40 17.84
N GLY A 628 -1.03 29.41 18.42
CA GLY A 628 -2.48 29.44 18.54
C GLY A 628 -3.23 29.30 17.20
N SER A 629 -2.62 28.65 16.20
CA SER A 629 -3.19 28.48 14.85
C SER A 629 -4.14 27.28 14.80
N TYR A 630 -5.44 27.55 14.89
CA TYR A 630 -6.47 26.52 14.94
C TYR A 630 -7.60 26.75 13.93
N HIS A 631 -8.21 25.66 13.48
CA HIS A 631 -9.44 25.68 12.69
C HIS A 631 -10.70 25.67 13.54
N THR A 632 -10.65 25.10 14.74
CA THR A 632 -11.82 24.85 15.59
C THR A 632 -11.59 25.29 17.03
N GLU A 633 -12.69 25.52 17.74
CA GLU A 633 -12.69 25.58 19.21
C GLU A 633 -12.64 24.16 19.82
N PRO A 634 -12.10 24.01 21.05
CA PRO A 634 -12.02 22.70 21.70
C PRO A 634 -13.40 22.04 21.88
N HIS A 635 -13.52 20.78 21.49
CA HIS A 635 -14.65 19.93 21.84
C HIS A 635 -14.32 19.15 23.12
N VAL A 636 -15.11 19.35 24.18
CA VAL A 636 -14.81 18.79 25.51
C VAL A 636 -15.92 17.84 25.98
N ILE A 637 -15.56 16.59 26.25
CA ILE A 637 -16.43 15.58 26.86
C ILE A 637 -16.03 15.37 28.32
N ARG A 638 -17.02 15.32 29.22
CA ARG A 638 -16.81 15.14 30.66
C ARG A 638 -17.67 14.02 31.22
N ARG A 639 -17.09 13.29 32.16
CA ARG A 639 -17.79 12.35 33.05
C ARG A 639 -17.19 12.48 34.44
N GLY A 640 -18.03 12.44 35.48
CA GLY A 640 -17.59 12.58 36.86
C GLY A 640 -16.82 13.88 37.11
N ASP A 641 -16.03 13.91 38.19
CA ASP A 641 -15.11 15.01 38.50
C ASP A 641 -13.66 14.53 38.35
N ALA A 642 -13.10 14.73 37.15
CA ALA A 642 -11.73 14.32 36.84
C ALA A 642 -10.69 15.05 37.68
N ALA A 643 -10.91 16.32 38.05
CA ALA A 643 -9.96 17.09 38.83
C ALA A 643 -9.83 16.51 40.25
N SER A 644 -10.98 16.32 40.93
CA SER A 644 -11.00 15.68 42.26
C SER A 644 -10.45 14.26 42.23
N ALA A 645 -10.73 13.49 41.18
CA ALA A 645 -10.24 12.12 41.04
C ALA A 645 -8.71 12.06 40.86
N LEU A 646 -8.13 12.96 40.07
CA LEU A 646 -6.68 13.07 39.87
C LEU A 646 -5.95 13.50 41.15
N GLU A 647 -6.54 14.43 41.92
CA GLU A 647 -5.95 14.91 43.18
C GLU A 647 -5.90 13.81 44.25
N ARG A 648 -6.91 12.95 44.30
CA ARG A 648 -7.03 11.86 45.31
C ARG A 648 -6.42 10.55 44.86
N ALA A 649 -5.92 10.45 43.63
CA ALA A 649 -5.39 9.22 43.09
C ALA A 649 -4.12 8.78 43.86
N PRO A 650 -4.02 7.52 44.31
CA PRO A 650 -2.82 7.01 44.99
C PRO A 650 -1.55 7.12 44.15
N HIS A 651 -1.68 6.96 42.84
CA HIS A 651 -0.61 7.15 41.87
C HIS A 651 -1.09 8.06 40.74
N ARG A 652 -0.17 8.84 40.19
CA ARG A 652 -0.42 9.77 39.08
C ARG A 652 0.74 9.75 38.10
N LEU A 653 0.43 9.80 36.81
CA LEU A 653 1.43 9.94 35.76
C LEU A 653 0.96 10.94 34.72
N SER A 654 1.91 11.65 34.12
CA SER A 654 1.66 12.57 33.01
C SER A 654 2.61 12.28 31.86
N GLY A 655 2.25 12.74 30.65
CA GLY A 655 3.10 12.56 29.49
C GLY A 655 2.53 13.17 28.21
N GLU A 656 3.38 13.15 27.19
CA GLU A 656 3.03 13.54 25.83
C GLU A 656 3.22 12.35 24.89
N LEU A 657 2.49 12.37 23.78
CA LEU A 657 2.64 11.42 22.68
C LEU A 657 2.38 12.12 21.33
N GLU A 658 3.33 11.98 20.42
CA GLU A 658 3.14 12.31 19.00
C GLU A 658 2.83 11.06 18.20
N ILE A 659 1.88 11.19 17.28
CA ILE A 659 1.40 10.12 16.42
C ILE A 659 1.48 10.63 14.98
N GLY A 660 2.31 9.96 14.17
CA GLY A 660 2.51 10.30 12.76
C GLY A 660 1.28 10.09 11.88
N GLY A 661 1.25 10.82 10.76
CA GLY A 661 0.25 10.63 9.70
C GLY A 661 0.49 9.39 8.85
N GLN A 662 -0.32 9.21 7.80
CA GLN A 662 -0.26 8.06 6.89
C GLN A 662 -0.82 8.40 5.50
N GLU A 663 -0.13 7.97 4.44
CA GLU A 663 -0.59 8.00 3.05
C GLU A 663 -1.48 6.79 2.75
N HIS A 664 -2.61 7.02 2.07
CA HIS A 664 -3.58 5.97 1.74
C HIS A 664 -2.95 4.91 0.86
N PHE A 665 -2.18 5.35 -0.14
CA PHE A 665 -1.50 4.49 -1.09
C PHE A 665 -2.47 3.51 -1.75
N TYR A 666 -3.67 3.97 -2.11
CA TYR A 666 -4.52 3.24 -3.04
C TYR A 666 -3.74 2.98 -4.33
N LEU A 667 -3.79 1.76 -4.87
CA LEU A 667 -2.93 1.38 -5.99
C LEU A 667 -3.34 2.09 -7.28
N GLU A 668 -4.63 2.36 -7.48
CA GLU A 668 -5.12 3.31 -8.47
C GLU A 668 -5.08 4.71 -7.88
N SER A 669 -4.23 5.60 -8.39
CA SER A 669 -4.24 7.04 -8.06
C SER A 669 -5.60 7.70 -8.35
N HIS A 670 -5.79 8.96 -7.96
CA HIS A 670 -6.96 9.72 -8.36
C HIS A 670 -7.07 9.75 -9.89
N ALA A 671 -8.25 9.37 -10.36
CA ALA A 671 -8.59 9.32 -11.76
C ALA A 671 -10.01 9.85 -11.99
N ALA A 672 -10.16 10.68 -13.01
CA ALA A 672 -11.45 11.21 -13.44
C ALA A 672 -11.46 11.42 -14.95
N HIS A 673 -12.63 11.34 -15.56
CA HIS A 673 -12.88 11.74 -16.93
C HIS A 673 -14.25 12.40 -17.02
N ALA A 674 -14.38 13.41 -17.86
CA ALA A 674 -15.66 14.06 -18.13
C ALA A 674 -15.94 14.25 -19.62
N GLU A 675 -17.23 14.26 -19.93
CA GLU A 675 -17.79 14.59 -21.23
C GLU A 675 -18.84 15.69 -21.06
N TRP A 676 -18.64 16.77 -21.79
CA TRP A 676 -19.65 17.80 -22.02
C TRP A 676 -20.59 17.37 -23.14
N GLY A 677 -21.89 17.28 -22.86
CA GLY A 677 -22.89 16.95 -23.88
C GLY A 677 -23.46 18.14 -24.63
N ASP A 678 -24.30 17.81 -25.61
CA ASP A 678 -24.88 18.73 -26.60
C ASP A 678 -26.01 19.60 -26.02
N ASP A 679 -26.76 19.08 -25.04
CA ASP A 679 -27.80 19.83 -24.33
C ASP A 679 -27.27 20.59 -23.10
N GLY A 680 -25.97 20.52 -22.83
CA GLY A 680 -25.31 21.10 -21.66
C GLY A 680 -25.29 20.18 -20.43
N ASP A 681 -25.58 18.88 -20.58
CA ASP A 681 -25.31 17.89 -19.54
C ASP A 681 -23.81 17.62 -19.36
N VAL A 682 -23.43 17.24 -18.14
CA VAL A 682 -22.05 16.94 -17.75
C VAL A 682 -22.01 15.53 -17.22
N ARG A 683 -21.29 14.65 -17.91
CA ARG A 683 -21.11 13.26 -17.51
C ARG A 683 -19.72 13.09 -16.95
N VAL A 684 -19.63 12.72 -15.68
CA VAL A 684 -18.35 12.54 -14.98
C VAL A 684 -18.22 11.08 -14.57
N THR A 685 -17.10 10.45 -14.92
CA THR A 685 -16.68 9.16 -14.36
C THR A 685 -15.52 9.44 -13.41
N SER A 686 -15.64 9.06 -12.14
CA SER A 686 -14.63 9.40 -11.12
C SER A 686 -14.34 8.22 -10.21
N SER A 687 -13.07 8.09 -9.81
CA SER A 687 -12.62 7.15 -8.79
C SER A 687 -12.89 7.81 -7.42
N THR A 688 -14.12 7.66 -6.93
CA THR A 688 -14.63 8.37 -5.74
C THR A 688 -15.53 7.48 -4.88
N GLN A 689 -15.48 7.69 -3.56
CA GLN A 689 -16.36 7.08 -2.57
C GLN A 689 -17.66 7.86 -2.38
N HIS A 690 -17.75 9.11 -2.88
CA HIS A 690 -18.89 10.00 -2.66
C HIS A 690 -19.37 10.66 -3.97
N PRO A 691 -20.02 9.89 -4.86
CA PRO A 691 -20.43 10.39 -6.18
C PRO A 691 -21.43 11.57 -6.11
N SER A 692 -22.28 11.64 -5.09
CA SER A 692 -23.21 12.76 -4.90
C SER A 692 -22.53 14.06 -4.46
N GLU A 693 -21.41 13.97 -3.72
CA GLU A 693 -20.62 15.15 -3.38
C GLU A 693 -19.88 15.67 -4.60
N VAL A 694 -19.25 14.77 -5.37
CA VAL A 694 -18.67 15.13 -6.68
C VAL A 694 -19.71 15.79 -7.59
N GLN A 695 -20.95 15.30 -7.60
CA GLN A 695 -22.04 15.91 -8.38
C GLN A 695 -22.35 17.33 -7.91
N ALA A 696 -22.39 17.54 -6.59
CA ALA A 696 -22.62 18.85 -5.99
C ALA A 696 -21.48 19.83 -6.33
N VAL A 697 -20.23 19.39 -6.20
CA VAL A 697 -19.05 20.20 -6.50
C VAL A 697 -18.97 20.59 -7.96
N VAL A 698 -19.09 19.61 -8.86
CA VAL A 698 -19.11 19.88 -10.31
C VAL A 698 -20.25 20.82 -10.67
N SER A 699 -21.44 20.64 -10.09
CA SER A 699 -22.60 21.50 -10.33
C SER A 699 -22.32 22.97 -10.00
N HIS A 700 -21.75 23.28 -8.83
CA HIS A 700 -21.51 24.67 -8.45
C HIS A 700 -20.26 25.28 -9.09
N VAL A 701 -19.20 24.50 -9.34
CA VAL A 701 -18.03 24.97 -10.11
C VAL A 701 -18.46 25.34 -11.53
N MET A 702 -19.28 24.49 -12.14
CA MET A 702 -19.77 24.68 -13.52
C MET A 702 -20.95 25.64 -13.64
N ASN A 703 -21.52 26.11 -12.53
CA ASN A 703 -22.75 26.90 -12.48
C ASN A 703 -23.92 26.28 -13.27
N VAL A 704 -24.10 24.97 -13.12
CA VAL A 704 -25.23 24.21 -13.71
C VAL A 704 -26.01 23.51 -12.61
N PRO A 705 -27.33 23.30 -12.74
CA PRO A 705 -28.09 22.58 -11.72
C PRO A 705 -27.63 21.11 -11.62
N ARG A 706 -27.71 20.53 -10.42
CA ARG A 706 -27.25 19.15 -10.14
C ARG A 706 -27.88 18.09 -11.07
N ASN A 707 -29.11 18.31 -11.54
CA ASN A 707 -29.79 17.40 -12.47
C ASN A 707 -29.15 17.34 -13.88
N ARG A 708 -28.27 18.28 -14.23
CA ARG A 708 -27.47 18.25 -15.46
C ARG A 708 -26.15 17.51 -15.27
N VAL A 709 -25.77 17.17 -14.03
CA VAL A 709 -24.51 16.49 -13.73
C VAL A 709 -24.81 15.05 -13.36
N VAL A 710 -24.26 14.10 -14.11
CA VAL A 710 -24.33 12.67 -13.77
C VAL A 710 -22.95 12.17 -13.42
N VAL A 711 -22.78 11.73 -12.17
CA VAL A 711 -21.54 11.12 -11.71
C VAL A 711 -21.71 9.61 -11.68
N ARG A 712 -20.75 8.93 -12.31
CA ARG A 712 -20.64 7.48 -12.34
C ARG A 712 -19.36 7.07 -11.62
N ALA A 713 -19.52 6.31 -10.54
CA ALA A 713 -18.42 5.68 -9.84
C ALA A 713 -18.33 4.21 -10.28
N PRO A 714 -17.36 3.82 -11.13
CA PRO A 714 -17.05 2.42 -11.35
C PRO A 714 -16.38 1.86 -10.07
N ARG A 715 -15.72 0.71 -10.19
CA ARG A 715 -14.85 0.22 -9.10
C ARG A 715 -13.62 1.12 -8.94
N MET A 716 -13.08 1.18 -7.74
CA MET A 716 -11.82 1.86 -7.41
C MET A 716 -10.72 0.87 -7.09
N GLY A 717 -9.49 1.16 -7.50
CA GLY A 717 -8.28 0.42 -7.09
C GLY A 717 -7.82 0.77 -5.67
N GLY A 718 -8.75 0.78 -4.71
CA GLY A 718 -8.57 1.27 -3.34
C GLY A 718 -9.04 2.72 -3.16
N GLY A 719 -9.50 3.05 -1.95
CA GLY A 719 -9.93 4.40 -1.56
C GLY A 719 -9.55 4.74 -0.11
N PHE A 720 -9.95 3.89 0.84
CA PHE A 720 -9.53 3.98 2.25
C PHE A 720 -9.82 5.31 2.96
N GLY A 721 -10.77 6.11 2.46
CA GLY A 721 -11.10 7.45 2.95
C GLY A 721 -10.49 8.56 2.07
N GLY A 722 -9.34 8.35 1.44
CA GLY A 722 -8.68 9.37 0.63
C GLY A 722 -9.48 9.76 -0.62
N LYS A 723 -10.44 8.93 -1.04
CA LYS A 723 -11.35 9.21 -2.15
C LYS A 723 -12.76 9.61 -1.69
N GLU A 724 -12.93 9.96 -0.41
CA GLU A 724 -14.19 10.46 0.15
C GLU A 724 -14.49 11.88 -0.34
N THR A 725 -13.58 12.83 -0.13
CA THR A 725 -13.73 14.23 -0.57
C THR A 725 -12.66 14.66 -1.58
N GLN A 726 -11.43 14.16 -1.48
CA GLN A 726 -10.30 14.64 -2.30
C GLN A 726 -10.44 14.32 -3.81
N GLY A 727 -11.41 13.50 -4.20
CA GLY A 727 -11.79 13.29 -5.60
C GLY A 727 -12.48 14.50 -6.26
N ASN A 728 -12.98 15.44 -5.47
CA ASN A 728 -13.75 16.61 -5.91
C ASN A 728 -12.95 17.48 -6.89
N THR A 729 -11.72 17.86 -6.51
CA THR A 729 -10.81 18.70 -7.30
C THR A 729 -10.62 18.18 -8.71
N PHE A 730 -10.29 16.90 -8.85
CA PHE A 730 -9.97 16.30 -10.14
C PHE A 730 -11.22 16.13 -11.01
N ALA A 731 -12.36 15.78 -10.42
CA ALA A 731 -13.62 15.71 -11.13
C ALA A 731 -14.09 17.08 -11.65
N ALA A 732 -13.95 18.13 -10.83
CA ALA A 732 -14.24 19.50 -11.22
C ALA A 732 -13.31 20.01 -12.33
N ILE A 733 -12.00 19.72 -12.24
CA ILE A 733 -11.01 20.07 -13.28
C ILE A 733 -11.39 19.44 -14.63
N VAL A 734 -11.64 18.14 -14.69
CA VAL A 734 -11.94 17.49 -15.98
C VAL A 734 -13.28 17.94 -16.54
N ALA A 735 -14.28 18.23 -15.68
CA ALA A 735 -15.57 18.77 -16.11
C ALA A 735 -15.41 20.18 -16.70
N LEU A 736 -14.67 21.06 -16.02
CA LEU A 736 -14.37 22.40 -16.50
C LEU A 736 -13.60 22.36 -17.81
N ALA A 737 -12.52 21.57 -17.88
CA ALA A 737 -11.74 21.39 -19.09
C ALA A 737 -12.56 20.85 -20.26
N SER A 738 -13.43 19.86 -20.01
CA SER A 738 -14.31 19.32 -21.06
C SER A 738 -15.31 20.35 -21.56
N SER A 739 -15.82 21.21 -20.66
CA SER A 739 -16.74 22.28 -21.04
C SER A 739 -16.10 23.36 -21.91
N VAL A 740 -14.83 23.69 -21.69
CA VAL A 740 -14.08 24.70 -22.45
C VAL A 740 -13.62 24.11 -23.78
N ALA A 741 -13.04 22.91 -23.75
CA ALA A 741 -12.51 22.25 -24.95
C ALA A 741 -13.59 21.63 -25.85
N LYS A 742 -14.82 21.44 -25.34
CA LYS A 742 -15.93 20.72 -26.00
C LYS A 742 -15.51 19.33 -26.50
N ARG A 743 -14.64 18.67 -25.72
CA ARG A 743 -14.08 17.34 -25.99
C ARG A 743 -14.01 16.55 -24.70
N PRO A 744 -14.02 15.20 -24.75
CA PRO A 744 -13.75 14.40 -23.57
C PRO A 744 -12.38 14.77 -22.97
N VAL A 745 -12.30 14.87 -21.65
CA VAL A 745 -11.05 15.14 -20.92
C VAL A 745 -10.88 14.07 -19.86
N ARG A 746 -9.64 13.59 -19.70
CA ARG A 746 -9.27 12.62 -18.66
C ARG A 746 -8.06 13.11 -17.87
N LEU A 747 -7.92 12.52 -16.69
CA LEU A 747 -6.74 12.65 -15.85
C LEU A 747 -6.61 11.38 -14.99
N GLN A 748 -5.40 10.85 -14.94
CA GLN A 748 -4.92 9.98 -13.86
C GLN A 748 -3.62 10.59 -13.32
N LEU A 749 -3.56 10.81 -12.01
CA LEU A 749 -2.36 11.40 -11.41
C LEU A 749 -1.21 10.41 -11.41
N ASP A 750 0.00 10.93 -11.62
CA ASP A 750 1.21 10.21 -11.25
C ASP A 750 1.22 10.04 -9.73
N ARG A 751 1.79 8.92 -9.25
CA ARG A 751 1.91 8.64 -7.81
C ARG A 751 2.49 9.83 -7.04
N ASP A 752 3.52 10.46 -7.58
CA ASP A 752 4.24 11.55 -6.92
C ASP A 752 3.34 12.77 -6.76
N VAL A 753 2.63 13.13 -7.84
CA VAL A 753 1.70 14.25 -7.86
C VAL A 753 0.48 13.96 -6.98
N ASP A 754 -0.02 12.71 -6.96
CA ASP A 754 -1.08 12.28 -6.07
C ASP A 754 -0.68 12.48 -4.60
N MET A 755 0.48 11.95 -4.20
CA MET A 755 1.00 12.06 -2.84
C MET A 755 1.32 13.51 -2.44
N GLU A 756 1.75 14.36 -3.38
CA GLU A 756 1.99 15.79 -3.12
C GLU A 756 0.69 16.61 -2.98
N LEU A 757 -0.39 16.23 -3.67
CA LEU A 757 -1.62 17.03 -3.74
C LEU A 757 -2.72 16.61 -2.76
N THR A 758 -2.86 15.33 -2.48
CA THR A 758 -4.03 14.79 -1.77
C THR A 758 -3.81 14.77 -0.27
N GLY A 759 -4.90 14.82 0.50
CA GLY A 759 -4.85 14.70 1.95
C GLY A 759 -4.27 13.37 2.44
N LYS A 760 -3.83 13.37 3.70
CA LYS A 760 -3.30 12.19 4.42
C LYS A 760 -4.11 11.94 5.68
N ARG A 761 -3.87 10.82 6.37
CA ARG A 761 -4.29 10.66 7.78
C ARG A 761 -3.65 11.76 8.62
N HIS A 762 -4.45 12.38 9.48
CA HIS A 762 -4.03 13.40 10.45
C HIS A 762 -2.96 12.87 11.43
N PRO A 763 -1.80 13.54 11.52
CA PRO A 763 -0.95 13.52 12.71
C PRO A 763 -1.71 14.03 13.94
N PHE A 764 -1.36 13.49 15.12
CA PHE A 764 -1.92 13.91 16.41
C PHE A 764 -0.82 14.19 17.42
N PHE A 765 -1.05 15.19 18.26
CA PHE A 765 -0.33 15.45 19.49
C PHE A 765 -1.30 15.25 20.66
N ALA A 766 -0.88 14.48 21.66
CA ALA A 766 -1.64 14.23 22.86
C ALA A 766 -0.83 14.63 24.10
N SER A 767 -1.49 15.32 25.05
CA SER A 767 -0.99 15.51 26.40
C SER A 767 -1.98 14.90 27.38
N PHE A 768 -1.48 14.14 28.36
CA PHE A 768 -2.34 13.44 29.31
C PHE A 768 -1.82 13.51 30.74
N ASP A 769 -2.76 13.40 31.66
CA ASP A 769 -2.57 13.27 33.10
C ASP A 769 -3.59 12.28 33.64
N VAL A 770 -3.14 11.25 34.33
CA VAL A 770 -3.96 10.10 34.72
C VAL A 770 -3.62 9.64 36.13
N GLY A 771 -4.67 9.39 36.90
CA GLY A 771 -4.64 8.88 38.26
C GLY A 771 -5.14 7.44 38.31
N PHE A 772 -4.47 6.60 39.10
CA PHE A 772 -4.77 5.17 39.21
C PHE A 772 -4.47 4.62 40.61
N ASP A 773 -5.10 3.49 40.95
CA ASP A 773 -4.88 2.77 42.21
C ASP A 773 -3.67 1.80 42.13
N GLY A 774 -3.27 1.21 43.26
CA GLY A 774 -2.17 0.24 43.32
C GLY A 774 -2.42 -1.05 42.54
N GLU A 775 -3.67 -1.32 42.13
CA GLU A 775 -4.01 -2.44 41.27
C GLU A 775 -3.88 -2.11 39.78
N GLY A 776 -3.82 -0.83 39.42
CA GLY A 776 -3.79 -0.33 38.05
C GLY A 776 -5.16 0.09 37.52
N ARG A 777 -6.19 0.24 38.37
CA ARG A 777 -7.48 0.80 37.96
C ARG A 777 -7.35 2.29 37.75
N ILE A 778 -7.77 2.77 36.60
CA ILE A 778 -7.82 4.21 36.32
C ILE A 778 -8.99 4.81 37.10
N VAL A 779 -8.71 5.82 37.93
CA VAL A 779 -9.72 6.54 38.73
C VAL A 779 -10.06 7.91 38.17
N GLY A 780 -9.14 8.53 37.41
CA GLY A 780 -9.33 9.84 36.81
C GLY A 780 -8.39 10.08 35.63
N ALA A 781 -8.84 10.75 34.57
CA ALA A 781 -7.98 11.14 33.44
C ALA A 781 -8.35 12.51 32.86
N ALA A 782 -7.35 13.31 32.53
CA ALA A 782 -7.46 14.51 31.71
C ALA A 782 -6.58 14.34 30.47
N ILE A 783 -7.17 14.41 29.28
CA ILE A 783 -6.46 14.20 28.00
C ILE A 783 -6.86 15.29 27.01
N ASP A 784 -5.87 15.98 26.47
CA ASP A 784 -6.03 16.96 25.38
C ASP A 784 -5.41 16.40 24.09
N LEU A 785 -6.18 16.42 23.01
CA LEU A 785 -5.77 16.02 21.66
C LEU A 785 -5.74 17.24 20.74
N VAL A 786 -4.68 17.36 19.96
CA VAL A 786 -4.59 18.31 18.85
C VAL A 786 -4.25 17.55 17.57
N SER A 787 -5.14 17.60 16.57
CA SER A 787 -4.92 16.98 15.26
C SER A 787 -4.46 18.01 14.24
N ASP A 788 -3.56 17.63 13.34
CA ASP A 788 -3.14 18.52 12.25
C ASP A 788 -4.16 18.47 11.12
N GLY A 789 -4.92 19.56 10.91
CA GLY A 789 -5.91 19.64 9.84
C GLY A 789 -5.32 19.96 8.47
N GLY A 790 -4.07 20.42 8.40
CA GLY A 790 -3.54 21.06 7.20
C GLY A 790 -4.06 22.49 7.05
N TRP A 791 -4.11 22.99 5.82
CA TRP A 791 -4.45 24.39 5.55
C TRP A 791 -5.96 24.69 5.50
N ALA A 792 -6.76 23.68 5.20
CA ALA A 792 -8.22 23.74 5.12
C ALA A 792 -8.85 22.67 6.03
N LEU A 793 -10.16 22.79 6.30
CA LEU A 793 -10.78 21.95 7.34
C LEU A 793 -11.07 20.51 6.85
N ASP A 794 -11.51 20.34 5.60
CA ASP A 794 -12.04 19.06 5.10
C ASP A 794 -12.92 18.35 6.14
N LEU A 795 -12.63 17.10 6.49
CA LEU A 795 -13.33 16.27 7.47
C LEU A 795 -12.70 16.34 8.88
N SER A 796 -11.73 17.22 9.10
CA SER A 796 -10.86 17.24 10.30
C SER A 796 -11.61 17.36 11.62
N GLU A 797 -12.68 18.16 11.68
CA GLU A 797 -13.48 18.30 12.91
C GLU A 797 -14.13 16.97 13.31
N SER A 798 -14.78 16.29 12.35
CA SER A 798 -15.42 15.00 12.60
C SER A 798 -14.41 13.90 12.95
N ILE A 799 -13.19 13.98 12.40
CA ILE A 799 -12.08 13.06 12.71
C ILE A 799 -11.59 13.28 14.14
N CYS A 800 -11.39 14.54 14.54
CA CYS A 800 -10.99 14.89 15.90
C CYS A 800 -12.06 14.46 16.92
N ASP A 801 -13.34 14.71 16.62
CA ASP A 801 -14.47 14.26 17.45
C ASP A 801 -14.50 12.74 17.60
N ARG A 802 -14.28 12.00 16.51
CA ARG A 802 -14.18 10.55 16.58
C ARG A 802 -12.98 10.07 17.41
N ALA A 803 -11.83 10.74 17.37
CA ALA A 803 -10.72 10.42 18.25
C ALA A 803 -11.12 10.57 19.73
N VAL A 804 -11.81 11.67 20.08
CA VAL A 804 -12.30 11.92 21.44
C VAL A 804 -13.33 10.87 21.88
N PHE A 805 -14.21 10.40 20.99
CA PHE A 805 -15.15 9.31 21.27
C PHE A 805 -14.49 7.95 21.53
N HIS A 806 -13.23 7.76 21.11
CA HIS A 806 -12.52 6.47 21.22
C HIS A 806 -11.28 6.54 22.12
N LEU A 807 -11.07 7.64 22.84
CA LEU A 807 -10.06 7.76 23.90
C LEU A 807 -10.26 6.75 25.03
N ASP A 808 -11.46 6.21 25.19
CA ASP A 808 -11.74 5.14 26.14
C ASP A 808 -11.24 3.77 25.65
N ASN A 809 -11.06 3.58 24.35
CA ASN A 809 -10.99 2.27 23.71
C ASN A 809 -12.02 1.31 24.33
N ALA A 810 -11.60 0.20 24.94
CA ALA A 810 -12.49 -0.76 25.58
C ALA A 810 -12.57 -0.60 27.11
N TYR A 811 -12.08 0.52 27.66
CA TYR A 811 -11.91 0.72 29.09
C TYR A 811 -12.99 1.60 29.70
N TYR A 812 -13.52 1.17 30.84
CA TYR A 812 -14.35 2.01 31.68
C TYR A 812 -13.49 2.99 32.48
N LEU A 813 -13.73 4.28 32.27
CA LEU A 813 -13.06 5.37 32.98
C LEU A 813 -14.11 6.13 33.82
N PRO A 814 -13.99 6.13 35.16
CA PRO A 814 -15.06 6.65 36.03
C PRO A 814 -15.11 8.18 36.07
N ALA A 815 -13.99 8.87 35.90
CA ALA A 815 -13.94 10.33 35.84
C ALA A 815 -12.99 10.79 34.74
N VAL A 816 -13.49 11.53 33.74
CA VAL A 816 -12.67 12.01 32.62
C VAL A 816 -13.00 13.44 32.20
N ARG A 817 -11.96 14.14 31.73
CA ARG A 817 -12.07 15.33 30.88
C ARG A 817 -11.27 15.07 29.62
N PHE A 818 -11.96 14.90 28.50
CA PHE A 818 -11.31 14.77 27.20
C PHE A 818 -11.57 16.02 26.37
N SER A 819 -10.55 16.47 25.65
CA SER A 819 -10.60 17.65 24.79
C SER A 819 -9.99 17.32 23.44
N GLY A 820 -10.62 17.77 22.35
CA GLY A 820 -10.08 17.65 20.99
C GLY A 820 -10.11 19.00 20.27
N ARG A 821 -9.04 19.35 19.55
CA ARG A 821 -8.95 20.56 18.73
C ARG A 821 -8.21 20.31 17.41
N VAL A 822 -8.59 21.03 16.35
CA VAL A 822 -7.94 20.93 15.04
C VAL A 822 -7.00 22.11 14.82
N ALA A 823 -5.71 21.83 14.65
CA ALA A 823 -4.70 22.82 14.27
C ALA A 823 -4.77 23.17 12.78
N LYS A 824 -4.36 24.39 12.44
CA LYS A 824 -4.21 24.87 11.06
C LYS A 824 -2.74 25.05 10.72
N THR A 825 -2.26 24.37 9.68
CA THR A 825 -0.86 24.36 9.22
C THR A 825 -0.78 24.62 7.72
N ASN A 826 0.43 24.80 7.19
CA ASN A 826 0.70 25.07 5.77
C ASN A 826 1.16 23.81 5.00
N VAL A 827 0.46 22.70 5.22
CA VAL A 827 0.57 21.47 4.42
C VAL A 827 -0.80 21.14 3.80
N VAL A 828 -0.86 20.12 2.94
CA VAL A 828 -2.13 19.63 2.33
C VAL A 828 -3.23 19.46 3.37
N SER A 829 -4.50 19.66 2.97
CA SER A 829 -5.67 19.42 3.83
C SER A 829 -5.70 17.94 4.19
N HIS A 830 -5.58 17.60 5.47
CA HIS A 830 -5.66 16.21 5.91
C HIS A 830 -7.11 15.72 5.81
N THR A 831 -7.32 14.44 5.51
CA THR A 831 -8.65 13.90 5.18
C THR A 831 -8.95 12.56 5.85
N ALA A 832 -10.11 12.00 5.55
CA ALA A 832 -10.51 10.67 6.01
C ALA A 832 -9.45 9.61 5.67
N PHE A 833 -9.13 8.78 6.65
CA PHE A 833 -8.43 7.52 6.45
C PHE A 833 -9.14 6.46 7.28
N ARG A 834 -9.27 5.23 6.80
CA ARG A 834 -9.74 4.03 7.53
C ARG A 834 -9.48 4.13 9.05
N GLY A 835 -10.55 4.21 9.84
CA GLY A 835 -10.55 4.40 11.30
C GLY A 835 -10.95 5.81 11.75
N PHE A 836 -10.69 6.81 10.91
CA PHE A 836 -11.23 8.18 10.98
C PHE A 836 -10.98 8.86 12.35
N GLY A 837 -9.73 8.89 12.83
CA GLY A 837 -9.38 9.50 14.12
C GLY A 837 -9.48 8.55 15.32
N GLY A 838 -10.36 7.54 15.25
CA GLY A 838 -10.47 6.49 16.26
C GLY A 838 -9.12 5.80 16.60
N PRO A 839 -8.31 5.38 15.60
CA PRO A 839 -6.99 4.81 15.86
C PRO A 839 -6.08 5.73 16.68
N GLN A 840 -6.05 7.03 16.36
CA GLN A 840 -5.22 8.01 17.07
C GLN A 840 -5.63 8.16 18.53
N GLY A 841 -6.94 8.23 18.82
CA GLY A 841 -7.45 8.25 20.19
C GLY A 841 -7.10 6.98 20.98
N MET A 842 -7.25 5.80 20.36
CA MET A 842 -6.99 4.51 21.02
C MET A 842 -5.50 4.31 21.34
N VAL A 843 -4.58 4.78 20.49
CA VAL A 843 -3.13 4.68 20.76
C VAL A 843 -2.75 5.43 22.04
N VAL A 844 -3.40 6.55 22.35
CA VAL A 844 -3.13 7.33 23.57
C VAL A 844 -3.49 6.57 24.83
N ILE A 845 -4.68 5.96 24.88
CA ILE A 845 -5.08 5.21 26.09
C ILE A 845 -4.29 3.90 26.23
N GLU A 846 -3.88 3.28 25.13
CA GLU A 846 -2.99 2.11 25.15
C GLU A 846 -1.58 2.46 25.64
N GLU A 847 -1.05 3.63 25.28
CA GLU A 847 0.18 4.19 25.86
C GLU A 847 0.05 4.39 27.37
N ILE A 848 -1.06 4.95 27.82
CA ILE A 848 -1.34 5.19 29.25
C ILE A 848 -1.39 3.87 30.02
N VAL A 849 -2.18 2.91 29.54
CA VAL A 849 -2.37 1.62 30.24
C VAL A 849 -1.07 0.83 30.32
N ASP A 850 -0.25 0.81 29.27
CA ASP A 850 1.07 0.17 29.32
C ASP A 850 2.00 0.85 30.33
N ARG A 851 2.05 2.20 30.38
CA ARG A 851 2.83 2.94 31.38
C ARG A 851 2.38 2.65 32.81
N ILE A 852 1.07 2.58 33.07
CA ILE A 852 0.52 2.19 34.38
C ILE A 852 1.04 0.79 34.75
N ALA A 853 0.91 -0.18 33.85
CA ALA A 853 1.32 -1.55 34.11
C ALA A 853 2.80 -1.64 34.47
N ARG A 854 3.68 -0.98 33.70
CA ARG A 854 5.12 -0.98 33.95
C ARG A 854 5.49 -0.25 35.25
N THR A 855 4.82 0.86 35.56
CA THR A 855 5.01 1.59 36.82
C THR A 855 4.71 0.71 38.03
N LEU A 856 3.70 -0.16 37.92
CA LEU A 856 3.30 -1.09 38.99
C LEU A 856 4.01 -2.45 38.92
N GLY A 857 4.92 -2.67 37.96
CA GLY A 857 5.55 -3.98 37.74
C GLY A 857 4.57 -5.09 37.35
N LYS A 858 3.42 -4.74 36.75
CA LYS A 858 2.36 -5.65 36.33
C LYS A 858 2.44 -5.97 34.84
N LYS A 859 1.84 -7.08 34.43
CA LYS A 859 1.66 -7.39 33.00
C LYS A 859 0.64 -6.42 32.38
N PRO A 860 0.93 -5.81 31.22
CA PRO A 860 0.01 -4.89 30.56
C PRO A 860 -1.38 -5.49 30.28
N GLU A 861 -1.48 -6.75 29.84
CA GLU A 861 -2.76 -7.42 29.59
C GLU A 861 -3.65 -7.58 30.83
N ASP A 862 -3.06 -7.70 32.02
CA ASP A 862 -3.83 -7.83 33.26
C ASP A 862 -4.42 -6.48 33.68
N VAL A 863 -3.66 -5.39 33.51
CA VAL A 863 -4.15 -4.02 33.74
C VAL A 863 -5.22 -3.64 32.70
N ARG A 864 -5.06 -4.08 31.45
CA ARG A 864 -6.12 -3.93 30.42
C ARG A 864 -7.39 -4.64 30.84
N ALA A 865 -7.32 -5.92 31.21
CA ALA A 865 -8.47 -6.71 31.64
C ALA A 865 -9.21 -6.07 32.81
N LEU A 866 -8.46 -5.51 33.77
CA LEU A 866 -8.98 -4.85 34.96
C LEU A 866 -9.86 -3.63 34.65
N ASN A 867 -9.50 -2.90 33.59
CA ASN A 867 -10.16 -1.65 33.21
C ASN A 867 -11.25 -1.83 32.16
N LEU A 868 -11.48 -3.04 31.62
CA LEU A 868 -12.51 -3.25 30.59
C LEU A 868 -13.91 -2.79 31.05
N TYR A 869 -14.69 -2.26 30.10
CA TYR A 869 -16.15 -2.14 30.26
C TYR A 869 -16.75 -3.48 30.65
N ARG A 870 -17.71 -3.46 31.59
CA ARG A 870 -18.24 -4.68 32.20
C ARG A 870 -19.65 -4.53 32.75
N GLY A 871 -20.37 -5.64 32.81
CA GLY A 871 -21.65 -5.73 33.49
C GLY A 871 -22.74 -4.84 32.87
N THR A 872 -23.52 -4.17 33.72
CA THR A 872 -24.61 -3.26 33.33
C THR A 872 -24.52 -1.93 34.09
N GLY A 873 -25.28 -0.92 33.66
CA GLY A 873 -25.29 0.39 34.32
C GLY A 873 -24.06 1.24 33.98
N GLU A 874 -23.48 1.91 34.99
CA GLU A 874 -22.41 2.90 34.79
C GLU A 874 -21.17 2.31 34.12
N THR A 875 -20.72 1.12 34.57
CA THR A 875 -19.55 0.40 34.04
C THR A 875 -19.77 -0.20 32.65
N ALA A 876 -20.99 -0.11 32.12
CA ALA A 876 -21.36 -0.48 30.76
C ALA A 876 -21.88 0.74 29.97
N THR A 877 -21.48 1.95 30.35
CA THR A 877 -21.84 3.19 29.68
C THR A 877 -20.56 3.94 29.30
N THR A 878 -20.50 4.48 28.10
CA THR A 878 -19.36 5.28 27.58
C THR A 878 -19.29 6.67 28.19
N HIS A 879 -18.13 7.33 28.15
CA HIS A 879 -17.93 8.69 28.70
C HIS A 879 -18.88 9.76 28.14
N TYR A 880 -19.49 9.51 26.99
CA TYR A 880 -20.53 10.36 26.37
C TYR A 880 -21.96 9.85 26.58
N GLY A 881 -22.18 8.95 27.54
CA GLY A 881 -23.51 8.55 28.01
C GLY A 881 -24.20 7.45 27.18
N GLN A 882 -23.55 6.87 26.17
CA GLN A 882 -24.13 5.75 25.41
C GLN A 882 -23.95 4.43 26.16
N ALA A 883 -25.04 3.71 26.40
CA ALA A 883 -25.03 2.35 26.96
C ALA A 883 -24.48 1.31 25.97
N LEU A 884 -23.76 0.32 26.49
CA LEU A 884 -23.18 -0.80 25.75
C LEU A 884 -24.10 -2.03 25.88
N GLU A 885 -25.15 -2.07 25.06
CA GLU A 885 -26.23 -3.08 25.13
C GLU A 885 -25.73 -4.53 24.87
N HIS A 886 -24.66 -4.70 24.08
CA HIS A 886 -24.07 -6.01 23.72
C HIS A 886 -22.54 -5.99 23.86
N ASN A 887 -22.05 -5.77 25.08
CA ASN A 887 -20.61 -5.72 25.34
C ASN A 887 -19.92 -7.07 25.07
N ARG A 888 -19.30 -7.24 23.90
CA ARG A 888 -18.63 -8.50 23.51
C ARG A 888 -17.21 -8.63 24.05
N ILE A 889 -16.62 -7.56 24.61
CA ILE A 889 -15.22 -7.62 25.04
C ILE A 889 -14.99 -8.55 26.24
N GLU A 890 -15.99 -8.69 27.11
CA GLU A 890 -15.99 -9.62 28.25
C GLU A 890 -15.87 -11.09 27.81
N ARG A 891 -16.28 -11.40 26.58
CA ARG A 891 -16.13 -12.72 25.95
C ARG A 891 -14.82 -12.80 25.15
N ILE A 892 -14.60 -11.85 24.25
CA ILE A 892 -13.49 -11.88 23.29
C ILE A 892 -12.13 -11.89 23.98
N PHE A 893 -11.93 -11.04 24.99
CA PHE A 893 -10.62 -10.86 25.61
C PHE A 893 -10.13 -12.15 26.32
N PRO A 894 -10.89 -12.78 27.23
CA PRO A 894 -10.46 -14.04 27.85
C PRO A 894 -10.38 -15.21 26.86
N GLU A 895 -11.32 -15.33 25.90
CA GLU A 895 -11.29 -16.39 24.88
C GLU A 895 -10.01 -16.33 24.03
N LEU A 896 -9.64 -15.14 23.54
CA LEU A 896 -8.43 -14.98 22.74
C LEU A 896 -7.16 -15.20 23.57
N ARG A 897 -7.10 -14.72 24.82
CA ARG A 897 -5.96 -14.96 25.72
C ARG A 897 -5.67 -16.46 25.83
N ALA A 898 -6.73 -17.26 26.01
CA ALA A 898 -6.63 -18.71 26.08
C ALA A 898 -6.26 -19.33 24.73
N SER A 899 -7.00 -19.03 23.65
CA SER A 899 -6.79 -19.67 22.35
C SER A 899 -5.44 -19.31 21.70
N ALA A 900 -4.92 -18.11 21.96
CA ALA A 900 -3.61 -17.66 21.49
C ALA A 900 -2.44 -18.14 22.37
N ARG A 901 -2.72 -18.82 23.49
CA ARG A 901 -1.75 -19.29 24.48
C ARG A 901 -0.84 -18.16 25.00
N LEU A 902 -1.44 -17.01 25.33
CA LEU A 902 -0.68 -15.79 25.65
C LEU A 902 0.30 -16.00 26.82
N ASP A 903 -0.18 -16.57 27.94
CA ASP A 903 0.63 -16.74 29.14
C ASP A 903 1.79 -17.73 28.93
N GLU A 904 1.54 -18.84 28.22
CA GLU A 904 2.57 -19.83 27.88
C GLU A 904 3.66 -19.21 26.97
N ARG A 905 3.25 -18.52 25.91
CA ARG A 905 4.18 -17.87 24.98
C ARG A 905 4.97 -16.75 25.64
N ARG A 906 4.38 -16.03 26.60
CA ARG A 906 5.13 -15.04 27.39
C ARG A 906 6.26 -15.70 28.18
N ALA A 907 6.03 -16.88 28.76
CA ALA A 907 7.08 -17.64 29.44
C ALA A 907 8.16 -18.16 28.46
N GLU A 908 7.75 -18.67 27.29
CA GLU A 908 8.67 -19.09 26.22
C GLU A 908 9.55 -17.91 25.74
N ILE A 909 8.96 -16.72 25.56
CA ILE A 909 9.67 -15.50 25.17
C ILE A 909 10.63 -15.04 26.26
N ALA A 910 10.25 -15.10 27.54
CA ALA A 910 11.16 -14.78 28.63
C ALA A 910 12.38 -15.73 28.63
N ALA A 911 12.16 -17.03 28.41
CA ALA A 911 13.22 -18.03 28.29
C ALA A 911 14.10 -17.82 27.05
N PHE A 912 13.54 -17.36 25.93
CA PHE A 912 14.30 -16.95 24.74
C PHE A 912 15.15 -15.72 25.03
N ASN A 913 14.54 -14.67 25.59
CA ASN A 913 15.18 -13.40 25.90
C ASN A 913 16.32 -13.54 26.92
N ALA A 914 16.26 -14.52 27.82
CA ALA A 914 17.34 -14.80 28.76
C ALA A 914 18.61 -15.36 28.09
N LYS A 915 18.50 -15.94 26.88
CA LYS A 915 19.62 -16.57 26.15
C LYS A 915 20.35 -15.61 25.22
N SER A 916 19.74 -14.49 24.84
CA SER A 916 20.36 -13.49 23.96
C SER A 916 20.29 -12.10 24.57
N ALA A 917 21.44 -11.41 24.65
CA ALA A 917 21.51 -10.02 25.07
C ALA A 917 21.09 -9.04 23.97
N ARG A 918 21.11 -9.49 22.70
CA ARG A 918 21.04 -8.62 21.52
C ARG A 918 19.85 -8.91 20.60
N VAL A 919 19.20 -10.05 20.74
CA VAL A 919 17.97 -10.38 20.01
C VAL A 919 16.88 -10.65 21.03
N LYS A 920 15.81 -9.86 20.98
CA LYS A 920 14.71 -9.94 21.94
C LYS A 920 13.39 -10.11 21.23
N ARG A 921 12.50 -10.90 21.82
CA ARG A 921 11.11 -11.05 21.44
C ARG A 921 10.20 -10.32 22.42
N GLY A 922 9.04 -9.92 21.94
CA GLY A 922 8.00 -9.28 22.73
C GLY A 922 6.63 -9.77 22.31
N ILE A 923 5.68 -9.72 23.25
CA ILE A 923 4.30 -10.12 23.00
C ILE A 923 3.32 -9.17 23.71
N ALA A 924 2.27 -8.77 23.00
CA ALA A 924 1.23 -7.93 23.56
C ALA A 924 -0.16 -8.31 23.07
N MET A 925 -1.14 -8.00 23.91
CA MET A 925 -2.56 -8.16 23.63
C MET A 925 -3.30 -6.84 23.86
N THR A 926 -4.06 -6.37 22.88
CA THR A 926 -4.86 -5.13 22.98
C THR A 926 -6.31 -5.37 22.54
N PRO A 927 -7.31 -4.81 23.26
CA PRO A 927 -8.71 -4.87 22.87
C PRO A 927 -9.06 -3.75 21.85
N VAL A 928 -10.23 -3.87 21.22
CA VAL A 928 -10.85 -2.83 20.41
C VAL A 928 -12.35 -2.78 20.73
N LYS A 929 -12.88 -1.58 21.01
CA LYS A 929 -14.31 -1.22 20.87
C LYS A 929 -14.42 -0.06 19.89
N PHE A 930 -15.09 -0.26 18.76
CA PHE A 930 -15.24 0.77 17.73
C PHE A 930 -16.70 1.08 17.40
N GLY A 931 -17.09 2.35 17.47
CA GLY A 931 -18.46 2.80 17.25
C GLY A 931 -18.84 2.91 15.78
N ILE A 932 -19.95 2.29 15.38
CA ILE A 932 -20.44 2.26 14.00
C ILE A 932 -21.61 3.21 13.80
N SER A 933 -21.35 4.21 12.97
CA SER A 933 -22.23 5.13 12.22
C SER A 933 -21.40 6.36 11.85
N PHE A 934 -21.87 7.19 10.92
CA PHE A 934 -21.33 8.54 10.75
C PHE A 934 -21.64 9.38 12.00
N THR A 935 -20.66 10.14 12.50
CA THR A 935 -20.85 11.10 13.60
C THR A 935 -21.77 12.25 13.17
N ALA A 936 -21.70 12.66 11.91
CA ALA A 936 -22.72 13.48 11.27
C ALA A 936 -23.99 12.64 11.02
N THR A 937 -24.97 12.76 11.91
CA THR A 937 -26.15 11.86 11.96
C THR A 937 -26.90 11.75 10.63
N PHE A 938 -27.03 12.85 9.87
CA PHE A 938 -27.77 12.87 8.60
C PHE A 938 -27.13 12.00 7.50
N LEU A 939 -25.86 11.63 7.59
CA LEU A 939 -25.19 10.75 6.62
C LEU A 939 -25.58 9.28 6.79
N ASN A 940 -26.29 8.90 7.86
CA ASN A 940 -26.70 7.51 8.12
C ASN A 940 -28.00 7.14 7.37
N GLN A 941 -27.94 7.20 6.04
CA GLN A 941 -29.03 6.86 5.13
C GLN A 941 -28.51 6.26 3.83
N ALA A 942 -29.33 5.45 3.15
CA ALA A 942 -29.02 4.94 1.81
C ALA A 942 -30.29 4.63 1.01
N GLY A 943 -30.15 4.65 -0.32
CA GLY A 943 -31.15 4.21 -1.27
C GLY A 943 -30.65 3.05 -2.16
N ALA A 944 -31.59 2.27 -2.70
CA ALA A 944 -31.34 1.22 -3.68
C ALA A 944 -32.47 1.16 -4.72
N LEU A 945 -32.13 0.71 -5.92
CA LEU A 945 -33.03 0.44 -7.05
C LEU A 945 -32.86 -1.01 -7.49
N VAL A 946 -33.92 -1.80 -7.40
CA VAL A 946 -33.96 -3.21 -7.81
C VAL A 946 -34.95 -3.36 -8.96
N LEU A 947 -34.49 -3.97 -10.04
CA LEU A 947 -35.25 -4.20 -11.28
C LEU A 947 -35.31 -5.70 -11.54
N ALA A 948 -36.51 -6.29 -11.52
CA ALA A 948 -36.74 -7.64 -12.02
C ALA A 948 -37.20 -7.58 -13.49
N TYR A 949 -36.60 -8.40 -14.33
CA TYR A 949 -36.95 -8.50 -15.76
C TYR A 949 -37.88 -9.68 -16.01
N ARG A 950 -38.54 -9.67 -17.17
CA ARG A 950 -39.52 -10.70 -17.56
C ARG A 950 -38.91 -12.10 -17.60
N ASP A 951 -37.62 -12.21 -17.90
CA ASP A 951 -36.86 -13.46 -17.93
C ASP A 951 -36.43 -13.96 -16.53
N GLY A 952 -36.83 -13.26 -15.46
CA GLY A 952 -36.46 -13.59 -14.09
C GLY A 952 -35.06 -13.11 -13.67
N THR A 953 -34.34 -12.40 -14.54
CA THR A 953 -33.07 -11.76 -14.15
C THR A 953 -33.32 -10.48 -13.35
N VAL A 954 -32.35 -10.07 -12.54
CA VAL A 954 -32.43 -8.94 -11.62
C VAL A 954 -31.22 -8.03 -11.77
N GLN A 955 -31.45 -6.72 -11.89
CA GLN A 955 -30.41 -5.70 -11.77
C GLN A 955 -30.57 -4.88 -10.50
N VAL A 956 -29.44 -4.57 -9.85
CA VAL A 956 -29.40 -3.86 -8.57
C VAL A 956 -28.44 -2.67 -8.66
N SER A 957 -28.91 -1.48 -8.28
CA SER A 957 -28.10 -0.28 -8.07
C SER A 957 -28.33 0.22 -6.65
N HIS A 958 -27.30 0.74 -6.00
CA HIS A 958 -27.38 1.32 -4.67
C HIS A 958 -26.40 2.49 -4.55
N GLY A 959 -26.51 3.27 -3.47
CA GLY A 959 -25.68 4.47 -3.28
C GLY A 959 -24.21 4.21 -2.97
N GLY A 960 -23.88 3.08 -2.37
CA GLY A 960 -22.50 2.71 -2.05
C GLY A 960 -21.64 2.34 -3.27
N THR A 961 -20.32 2.44 -3.16
CA THR A 961 -19.34 2.24 -4.24
C THR A 961 -18.37 1.08 -3.94
N GLU A 962 -17.95 0.34 -4.96
CA GLU A 962 -16.98 -0.76 -4.82
C GLU A 962 -15.52 -0.26 -4.85
N MET A 963 -14.75 -0.58 -3.81
CA MET A 963 -13.31 -0.25 -3.70
C MET A 963 -12.46 -1.45 -3.25
N GLY A 964 -13.01 -2.66 -3.35
CA GLY A 964 -12.36 -3.93 -2.99
C GLY A 964 -12.90 -4.60 -1.74
N GLN A 965 -13.75 -3.91 -0.98
CA GLN A 965 -14.40 -4.41 0.23
C GLN A 965 -15.53 -5.40 -0.07
N GLY A 966 -15.82 -5.66 -1.34
CA GLY A 966 -16.83 -6.62 -1.78
C GLY A 966 -18.23 -6.18 -1.39
N LEU A 967 -18.49 -4.86 -1.40
CA LEU A 967 -19.81 -4.32 -1.12
C LEU A 967 -20.82 -4.85 -2.13
N TYR A 968 -20.50 -4.80 -3.42
CA TYR A 968 -21.39 -5.30 -4.47
C TYR A 968 -21.68 -6.79 -4.30
N THR A 969 -20.68 -7.57 -3.89
CA THR A 969 -20.84 -9.00 -3.59
C THR A 969 -21.78 -9.24 -2.41
N LYS A 970 -21.64 -8.47 -1.32
CA LYS A 970 -22.52 -8.56 -0.15
C LYS A 970 -23.97 -8.20 -0.50
N ILE A 971 -24.18 -7.11 -1.25
CA ILE A 971 -25.52 -6.70 -1.67
C ILE A 971 -26.14 -7.73 -2.64
N ARG A 972 -25.35 -8.30 -3.55
CA ARG A 972 -25.79 -9.42 -4.40
C ARG A 972 -26.28 -10.60 -3.55
N GLY A 973 -25.52 -10.98 -2.51
CA GLY A 973 -25.91 -12.02 -1.56
C GLY A 973 -27.20 -11.70 -0.79
N VAL A 974 -27.41 -10.44 -0.38
CA VAL A 974 -28.67 -9.98 0.24
C VAL A 974 -29.84 -10.13 -0.74
N VAL A 975 -29.71 -9.67 -1.98
CA VAL A 975 -30.78 -9.77 -2.98
C VAL A 975 -31.10 -11.22 -3.34
N MET A 976 -30.08 -12.09 -3.44
CA MET A 976 -30.28 -13.54 -3.61
C MET A 976 -31.16 -14.12 -2.49
N ARG A 977 -30.89 -13.77 -1.24
CA ARG A 977 -31.67 -14.26 -0.08
C ARG A 977 -33.09 -13.70 -0.07
N GLU A 978 -33.25 -12.40 -0.34
CA GLU A 978 -34.56 -11.75 -0.23
C GLU A 978 -35.52 -12.13 -1.36
N LEU A 979 -35.02 -12.33 -2.58
CA LEU A 979 -35.82 -12.74 -3.74
C LEU A 979 -35.79 -14.25 -4.01
N GLY A 980 -34.98 -15.02 -3.25
CA GLY A 980 -34.86 -16.46 -3.42
C GLY A 980 -34.30 -16.86 -4.79
N VAL A 981 -33.37 -16.08 -5.35
CA VAL A 981 -32.79 -16.28 -6.70
C VAL A 981 -31.33 -16.71 -6.63
N THR A 982 -30.85 -17.34 -7.70
CA THR A 982 -29.44 -17.76 -7.81
C THR A 982 -28.52 -16.59 -8.11
N ALA A 983 -27.21 -16.80 -7.92
CA ALA A 983 -26.21 -15.76 -8.16
C ALA A 983 -26.28 -15.25 -9.61
N ASP A 984 -26.37 -16.13 -10.59
CA ASP A 984 -26.37 -15.79 -12.02
C ASP A 984 -27.58 -14.96 -12.46
N ALA A 985 -28.69 -15.02 -11.70
CA ALA A 985 -29.85 -14.18 -11.94
C ALA A 985 -29.62 -12.72 -11.50
N VAL A 986 -28.64 -12.42 -10.64
CA VAL A 986 -28.44 -11.08 -10.06
C VAL A 986 -27.18 -10.42 -10.61
N ARG A 987 -27.36 -9.25 -11.23
CA ARG A 987 -26.29 -8.39 -11.73
C ARG A 987 -26.24 -7.06 -10.97
N MET A 988 -25.06 -6.70 -10.50
CA MET A 988 -24.79 -5.39 -9.91
C MET A 988 -24.54 -4.34 -10.99
N MET A 989 -25.23 -3.19 -10.89
CA MET A 989 -24.96 -2.01 -11.68
C MET A 989 -23.83 -1.19 -11.04
N LYS A 990 -23.13 -0.39 -11.86
CA LYS A 990 -22.18 0.60 -11.36
C LYS A 990 -22.96 1.74 -10.68
N THR A 991 -22.41 2.30 -9.60
CA THR A 991 -23.04 3.40 -8.87
C THR A 991 -23.12 4.65 -9.73
N ARG A 992 -24.32 5.24 -9.79
CA ARG A 992 -24.59 6.44 -10.58
C ARG A 992 -25.63 7.33 -9.89
N THR A 993 -25.42 8.65 -9.92
CA THR A 993 -26.31 9.62 -9.27
C THR A 993 -27.68 9.74 -9.95
N ASP A 994 -27.81 9.32 -11.21
CA ASP A 994 -29.09 9.26 -11.96
C ASP A 994 -29.92 8.00 -11.66
N LYS A 995 -29.37 7.05 -10.90
CA LYS A 995 -30.08 5.84 -10.45
C LYS A 995 -30.45 5.92 -8.97
N VAL A 996 -29.51 6.38 -8.15
CA VAL A 996 -29.71 6.63 -6.72
C VAL A 996 -29.11 8.00 -6.40
N PRO A 997 -29.93 9.04 -6.21
CA PRO A 997 -29.46 10.39 -5.89
C PRO A 997 -29.16 10.55 -4.39
N ASN A 998 -28.50 11.66 -4.03
CA ASN A 998 -28.31 12.11 -2.64
C ASN A 998 -27.69 11.05 -1.71
N THR A 999 -26.74 10.29 -2.25
CA THR A 999 -26.06 9.22 -1.53
C THR A 999 -25.07 9.80 -0.53
N SER A 1000 -25.02 9.23 0.68
CA SER A 1000 -23.87 9.42 1.57
C SER A 1000 -22.59 8.84 0.98
N ALA A 1001 -21.44 9.23 1.51
CA ALA A 1001 -20.18 8.60 1.18
C ALA A 1001 -20.19 7.10 1.54
N THR A 1002 -19.45 6.31 0.78
CA THR A 1002 -19.10 4.95 1.19
C THR A 1002 -17.97 5.01 2.20
N ALA A 1003 -18.30 5.26 3.46
CA ALA A 1003 -17.37 5.44 4.58
C ALA A 1003 -18.00 4.96 5.91
N ALA A 1004 -17.38 5.29 7.05
CA ALA A 1004 -17.81 4.94 8.41
C ALA A 1004 -18.11 3.45 8.65
N SER A 1005 -17.56 2.58 7.80
CA SER A 1005 -17.79 1.14 7.72
C SER A 1005 -19.26 0.72 7.54
N SER A 1006 -20.19 1.65 7.31
CA SER A 1006 -21.64 1.40 7.27
C SER A 1006 -22.17 1.06 5.88
N GLY A 1007 -21.30 1.01 4.86
CA GLY A 1007 -21.69 0.81 3.47
C GLY A 1007 -22.59 -0.42 3.24
N ALA A 1008 -22.22 -1.57 3.82
CA ALA A 1008 -23.01 -2.81 3.68
C ALA A 1008 -24.31 -2.75 4.49
N ASP A 1009 -24.29 -2.20 5.70
CA ASP A 1009 -25.48 -2.06 6.54
C ASP A 1009 -26.54 -1.19 5.86
N LEU A 1010 -26.15 0.02 5.45
CA LEU A 1010 -27.07 0.99 4.87
C LEU A 1010 -27.61 0.51 3.52
N ASN A 1011 -26.72 0.13 2.60
CA ASN A 1011 -27.12 -0.26 1.25
C ASN A 1011 -27.77 -1.65 1.22
N GLY A 1012 -27.41 -2.55 2.14
CA GLY A 1012 -28.03 -3.86 2.31
C GLY A 1012 -29.46 -3.75 2.81
N ALA A 1013 -29.69 -2.91 3.82
CA ALA A 1013 -31.04 -2.61 4.30
C ALA A 1013 -31.90 -1.91 3.23
N ALA A 1014 -31.33 -0.96 2.48
CA ALA A 1014 -32.05 -0.32 1.38
C ALA A 1014 -32.38 -1.30 0.24
N ALA A 1015 -31.46 -2.18 -0.14
CA ALA A 1015 -31.72 -3.22 -1.15
C ALA A 1015 -32.77 -4.23 -0.67
N LYS A 1016 -32.70 -4.65 0.60
CA LYS A 1016 -33.73 -5.48 1.22
C LYS A 1016 -35.11 -4.82 1.16
N ALA A 1017 -35.22 -3.55 1.51
CA ALA A 1017 -36.48 -2.82 1.44
C ALA A 1017 -37.08 -2.79 0.02
N ALA A 1018 -36.23 -2.65 -1.02
CA ALA A 1018 -36.68 -2.75 -2.41
C ALA A 1018 -37.17 -4.18 -2.75
N CYS A 1019 -36.45 -5.21 -2.29
CA CYS A 1019 -36.85 -6.61 -2.48
C CYS A 1019 -38.16 -6.95 -1.75
N ASP A 1020 -38.39 -6.40 -0.56
CA ASP A 1020 -39.63 -6.58 0.19
C ASP A 1020 -40.83 -6.09 -0.61
N ILE A 1021 -40.74 -4.90 -1.21
CA ILE A 1021 -41.78 -4.33 -2.09
C ILE A 1021 -42.03 -5.24 -3.31
N LEU A 1022 -40.97 -5.74 -3.96
CA LEU A 1022 -41.13 -6.64 -5.12
C LEU A 1022 -41.79 -7.96 -4.69
N ARG A 1023 -41.34 -8.55 -3.59
CA ARG A 1023 -41.88 -9.80 -3.08
C ARG A 1023 -43.36 -9.66 -2.72
N GLU A 1024 -43.77 -8.58 -2.07
CA GLU A 1024 -45.18 -8.29 -1.79
C GLU A 1024 -46.03 -8.22 -3.06
N ARG A 1025 -45.52 -7.59 -4.12
CA ARG A 1025 -46.20 -7.53 -5.43
C ARG A 1025 -46.27 -8.87 -6.14
N LEU A 1026 -45.24 -9.72 -5.99
CA LEU A 1026 -45.11 -11.00 -6.69
C LEU A 1026 -45.85 -12.16 -5.99
N ARG A 1027 -46.03 -12.10 -4.66
CA ARG A 1027 -46.70 -13.15 -3.87
C ARG A 1027 -48.09 -13.53 -4.41
N PRO A 1028 -49.01 -12.58 -4.72
CA PRO A 1028 -50.31 -12.93 -5.27
C PRO A 1028 -50.23 -13.59 -6.65
N VAL A 1029 -49.27 -13.16 -7.47
CA VAL A 1029 -49.04 -13.74 -8.82
C VAL A 1029 -48.54 -15.17 -8.71
N ALA A 1030 -47.58 -15.41 -7.82
CA ALA A 1030 -47.05 -16.75 -7.55
C ALA A 1030 -48.12 -17.68 -7.00
N ALA A 1031 -48.92 -17.21 -6.02
CA ALA A 1031 -50.03 -17.99 -5.46
C ALA A 1031 -51.00 -18.43 -6.56
N GLN A 1032 -51.46 -17.52 -7.43
CA GLN A 1032 -52.35 -17.88 -8.55
C GLN A 1032 -51.76 -18.91 -9.51
N LEU A 1033 -50.44 -18.87 -9.75
CA LEU A 1033 -49.78 -19.86 -10.60
C LEU A 1033 -49.73 -21.24 -9.91
N VAL A 1034 -49.45 -21.27 -8.60
CA VAL A 1034 -49.45 -22.51 -7.81
C VAL A 1034 -50.88 -23.06 -7.67
N GLU A 1035 -51.87 -22.22 -7.39
CA GLU A 1035 -53.30 -22.59 -7.32
C GLU A 1035 -53.76 -23.29 -8.59
N LYS A 1036 -53.35 -22.80 -9.76
CA LYS A 1036 -53.64 -23.46 -11.05
C LYS A 1036 -53.02 -24.84 -11.18
N LYS A 1037 -51.86 -25.09 -10.56
CA LYS A 1037 -51.21 -26.40 -10.55
C LYS A 1037 -51.87 -27.38 -9.57
N VAL A 1038 -52.33 -26.90 -8.41
CA VAL A 1038 -52.84 -27.77 -7.33
C VAL A 1038 -54.36 -27.85 -7.22
N GLY A 1039 -55.10 -26.98 -7.92
CA GLY A 1039 -56.57 -26.99 -7.92
C GLY A 1039 -57.22 -26.55 -6.60
N ARG A 1040 -56.47 -25.94 -5.68
CA ARG A 1040 -56.96 -25.36 -4.42
C ARG A 1040 -56.41 -23.96 -4.21
N MET A 1041 -57.10 -23.18 -3.39
CA MET A 1041 -56.67 -21.84 -2.99
C MET A 1041 -55.39 -21.90 -2.15
N VAL A 1042 -54.48 -20.95 -2.39
CA VAL A 1042 -53.19 -20.85 -1.69
C VAL A 1042 -52.99 -19.40 -1.24
N ALA A 1043 -52.72 -19.19 0.04
CA ALA A 1043 -52.53 -17.85 0.58
C ALA A 1043 -51.22 -17.21 0.05
N PRO A 1044 -51.24 -15.96 -0.47
CA PRO A 1044 -50.02 -15.26 -0.90
C PRO A 1044 -48.94 -15.14 0.20
N ALA A 1045 -49.36 -15.04 1.46
CA ALA A 1045 -48.46 -14.99 2.62
C ALA A 1045 -47.67 -16.30 2.81
N ALA A 1046 -48.22 -17.45 2.39
CA ALA A 1046 -47.57 -18.76 2.49
C ALA A 1046 -46.53 -19.01 1.38
N MET A 1047 -46.35 -18.07 0.44
CA MET A 1047 -45.35 -18.22 -0.62
C MET A 1047 -43.93 -18.09 -0.07
N VAL A 1048 -43.09 -19.03 -0.43
CA VAL A 1048 -41.65 -19.07 -0.13
C VAL A 1048 -40.90 -18.88 -1.43
N PHE A 1049 -39.91 -17.98 -1.41
CA PHE A 1049 -39.01 -17.71 -2.53
C PHE A 1049 -37.65 -18.32 -2.16
N ALA A 1050 -37.20 -19.33 -2.91
CA ALA A 1050 -35.92 -19.99 -2.67
C ALA A 1050 -35.41 -20.69 -3.93
N ASP A 1051 -34.08 -20.71 -4.12
CA ASP A 1051 -33.38 -21.48 -5.16
C ASP A 1051 -33.92 -21.30 -6.60
N GLY A 1052 -34.27 -20.06 -6.96
CA GLY A 1052 -34.82 -19.69 -8.26
C GLY A 1052 -36.29 -20.07 -8.46
N LYS A 1053 -36.95 -20.51 -7.39
CA LYS A 1053 -38.32 -21.02 -7.40
C LYS A 1053 -39.18 -20.30 -6.36
N VAL A 1054 -40.49 -20.38 -6.56
CA VAL A 1054 -41.52 -19.89 -5.65
C VAL A 1054 -42.55 -20.99 -5.45
N TYR A 1055 -42.89 -21.31 -4.21
CA TYR A 1055 -43.79 -22.39 -3.84
C TYR A 1055 -44.58 -22.06 -2.56
N ALA A 1056 -45.64 -22.79 -2.25
CA ALA A 1056 -46.30 -22.66 -0.95
C ALA A 1056 -45.58 -23.52 0.09
N GLU A 1057 -45.36 -22.99 1.29
CA GLU A 1057 -44.62 -23.64 2.37
C GLU A 1057 -45.10 -25.08 2.66
N ASP A 1058 -46.41 -25.33 2.56
CA ASP A 1058 -47.03 -26.62 2.82
C ASP A 1058 -47.01 -27.60 1.62
N ILE A 1059 -46.64 -27.16 0.41
CA ILE A 1059 -46.61 -27.95 -0.84
C ILE A 1059 -45.43 -27.56 -1.77
N PRO A 1060 -44.17 -27.76 -1.33
CA PRO A 1060 -42.98 -27.34 -2.08
C PRO A 1060 -42.81 -28.00 -3.46
N GLU A 1061 -43.38 -29.19 -3.68
CA GLU A 1061 -43.31 -29.95 -4.93
C GLU A 1061 -44.00 -29.27 -6.12
N HIS A 1062 -44.94 -28.35 -5.86
CA HIS A 1062 -45.69 -27.61 -6.89
C HIS A 1062 -45.10 -26.24 -7.21
N ALA A 1063 -43.78 -26.11 -7.08
CA ALA A 1063 -43.06 -24.87 -7.36
C ALA A 1063 -43.26 -24.33 -8.79
N VAL A 1064 -43.18 -23.01 -8.91
CA VAL A 1064 -43.01 -22.26 -10.17
C VAL A 1064 -41.67 -21.56 -10.15
N THR A 1065 -41.09 -21.31 -11.31
CA THR A 1065 -39.83 -20.57 -11.41
C THR A 1065 -40.06 -19.09 -11.16
N PHE A 1066 -39.05 -18.39 -10.65
CA PHE A 1066 -39.10 -16.94 -10.49
C PHE A 1066 -39.34 -16.22 -11.83
N ALA A 1067 -38.82 -16.77 -12.93
CA ALA A 1067 -39.07 -16.29 -14.29
C ALA A 1067 -40.54 -16.38 -14.71
N GLU A 1068 -41.20 -17.52 -14.47
CA GLU A 1068 -42.66 -17.67 -14.73
C GLU A 1068 -43.49 -16.66 -13.92
N VAL A 1069 -43.10 -16.42 -12.67
CA VAL A 1069 -43.75 -15.42 -11.80
C VAL A 1069 -43.57 -14.01 -12.36
N CYS A 1070 -42.35 -13.63 -12.77
CA CYS A 1070 -42.06 -12.32 -13.35
C CYS A 1070 -42.78 -12.11 -14.69
N GLU A 1071 -42.79 -13.13 -15.54
CA GLU A 1071 -43.51 -13.10 -16.81
C GLU A 1071 -45.01 -12.91 -16.59
N ARG A 1072 -45.61 -13.67 -15.67
CA ARG A 1072 -47.02 -13.53 -15.35
C ARG A 1072 -47.33 -12.17 -14.75
N ALA A 1073 -46.45 -11.64 -13.90
CA ALA A 1073 -46.59 -10.32 -13.30
C ALA A 1073 -46.63 -9.22 -14.35
N TYR A 1074 -45.78 -9.29 -15.38
CA TYR A 1074 -45.82 -8.36 -16.51
C TYR A 1074 -47.18 -8.37 -17.23
N PHE A 1075 -47.71 -9.56 -17.55
CA PHE A 1075 -49.04 -9.68 -18.18
C PHE A 1075 -50.19 -9.25 -17.26
N ALA A 1076 -49.98 -9.28 -15.94
CA ALA A 1076 -50.90 -8.74 -14.95
C ALA A 1076 -50.66 -7.24 -14.65
N GLN A 1077 -49.79 -6.56 -15.42
CA GLN A 1077 -49.45 -5.14 -15.26
C GLN A 1077 -48.91 -4.79 -13.85
N VAL A 1078 -48.24 -5.74 -13.20
CA VAL A 1078 -47.59 -5.55 -11.91
C VAL A 1078 -46.20 -4.96 -12.13
N ASN A 1079 -45.89 -3.86 -11.43
CA ASN A 1079 -44.62 -3.16 -11.57
C ASN A 1079 -43.45 -3.97 -10.97
N LEU A 1080 -42.49 -4.37 -11.82
CA LEU A 1080 -41.27 -5.13 -11.49
C LEU A 1080 -40.04 -4.25 -11.14
N SER A 1081 -40.26 -2.95 -10.89
CA SER A 1081 -39.24 -2.02 -10.41
C SER A 1081 -39.60 -1.52 -9.01
N ALA A 1082 -38.61 -1.50 -8.10
CA ALA A 1082 -38.78 -0.97 -6.76
C ALA A 1082 -37.56 -0.14 -6.32
N GLN A 1083 -37.85 0.95 -5.61
CA GLN A 1083 -36.86 1.71 -4.86
C GLN A 1083 -37.00 1.38 -3.39
N GLY A 1084 -35.87 1.21 -2.71
CA GLY A 1084 -35.79 0.99 -1.27
C GLY A 1084 -34.96 2.07 -0.61
N PHE A 1085 -35.27 2.36 0.65
CA PHE A 1085 -34.59 3.38 1.44
C PHE A 1085 -34.41 2.90 2.88
N TYR A 1086 -33.29 3.29 3.47
CA TYR A 1086 -32.99 3.00 4.88
C TYR A 1086 -32.42 4.24 5.56
N ARG A 1087 -32.81 4.44 6.82
CA ARG A 1087 -32.29 5.43 7.75
C ARG A 1087 -31.99 4.74 9.07
N THR A 1088 -30.77 4.90 9.58
CA THR A 1088 -30.39 4.32 10.88
C THR A 1088 -31.22 4.94 12.02
N PRO A 1089 -31.93 4.13 12.82
CA PRO A 1089 -32.79 4.64 13.88
C PRO A 1089 -32.02 4.91 15.19
N GLY A 1090 -32.56 5.80 16.03
CA GLY A 1090 -32.16 5.92 17.44
C GLY A 1090 -30.75 6.47 17.71
N ILE A 1091 -30.13 7.16 16.75
CA ILE A 1091 -28.83 7.82 16.90
C ILE A 1091 -28.98 9.34 17.00
N GLY A 1092 -28.12 9.99 17.78
CA GLY A 1092 -28.08 11.44 17.99
C GLY A 1092 -27.10 11.85 19.09
N TYR A 1093 -26.41 12.97 18.90
CA TYR A 1093 -25.38 13.46 19.81
C TYR A 1093 -25.47 14.97 20.01
N ASP A 1094 -25.45 15.43 21.26
CA ASP A 1094 -25.40 16.84 21.62
C ASP A 1094 -23.94 17.23 21.91
N ARG A 1095 -23.28 17.85 20.92
CA ARG A 1095 -21.89 18.30 21.00
C ARG A 1095 -21.66 19.34 22.09
N THR A 1096 -22.67 20.14 22.45
CA THR A 1096 -22.54 21.16 23.51
C THR A 1096 -22.49 20.49 24.88
N LYS A 1097 -23.35 19.49 25.09
CA LYS A 1097 -23.38 18.72 26.35
C LYS A 1097 -22.29 17.65 26.42
N GLY A 1098 -21.72 17.25 25.29
CA GLY A 1098 -20.79 16.14 25.21
C GLY A 1098 -21.46 14.77 25.40
N MET A 1099 -22.78 14.67 25.19
CA MET A 1099 -23.60 13.51 25.57
C MET A 1099 -24.54 13.04 24.45
N GLY A 1100 -24.77 11.73 24.34
CA GLY A 1100 -25.76 11.13 23.44
C GLY A 1100 -25.40 9.73 22.95
N LYS A 1101 -26.10 9.26 21.91
CA LYS A 1101 -25.89 7.98 21.21
C LYS A 1101 -25.38 8.25 19.79
N PRO A 1102 -24.08 8.60 19.60
CA PRO A 1102 -23.51 8.85 18.27
C PRO A 1102 -23.42 7.60 17.39
N PHE A 1103 -23.40 6.40 17.97
CA PHE A 1103 -23.24 5.15 17.24
C PHE A 1103 -24.45 4.23 17.38
N TYR A 1104 -24.76 3.48 16.32
CA TYR A 1104 -25.87 2.53 16.32
C TYR A 1104 -25.53 1.27 17.13
N TYR A 1105 -24.32 0.76 16.94
CA TYR A 1105 -23.73 -0.35 17.69
C TYR A 1105 -22.20 -0.22 17.72
N PHE A 1106 -21.52 -1.18 18.37
CA PHE A 1106 -20.05 -1.26 18.40
C PHE A 1106 -19.56 -2.58 17.81
N ALA A 1107 -18.50 -2.50 17.02
CA ALA A 1107 -17.67 -3.64 16.64
C ALA A 1107 -16.61 -3.87 17.72
N TYR A 1108 -16.33 -5.13 18.03
CA TYR A 1108 -15.37 -5.52 19.05
C TYR A 1108 -14.29 -6.44 18.49
N GLY A 1109 -13.12 -6.44 19.10
CA GLY A 1109 -12.08 -7.40 18.78
C GLY A 1109 -10.92 -7.36 19.76
N ALA A 1110 -10.00 -8.30 19.62
CA ALA A 1110 -8.70 -8.23 20.25
C ALA A 1110 -7.66 -8.91 19.35
N ALA A 1111 -6.40 -8.55 19.53
CA ALA A 1111 -5.28 -9.19 18.84
C ALA A 1111 -4.15 -9.50 19.81
N VAL A 1112 -3.50 -10.64 19.61
CA VAL A 1112 -2.22 -11.01 20.23
C VAL A 1112 -1.16 -10.99 19.14
N VAL A 1113 -0.09 -10.23 19.34
CA VAL A 1113 1.01 -10.11 18.38
C VAL A 1113 2.32 -10.45 19.06
N GLU A 1114 3.14 -11.27 18.40
CA GLU A 1114 4.53 -11.55 18.76
C GLU A 1114 5.48 -11.00 17.70
N VAL A 1115 6.57 -10.41 18.17
CA VAL A 1115 7.62 -9.81 17.34
C VAL A 1115 9.01 -10.24 17.79
N GLU A 1116 9.99 -10.10 16.90
CA GLU A 1116 11.41 -10.17 17.23
C GLU A 1116 12.11 -8.87 16.81
N VAL A 1117 13.08 -8.41 17.61
CA VAL A 1117 13.85 -7.18 17.39
C VAL A 1117 15.34 -7.46 17.49
N CYS A 1118 16.09 -6.96 16.50
CA CYS A 1118 17.54 -6.99 16.47
C CYS A 1118 18.12 -5.74 17.14
N GLY A 1119 18.78 -5.90 18.28
CA GLY A 1119 19.39 -4.79 19.05
C GLY A 1119 20.61 -4.14 18.40
N TYR A 1120 21.17 -4.74 17.34
CA TYR A 1120 22.25 -4.12 16.55
C TYR A 1120 21.72 -3.06 15.58
N THR A 1121 20.47 -3.18 15.13
CA THR A 1121 19.96 -2.39 13.99
C THR A 1121 18.56 -1.84 14.18
N GLY A 1122 17.83 -2.24 15.23
CA GLY A 1122 16.42 -1.92 15.41
C GLY A 1122 15.48 -2.58 14.41
N MET A 1123 16.00 -3.40 13.49
CA MET A 1123 15.16 -4.17 12.55
C MET A 1123 14.25 -5.13 13.30
N LYS A 1124 13.05 -5.32 12.76
CA LYS A 1124 11.98 -6.10 13.38
C LYS A 1124 11.35 -7.11 12.42
N SER A 1125 10.78 -8.17 12.96
CA SER A 1125 9.91 -9.09 12.24
C SER A 1125 8.63 -9.37 13.04
N LEU A 1126 7.50 -9.50 12.34
CA LEU A 1126 6.26 -10.01 12.93
C LEU A 1126 6.29 -11.54 12.85
N ARG A 1127 6.17 -12.20 14.00
CA ARG A 1127 6.29 -13.65 14.13
C ARG A 1127 4.95 -14.35 14.04
N ARG A 1128 3.96 -13.84 14.77
CA ARG A 1128 2.65 -14.48 14.87
C ARG A 1128 1.60 -13.47 15.29
N VAL A 1129 0.42 -13.60 14.69
CA VAL A 1129 -0.75 -12.79 14.98
C VAL A 1129 -1.95 -13.70 15.18
N ASP A 1130 -2.66 -13.52 16.28
CA ASP A 1130 -3.93 -14.19 16.58
C ASP A 1130 -5.01 -13.13 16.81
N ILE A 1131 -6.07 -13.13 16.00
CA ILE A 1131 -7.18 -12.17 16.05
C ILE A 1131 -8.49 -12.89 16.29
N LEU A 1132 -9.28 -12.35 17.22
CA LEU A 1132 -10.69 -12.68 17.39
C LEU A 1132 -11.51 -11.40 17.19
N HIS A 1133 -12.36 -11.38 16.16
CA HIS A 1133 -13.10 -10.18 15.76
C HIS A 1133 -14.60 -10.42 15.62
N ASP A 1134 -15.41 -9.51 16.15
CA ASP A 1134 -16.86 -9.54 16.10
C ASP A 1134 -17.39 -8.85 14.84
N VAL A 1135 -17.87 -9.67 13.91
CA VAL A 1135 -18.53 -9.24 12.66
C VAL A 1135 -20.03 -9.55 12.65
N GLY A 1136 -20.60 -9.90 13.81
CA GLY A 1136 -21.95 -10.46 13.90
C GLY A 1136 -22.12 -11.71 13.04
N ASP A 1137 -23.32 -11.88 12.48
CA ASP A 1137 -23.58 -12.89 11.46
C ASP A 1137 -23.12 -12.36 10.09
N SER A 1138 -21.87 -12.65 9.75
CA SER A 1138 -21.22 -12.15 8.53
C SER A 1138 -22.07 -12.38 7.26
N LEU A 1139 -22.16 -11.33 6.42
CA LEU A 1139 -22.82 -11.42 5.11
C LEU A 1139 -22.02 -12.25 4.10
N ASN A 1140 -20.70 -12.29 4.26
CA ASN A 1140 -19.74 -13.09 3.48
C ASN A 1140 -18.45 -13.24 4.30
N PRO A 1141 -18.22 -14.40 4.96
CA PRO A 1141 -17.11 -14.60 5.89
C PRO A 1141 -15.73 -14.46 5.26
N ALA A 1142 -15.57 -14.87 4.00
CA ALA A 1142 -14.28 -14.79 3.30
C ALA A 1142 -13.89 -13.33 3.01
N ILE A 1143 -14.86 -12.50 2.58
CA ILE A 1143 -14.65 -11.06 2.40
C ILE A 1143 -14.36 -10.39 3.74
N ASP A 1144 -15.10 -10.72 4.80
CA ASP A 1144 -14.92 -10.09 6.11
C ASP A 1144 -13.57 -10.45 6.74
N ARG A 1145 -13.10 -11.69 6.59
CA ARG A 1145 -11.73 -12.05 6.96
C ARG A 1145 -10.70 -11.25 6.18
N GLY A 1146 -10.87 -11.12 4.87
CA GLY A 1146 -9.97 -10.31 4.04
C GLY A 1146 -9.94 -8.84 4.49
N GLN A 1147 -11.05 -8.29 4.97
CA GLN A 1147 -11.09 -6.95 5.57
C GLN A 1147 -10.30 -6.88 6.87
N VAL A 1148 -10.43 -7.89 7.76
CA VAL A 1148 -9.65 -7.96 9.00
C VAL A 1148 -8.15 -8.02 8.72
N GLU A 1149 -7.72 -8.93 7.83
CA GLU A 1149 -6.32 -9.11 7.45
C GLU A 1149 -5.73 -7.85 6.82
N GLY A 1150 -6.46 -7.26 5.87
CA GLY A 1150 -6.08 -6.03 5.19
C GLY A 1150 -5.96 -4.82 6.11
N ALA A 1151 -6.95 -4.59 6.97
CA ALA A 1151 -6.95 -3.48 7.91
C ALA A 1151 -5.81 -3.62 8.92
N PHE A 1152 -5.60 -4.83 9.45
CA PHE A 1152 -4.53 -5.11 10.39
C PHE A 1152 -3.17 -4.79 9.79
N VAL A 1153 -2.86 -5.29 8.58
CA VAL A 1153 -1.57 -5.02 7.93
C VAL A 1153 -1.40 -3.53 7.61
N GLN A 1154 -2.46 -2.83 7.19
CA GLN A 1154 -2.43 -1.37 7.00
C GLN A 1154 -2.13 -0.61 8.31
N GLY A 1155 -2.67 -1.07 9.44
CA GLY A 1155 -2.35 -0.55 10.77
C GLY A 1155 -0.93 -0.87 11.24
N VAL A 1156 -0.41 -2.06 10.92
CA VAL A 1156 0.99 -2.44 11.21
C VAL A 1156 1.93 -1.50 10.46
N GLY A 1157 1.65 -1.22 9.18
CA GLY A 1157 2.41 -0.24 8.41
C GLY A 1157 2.43 1.12 9.10
N TRP A 1158 1.25 1.67 9.42
CA TRP A 1158 1.10 2.96 10.12
C TRP A 1158 1.90 3.05 11.42
N LEU A 1159 1.84 2.02 12.26
CA LEU A 1159 2.40 2.08 13.60
C LEU A 1159 3.87 1.66 13.66
N THR A 1160 4.45 1.09 12.60
CA THR A 1160 5.77 0.45 12.67
C THR A 1160 6.72 0.79 11.53
N GLY A 1161 6.29 1.46 10.45
CA GLY A 1161 7.22 1.74 9.34
C GLY A 1161 6.84 2.84 8.36
N GLU A 1162 5.55 3.05 8.11
CA GLU A 1162 5.08 4.11 7.23
C GLU A 1162 5.28 5.49 7.85
N GLU A 1163 5.99 6.38 7.15
CA GLU A 1163 6.45 7.63 7.71
C GLU A 1163 6.37 8.76 6.66
N LEU A 1164 5.63 9.81 6.99
CA LEU A 1164 5.56 11.04 6.20
C LEU A 1164 6.67 12.00 6.66
N LYS A 1165 7.63 12.29 5.79
CA LYS A 1165 8.71 13.25 6.09
C LYS A 1165 8.52 14.54 5.30
N TRP A 1166 8.52 15.66 6.01
CA TRP A 1166 8.48 17.00 5.44
C TRP A 1166 9.81 17.72 5.72
N ASN A 1167 10.26 18.57 4.80
CA ASN A 1167 11.42 19.43 5.03
C ASN A 1167 11.01 20.77 5.67
N ALA A 1168 11.99 21.63 5.97
CA ALA A 1168 11.76 22.93 6.62
C ALA A 1168 10.96 23.92 5.76
N GLU A 1169 10.90 23.72 4.44
CA GLU A 1169 10.11 24.54 3.52
C GLU A 1169 8.67 24.02 3.31
N GLY A 1170 8.28 22.94 4.01
CA GLY A 1170 6.95 22.34 3.90
C GLY A 1170 6.76 21.45 2.67
N ARG A 1171 7.84 20.93 2.08
CA ARG A 1171 7.81 19.95 0.99
C ARG A 1171 7.82 18.52 1.52
N LEU A 1172 6.92 17.68 1.00
CA LEU A 1172 6.91 16.25 1.29
C LEU A 1172 8.11 15.59 0.62
N LEU A 1173 8.96 14.92 1.39
CA LEU A 1173 10.14 14.18 0.91
C LEU A 1173 9.82 12.71 0.62
N SER A 1174 8.84 12.14 1.31
CA SER A 1174 8.38 10.76 1.16
C SER A 1174 7.18 10.69 0.21
N HIS A 1175 7.35 11.16 -1.03
CA HIS A 1175 6.28 11.36 -2.00
C HIS A 1175 6.25 10.31 -3.13
N SER A 1176 6.96 9.18 -2.99
CA SER A 1176 7.05 8.13 -4.03
C SER A 1176 6.99 6.72 -3.41
N ALA A 1177 6.82 5.69 -4.24
CA ALA A 1177 6.85 4.30 -3.76
C ALA A 1177 8.24 3.89 -3.25
N SER A 1178 9.29 4.54 -3.75
CA SER A 1178 10.69 4.34 -3.35
C SER A 1178 11.05 5.01 -2.02
N THR A 1179 10.28 6.01 -1.58
CA THR A 1179 10.57 6.80 -0.36
C THR A 1179 9.53 6.63 0.75
N TYR A 1180 8.33 6.14 0.42
CA TYR A 1180 7.26 5.81 1.36
C TYR A 1180 6.95 4.31 1.33
N GLN A 1181 7.35 3.60 2.39
CA GLN A 1181 7.30 2.14 2.43
C GLN A 1181 6.06 1.62 3.14
N ILE A 1182 5.07 1.16 2.35
CA ILE A 1182 3.97 0.33 2.88
C ILE A 1182 4.45 -1.10 3.14
N PRO A 1183 3.77 -1.88 4.00
CA PRO A 1183 4.08 -3.30 4.18
C PRO A 1183 4.05 -4.07 2.86
N SER A 1184 5.03 -4.93 2.64
CA SER A 1184 5.12 -5.89 1.55
C SER A 1184 4.64 -7.27 1.99
N ILE A 1185 4.62 -8.21 1.05
CA ILE A 1185 4.42 -9.62 1.36
C ILE A 1185 5.47 -10.16 2.34
N GLY A 1186 6.70 -9.64 2.38
CA GLY A 1186 7.75 -10.08 3.33
C GLY A 1186 7.46 -9.70 4.78
N ASP A 1187 6.75 -8.59 5.00
CA ASP A 1187 6.42 -8.06 6.34
C ASP A 1187 5.21 -8.75 6.98
N THR A 1188 4.51 -9.60 6.23
CA THR A 1188 3.33 -10.32 6.71
C THR A 1188 3.77 -11.47 7.61
N PRO A 1189 3.18 -11.63 8.82
CA PRO A 1189 3.56 -12.68 9.75
C PRO A 1189 3.45 -14.07 9.12
N PRO A 1190 4.36 -15.00 9.44
CA PRO A 1190 4.28 -16.37 8.95
C PRO A 1190 3.05 -17.10 9.51
N ILE A 1191 2.64 -16.82 10.75
CA ILE A 1191 1.40 -17.34 11.36
C ILE A 1191 0.39 -16.19 11.49
N PHE A 1192 -0.69 -16.24 10.72
CA PHE A 1192 -1.71 -15.19 10.70
C PHE A 1192 -3.13 -15.77 10.91
N ASN A 1193 -3.55 -15.83 12.18
CA ASN A 1193 -4.79 -16.47 12.61
C ASN A 1193 -5.97 -15.49 12.67
N VAL A 1194 -6.82 -15.65 11.65
CA VAL A 1194 -8.15 -15.09 11.36
C VAL A 1194 -9.38 -15.69 12.02
N THR A 1195 -9.82 -15.36 13.25
CA THR A 1195 -11.09 -15.90 13.79
C THR A 1195 -12.21 -14.86 13.85
N LEU A 1196 -13.35 -15.17 13.22
CA LEU A 1196 -14.59 -14.40 13.34
C LEU A 1196 -15.42 -14.96 14.51
N LEU A 1197 -15.88 -14.09 15.42
CA LEU A 1197 -16.59 -14.49 16.64
C LEU A 1197 -17.88 -15.26 16.30
N PRO A 1198 -18.04 -16.53 16.70
CA PRO A 1198 -19.26 -17.28 16.44
C PRO A 1198 -20.40 -16.87 17.38
N ASP A 1199 -21.64 -17.10 16.93
CA ASP A 1199 -22.88 -16.86 17.69
C ASP A 1199 -22.99 -15.41 18.21
N ALA A 1200 -22.73 -14.47 17.30
CA ALA A 1200 -22.55 -13.05 17.62
C ALA A 1200 -23.56 -12.12 16.93
N ALA A 1201 -24.64 -12.65 16.33
CA ALA A 1201 -25.67 -11.90 15.63
C ALA A 1201 -26.02 -10.56 16.31
N GLN A 1202 -26.03 -9.48 15.52
CA GLN A 1202 -26.33 -8.13 15.96
C GLN A 1202 -27.80 -7.78 15.69
N PRO A 1203 -28.63 -7.55 16.72
CA PRO A 1203 -30.01 -7.16 16.51
C PRO A 1203 -30.14 -5.83 15.75
N GLY A 1204 -31.14 -5.76 14.87
CA GLY A 1204 -31.52 -4.53 14.14
C GLY A 1204 -30.69 -4.20 12.89
N THR A 1205 -29.64 -4.98 12.59
CA THR A 1205 -28.84 -4.83 11.37
C THR A 1205 -29.25 -5.83 10.29
N ILE A 1206 -28.78 -5.61 9.06
CA ILE A 1206 -29.08 -6.50 7.92
C ILE A 1206 -28.56 -7.92 8.22
N HIS A 1207 -29.49 -8.87 8.32
CA HIS A 1207 -29.21 -10.29 8.64
C HIS A 1207 -28.32 -10.54 9.87
N GLY A 1208 -28.32 -9.64 10.85
CA GLY A 1208 -27.51 -9.82 12.05
C GLY A 1208 -26.02 -9.48 11.89
N SER A 1209 -25.60 -8.91 10.76
CA SER A 1209 -24.18 -8.60 10.50
C SER A 1209 -23.66 -7.39 11.27
N LYS A 1210 -22.33 -7.24 11.31
CA LYS A 1210 -21.66 -5.99 11.71
C LYS A 1210 -20.66 -5.52 10.65
N ALA A 1211 -20.41 -4.23 10.69
CA ALA A 1211 -19.38 -3.54 9.94
C ALA A 1211 -17.96 -4.01 10.34
N VAL A 1212 -17.12 -4.27 9.34
CA VAL A 1212 -15.75 -4.79 9.51
C VAL A 1212 -14.68 -3.94 8.83
N GLY A 1213 -15.08 -2.89 8.11
CA GLY A 1213 -14.16 -2.07 7.31
C GLY A 1213 -13.03 -1.51 8.18
N GLU A 1214 -13.33 -0.61 9.09
CA GLU A 1214 -12.33 0.12 9.88
C GLU A 1214 -11.92 -0.54 11.20
N PRO A 1215 -12.82 -1.18 11.98
CA PRO A 1215 -12.51 -1.74 13.29
C PRO A 1215 -11.22 -2.57 13.39
N PRO A 1216 -10.84 -3.41 12.42
CA PRO A 1216 -9.67 -4.25 12.57
C PRO A 1216 -8.33 -3.53 12.36
N LEU A 1217 -8.32 -2.26 11.91
CA LEU A 1217 -7.06 -1.49 11.76
C LEU A 1217 -6.38 -1.27 13.11
N MET A 1218 -7.16 -1.03 14.17
CA MET A 1218 -6.65 -0.74 15.52
C MET A 1218 -6.13 -1.98 16.23
N LEU A 1219 -6.45 -3.18 15.75
CA LEU A 1219 -5.86 -4.42 16.24
C LEU A 1219 -4.32 -4.43 16.06
N ALA A 1220 -3.80 -3.63 15.13
CA ALA A 1220 -2.36 -3.45 14.95
C ALA A 1220 -1.66 -2.71 16.11
N ILE A 1221 -2.41 -2.09 17.04
CA ILE A 1221 -1.81 -1.49 18.24
C ILE A 1221 -1.05 -2.55 19.05
N ALA A 1222 -1.55 -3.80 19.07
CA ALA A 1222 -0.83 -4.94 19.65
C ALA A 1222 0.57 -5.14 19.05
N ALA A 1223 0.80 -4.83 17.77
CA ALA A 1223 2.14 -4.94 17.17
C ALA A 1223 3.10 -3.89 17.72
N ARG A 1224 2.64 -2.63 17.89
CA ARG A 1224 3.44 -1.57 18.52
C ARG A 1224 3.74 -1.89 19.98
N GLU A 1225 2.75 -2.38 20.73
CA GLU A 1225 2.93 -2.72 22.14
C GLU A 1225 3.81 -3.99 22.31
N ALA A 1226 3.77 -4.93 21.37
CA ALA A 1226 4.70 -6.07 21.35
C ALA A 1226 6.14 -5.60 21.08
N LEU A 1227 6.35 -4.61 20.20
CA LEU A 1227 7.66 -3.99 20.00
C LEU A 1227 8.15 -3.28 21.27
N ARG A 1228 7.26 -2.60 21.99
CA ARG A 1228 7.59 -1.99 23.28
C ARG A 1228 7.98 -3.04 24.32
N ASP A 1229 7.27 -4.17 24.36
CA ASP A 1229 7.60 -5.31 25.22
C ASP A 1229 9.00 -5.88 24.90
N ALA A 1230 9.32 -6.02 23.60
CA ALA A 1230 10.64 -6.43 23.15
C ALA A 1230 11.74 -5.43 23.56
N VAL A 1231 11.50 -4.13 23.40
CA VAL A 1231 12.43 -3.07 23.83
C VAL A 1231 12.65 -3.12 25.34
N ALA A 1232 11.60 -3.35 26.13
CA ALA A 1232 11.70 -3.46 27.58
C ALA A 1232 12.66 -4.58 28.02
N ALA A 1233 12.70 -5.69 27.28
CA ALA A 1233 13.55 -6.85 27.57
C ALA A 1233 15.06 -6.60 27.33
N PHE A 1234 15.46 -5.44 26.80
CA PHE A 1234 16.85 -4.99 26.77
C PHE A 1234 17.29 -4.27 28.06
N GLY A 1235 16.34 -3.91 28.93
CA GLY A 1235 16.64 -3.31 30.23
C GLY A 1235 17.08 -4.34 31.29
N ASP A 1236 17.45 -3.85 32.48
CA ASP A 1236 17.84 -4.68 33.63
C ASP A 1236 16.63 -5.19 34.44
N GLY A 1237 15.41 -4.79 34.05
CA GLY A 1237 14.17 -5.20 34.69
C GLY A 1237 13.85 -4.45 35.98
N SER A 1238 14.65 -3.47 36.39
CA SER A 1238 14.36 -2.67 37.59
C SER A 1238 13.21 -1.68 37.35
N PRO A 1239 12.37 -1.42 38.38
CA PRO A 1239 11.31 -0.41 38.32
C PRO A 1239 11.84 1.01 38.07
N ASP A 1240 13.10 1.28 38.44
CA ASP A 1240 13.72 2.61 38.39
C ASP A 1240 14.15 3.07 36.99
N GLN A 1241 14.14 2.18 35.98
CA GLN A 1241 14.51 2.52 34.60
C GLN A 1241 13.47 3.40 33.87
N GLY A 1242 12.36 3.75 34.52
CA GLY A 1242 11.32 4.60 33.96
C GLY A 1242 10.53 3.95 32.81
N PRO A 1243 9.68 4.73 32.10
CA PRO A 1243 8.82 4.21 31.03
C PRO A 1243 9.61 3.82 29.77
N VAL A 1244 9.10 2.85 29.02
CA VAL A 1244 9.65 2.50 27.71
C VAL A 1244 9.03 3.43 26.66
N LEU A 1245 9.73 4.51 26.31
CA LEU A 1245 9.29 5.48 25.32
C LEU A 1245 9.54 4.96 23.90
N LEU A 1246 8.45 4.77 23.14
CA LEU A 1246 8.48 4.28 21.76
C LEU A 1246 7.66 5.21 20.86
N ALA A 1247 8.28 5.69 19.78
CA ALA A 1247 7.62 6.59 18.82
C ALA A 1247 6.48 5.90 18.07
N SER A 1248 5.64 6.70 17.41
CA SER A 1248 4.61 6.25 16.48
C SER A 1248 4.74 7.05 15.17
N PRO A 1249 5.24 6.45 14.08
CA PRO A 1249 5.59 5.04 13.91
C PRO A 1249 6.84 4.58 14.69
N ALA A 1250 6.83 3.32 15.14
CA ALA A 1250 7.98 2.62 15.70
C ALA A 1250 8.89 2.08 14.58
N THR A 1251 9.53 2.99 13.83
CA THR A 1251 10.49 2.66 12.76
C THR A 1251 11.71 1.92 13.32
N HIS A 1252 12.54 1.33 12.46
CA HIS A 1252 13.79 0.68 12.91
C HIS A 1252 14.71 1.66 13.66
N GLU A 1253 14.81 2.90 13.19
CA GLU A 1253 15.54 3.98 13.86
C GLU A 1253 14.94 4.31 15.24
N ALA A 1254 13.61 4.43 15.33
CA ALA A 1254 12.94 4.71 16.60
C ALA A 1254 13.08 3.56 17.62
N ILE A 1255 13.00 2.31 17.16
CA ILE A 1255 13.23 1.12 17.99
C ILE A 1255 14.68 1.10 18.49
N PHE A 1256 15.64 1.34 17.60
CA PHE A 1256 17.05 1.39 17.97
C PHE A 1256 17.32 2.48 19.01
N ALA A 1257 16.78 3.69 18.82
CA ALA A 1257 16.88 4.79 19.78
C ALA A 1257 16.28 4.40 21.15
N ALA A 1258 15.13 3.72 21.16
CA ALA A 1258 14.50 3.26 22.39
C ALA A 1258 15.36 2.19 23.13
N ILE A 1259 15.97 1.26 22.41
CA ILE A 1259 16.92 0.28 22.97
C ILE A 1259 18.16 0.98 23.55
N ARG A 1260 18.71 1.98 22.85
CA ARG A 1260 19.87 2.73 23.34
C ARG A 1260 19.58 3.46 24.64
N ARG A 1261 18.43 4.16 24.74
CA ARG A 1261 17.98 4.77 26.01
C ARG A 1261 17.89 3.75 27.14
N ARG A 1262 17.42 2.53 26.85
CA ARG A 1262 17.26 1.48 27.86
C ARG A 1262 18.58 0.85 28.32
N THR A 1263 19.56 0.76 27.42
CA THR A 1263 20.84 0.07 27.68
C THR A 1263 21.95 0.99 28.20
N ARG A 1264 21.95 2.28 27.83
CA ARG A 1264 23.01 3.24 28.21
C ARG A 1264 22.69 4.06 29.48
N GLY A 1265 21.46 3.98 30.01
CA GLY A 1265 21.04 4.75 31.18
C GLY A 1265 20.84 6.24 30.91
N ASP A 1266 20.93 6.68 29.64
CA ASP A 1266 20.67 8.06 29.23
C ASP A 1266 19.17 8.38 29.35
N LEU A 1267 18.76 8.78 30.55
CA LEU A 1267 17.55 9.55 30.81
C LEU A 1267 17.75 11.00 30.34
N ALA A 1268 18.23 11.20 29.11
CA ALA A 1268 18.37 12.51 28.51
C ALA A 1268 17.11 12.81 27.68
N THR A 1269 16.26 13.65 28.28
CA THR A 1269 15.24 14.45 27.62
C THR A 1269 15.83 15.20 26.43
N SER A 1270 15.54 14.75 25.21
CA SER A 1270 15.54 15.60 24.03
C SER A 1270 14.11 15.56 23.48
N GLY A 1271 13.42 16.69 23.67
CA GLY A 1271 12.02 16.90 23.32
C GLY A 1271 11.81 17.38 21.90
#